data_AF-A0A8H3IS69-F1
#
_entry.id   AF-A0A8H3IS69-F1
#
_cell.length_a   1.000
_cell.length_b   1.000
_cell.length_c   1.000
_cell.angle_alpha   90.00
_cell.angle_beta   90.00
_cell.angle_gamma   90.00
#
_symmetry.space_group_name_H-M   'P 1'
#
loop_
_entity.id
_entity.type
_entity.pdbx_description
1 polymer ?
#
loop_
_entity_poly.entity_id
_entity_poly.type
_entity_poly.pdbx_seq_one_letter_code
_entity_poly.pdbx_strand_id
1 'polypeptide(L)'
;MAPSPWPWMRYFQRTPQEDIDTVPDAAFIQANFTDFFGSIWLPQNSNAMTFDGVLRPFWNTSQGASAKNSFSMFCVADGGRWQATTANSAWFNQHIRFVVLVAGGPNGSESPFQDSTPQSWTLCIVGSQQLTATDRFLQVASWDGKVFRYYGRDELQAQGVPDGTLGWIYQGTSADAFLPDSTDSASSYLGPFNGHVNGSLLMKELRKYANLPWIHWFGTSPDPVPNFPQSILDSFSHDLAPYLTGESPCSLLQSAEVMMGYITEGIGKWMNTRATNNFRDSNKQQYLDFIPNGLKRWVAHILLTTTINIASAALQDPNKHNDMDVPPGHFYNQELATFNIGGKNSIFPNFFPSFYFSPSVGAPYQTAANKNLQLVILQDVNPVPPGMTPVVLPANTSLAAPDPKTGLVNITCVVVDSSEGPDGQFTIVQPSFEDAQGARVLMTQMSPVNGSKPAFLSYQTFNAMMMVDPWNPIYSWRRGVLLQYVPDSATFDSTTGTYDLDATFVKNVTASPMCKDSTSPESLFLANLKSDQTKFPNIFTTYLNAVQSRLGTVDGMTDYLRLAESRRRIYRSLPLDEFALTLPWALNYGTEQYWEMKSDGTVVPMDARGVNFFNTWRTSVSGYNPQIIPTPDADTWNSTRSSSSAEIISTQSHQPLPAIACQPSTSAGRLRKSGCPISKRRHAKVMSTAPLRTPQTPTWNDDIRVLFSAPPWLPKGQQQQVGQNWIDQMKYWGPLDLCSYEAVKAQAEIIYQHCASQSMPITSDPTQYWPADVLETFATWIDQGCRQSTDDPITRLKSPVTRLAAPAYVTRKDVRNLTADEIQIFRVALDDILGVGSLQGKWQELGQLHAWWCLHYQEGTFPWHRCWLRYVESLIGSPIPYWNVFASDAGDPTSQFAGLPQIFLDETYIHPDGSTRPNPLKYALAYQGLSKDKTSKYVQRNPKLVNGRPSQPGPALDAWNEEINLFATYRTMFQQALLQDLFSQPEGIGMPWANFPTFSESMDPTVYHAQHSFDGYFEQPHDNGHGWVGGSTGDMSDNTYTGFDPIFMVYHCGLDRLFDIYLNTHPNITVTAQFPLKPFGSQALSVNYTNPSPALNATIGEMTRSSQSIGYIYGPPACPDNFGTSDRRQAAKSTGGFSIRLLNKQSLPLLTKTATQKPIIIFKDVACTDQSYEIDVFLNGAKSTVADPVSNPDFVGRLFRLGMGIPHDDNEPLNKGRCRSANVTRVLQVENFADKIKDGFFQVVKRLESSGAVEVPKEEWKNMRGFVGELAWVV
;
A
#
# COMPACT_ATOMS: atom_id res chain seq x y z
N MET A 1 12.03 -20.27 -34.25
CA MET A 1 11.39 -21.55 -33.89
C MET A 1 10.11 -21.19 -33.15
N ALA A 2 8.97 -21.75 -33.53
CA ALA A 2 7.73 -21.54 -32.77
C ALA A 2 7.93 -22.10 -31.35
N PRO A 3 7.54 -21.38 -30.28
CA PRO A 3 7.62 -21.92 -28.94
C PRO A 3 6.74 -23.18 -28.86
N SER A 4 7.33 -24.26 -28.36
CA SER A 4 6.72 -25.56 -28.29
C SER A 4 5.55 -25.56 -27.27
N PRO A 5 4.44 -26.31 -27.50
CA PRO A 5 3.20 -26.26 -26.71
C PRO A 5 3.28 -26.93 -25.33
N TRP A 6 4.45 -26.91 -24.68
CA TRP A 6 4.67 -27.61 -23.42
C TRP A 6 4.10 -26.81 -22.23
N PRO A 7 3.47 -27.50 -21.26
CA PRO A 7 3.05 -26.88 -20.01
C PRO A 7 4.28 -26.39 -19.23
N TRP A 8 4.19 -25.19 -18.69
CA TRP A 8 5.26 -24.55 -17.90
C TRP A 8 5.20 -25.03 -16.46
N MET A 9 6.28 -24.86 -15.71
CA MET A 9 6.34 -25.11 -14.27
C MET A 9 6.77 -23.84 -13.56
N ARG A 10 6.02 -23.46 -12.52
CA ARG A 10 6.35 -22.31 -11.67
C ARG A 10 7.23 -22.71 -10.49
N TYR A 11 8.30 -21.96 -10.29
CA TYR A 11 9.14 -21.98 -9.11
C TYR A 11 8.82 -20.77 -8.24
N PHE A 12 8.30 -21.03 -7.04
CA PHE A 12 7.98 -19.99 -6.07
C PHE A 12 9.24 -19.44 -5.42
N GLN A 13 9.55 -18.16 -5.62
CA GLN A 13 10.84 -17.60 -5.18
C GLN A 13 10.93 -17.27 -3.69
N ARG A 14 9.81 -17.28 -2.95
CA ARG A 14 9.75 -16.97 -1.50
C ARG A 14 10.36 -15.61 -1.10
N THR A 15 10.42 -14.67 -2.04
CA THR A 15 11.10 -13.36 -1.88
C THR A 15 10.27 -12.26 -2.57
N PRO A 16 10.61 -10.96 -2.43
CA PRO A 16 9.89 -9.87 -3.11
C PRO A 16 9.97 -9.87 -4.65
N GLN A 17 10.77 -10.76 -5.22
CA GLN A 17 10.92 -10.99 -6.65
C GLN A 17 9.76 -11.82 -7.20
N GLU A 18 9.54 -11.75 -8.52
CA GLU A 18 8.50 -12.53 -9.19
C GLU A 18 8.88 -14.01 -9.26
N ASP A 19 7.87 -14.88 -9.28
CA ASP A 19 8.09 -16.31 -9.48
C ASP A 19 8.69 -16.56 -10.87
N ILE A 20 9.31 -17.72 -11.05
CA ILE A 20 9.94 -18.06 -12.34
C ILE A 20 9.22 -19.23 -12.97
N ASP A 21 8.80 -19.07 -14.22
CA ASP A 21 8.28 -20.15 -15.04
C ASP A 21 9.38 -20.75 -15.91
N THR A 22 9.46 -22.08 -15.93
CA THR A 22 10.43 -22.83 -16.73
C THR A 22 9.76 -23.95 -17.50
N VAL A 23 10.40 -24.41 -18.58
CA VAL A 23 9.97 -25.61 -19.29
C VAL A 23 10.42 -26.84 -18.49
N PRO A 24 9.50 -27.74 -18.08
CA PRO A 24 9.87 -28.93 -17.33
C PRO A 24 10.69 -29.89 -18.21
N ASP A 25 11.72 -30.49 -17.62
CA ASP A 25 12.50 -31.53 -18.30
C ASP A 25 11.74 -32.87 -18.36
N ALA A 26 12.27 -33.82 -19.13
CA ALA A 26 11.64 -35.13 -19.32
C ALA A 26 11.50 -35.93 -18.01
N ALA A 27 12.43 -35.76 -17.07
CA ALA A 27 12.38 -36.45 -15.78
C ALA A 27 11.27 -35.87 -14.89
N PHE A 28 11.13 -34.55 -14.90
CA PHE A 28 10.06 -33.85 -14.21
C PHE A 28 8.69 -34.23 -14.76
N ILE A 29 8.52 -34.23 -16.09
CA ILE A 29 7.26 -34.64 -16.74
C ILE A 29 6.93 -36.09 -16.33
N GLN A 30 7.89 -37.01 -16.41
CA GLN A 30 7.67 -38.40 -16.02
C GLN A 30 7.27 -38.57 -14.55
N ALA A 31 7.81 -37.74 -13.65
CA ALA A 31 7.53 -37.81 -12.22
C ALA A 31 6.22 -37.11 -11.82
N ASN A 32 5.90 -35.98 -12.45
CA ASN A 32 4.85 -35.07 -11.99
C ASN A 32 3.63 -35.02 -12.91
N PHE A 33 3.75 -35.32 -14.20
CA PHE A 33 2.62 -35.31 -15.14
C PHE A 33 2.07 -36.73 -15.26
N THR A 34 1.61 -37.29 -14.13
CA THR A 34 1.06 -38.65 -14.06
C THR A 34 -0.46 -38.67 -13.93
N ASP A 35 -1.07 -37.52 -13.70
CA ASP A 35 -2.52 -37.35 -13.62
C ASP A 35 -3.15 -37.21 -15.01
N PHE A 36 -4.47 -37.36 -15.09
CA PHE A 36 -5.21 -37.30 -16.35
C PHE A 36 -5.03 -35.97 -17.09
N PHE A 37 -5.13 -34.84 -16.38
CA PHE A 37 -5.04 -33.52 -17.01
C PHE A 37 -3.65 -33.27 -17.60
N GLY A 38 -2.59 -33.49 -16.82
CA GLY A 38 -1.20 -33.30 -17.25
C GLY A 38 -0.75 -34.27 -18.34
N SER A 39 -1.07 -35.55 -18.21
CA SER A 39 -0.52 -36.61 -19.07
C SER A 39 -1.31 -36.84 -20.36
N ILE A 40 -2.63 -36.61 -20.34
CA ILE A 40 -3.52 -36.97 -21.45
C ILE A 40 -4.16 -35.72 -22.06
N TRP A 41 -4.77 -34.88 -21.23
CA TRP A 41 -5.62 -33.79 -21.75
C TRP A 41 -4.80 -32.59 -22.26
N LEU A 42 -3.89 -32.05 -21.45
CA LEU A 42 -3.06 -30.88 -21.77
C LEU A 42 -2.25 -31.04 -23.07
N PRO A 43 -1.56 -32.17 -23.33
CA PRO A 43 -0.79 -32.34 -24.56
C PRO A 43 -1.63 -32.28 -25.83
N GLN A 44 -2.93 -32.57 -25.74
CA GLN A 44 -3.87 -32.56 -26.88
C GLN A 44 -4.63 -31.23 -26.99
N ASN A 45 -4.70 -30.44 -25.91
CA ASN A 45 -5.60 -29.30 -25.78
C ASN A 45 -4.93 -28.05 -25.20
N SER A 46 -3.61 -27.90 -25.33
CA SER A 46 -2.86 -26.78 -24.74
C SER A 46 -3.30 -25.39 -25.21
N ASN A 47 -4.01 -25.30 -26.34
CA ASN A 47 -4.58 -24.06 -26.88
C ASN A 47 -5.94 -23.69 -26.26
N ALA A 48 -6.52 -24.55 -25.41
CA ALA A 48 -7.76 -24.24 -24.71
C ALA A 48 -7.48 -23.27 -23.55
N MET A 49 -7.59 -21.97 -23.83
CA MET A 49 -7.23 -20.87 -22.91
C MET A 49 -8.44 -20.19 -22.26
N THR A 50 -9.65 -20.69 -22.49
CA THR A 50 -10.92 -20.15 -21.98
C THR A 50 -11.66 -21.20 -21.19
N PHE A 51 -12.50 -20.80 -20.23
CA PHE A 51 -13.31 -21.74 -19.45
C PHE A 51 -14.20 -22.63 -20.33
N ASP A 52 -14.93 -22.06 -21.30
CA ASP A 52 -15.72 -22.83 -22.28
C ASP A 52 -14.87 -23.85 -23.06
N GLY A 53 -13.70 -23.42 -23.54
CA GLY A 53 -12.75 -24.26 -24.26
C GLY A 53 -12.27 -25.49 -23.47
N VAL A 54 -12.20 -25.39 -22.13
CA VAL A 54 -11.92 -26.55 -21.27
C VAL A 54 -13.15 -27.42 -21.06
N LEU A 55 -14.32 -26.81 -20.82
CA LEU A 55 -15.54 -27.54 -20.43
C LEU A 55 -16.21 -28.29 -21.59
N ARG A 56 -16.27 -27.68 -22.77
CA ARG A 56 -17.03 -28.21 -23.91
C ARG A 56 -16.62 -29.63 -24.32
N PRO A 57 -15.32 -30.00 -24.38
CA PRO A 57 -14.92 -31.38 -24.62
C PRO A 57 -15.49 -32.36 -23.59
N PHE A 58 -15.46 -32.02 -22.30
CA PHE A 58 -15.95 -32.89 -21.23
C PHE A 58 -17.47 -33.00 -21.21
N TRP A 59 -18.17 -31.91 -21.50
CA TRP A 59 -19.63 -31.93 -21.64
C TRP A 59 -20.08 -32.84 -22.78
N ASN A 60 -19.42 -32.74 -23.95
CA ASN A 60 -19.76 -33.56 -25.09
C ASN A 60 -19.57 -35.06 -24.81
N THR A 61 -18.57 -35.41 -24.01
CA THR A 61 -18.29 -36.80 -23.63
C THR A 61 -19.07 -37.29 -22.39
N SER A 62 -19.81 -36.42 -21.71
CA SER A 62 -20.69 -36.80 -20.60
C SER A 62 -22.12 -37.19 -21.03
N GLN A 63 -22.47 -37.01 -22.30
CA GLN A 63 -23.83 -37.26 -22.79
C GLN A 63 -24.06 -38.73 -23.21
N GLY A 64 -25.29 -39.22 -23.02
CA GLY A 64 -25.78 -40.49 -23.56
C GLY A 64 -25.38 -41.74 -22.80
N ALA A 65 -25.83 -42.91 -23.27
CA ALA A 65 -25.64 -44.22 -22.60
C ALA A 65 -24.18 -44.73 -22.59
N SER A 66 -23.28 -44.08 -23.31
CA SER A 66 -21.84 -44.42 -23.39
C SER A 66 -20.95 -43.27 -22.89
N ALA A 67 -21.45 -42.48 -21.94
CA ALA A 67 -20.74 -41.36 -21.34
C ALA A 67 -19.37 -41.78 -20.78
N LYS A 68 -18.32 -41.03 -21.14
CA LYS A 68 -16.93 -41.29 -20.73
C LYS A 68 -16.57 -40.63 -19.39
N ASN A 69 -17.34 -39.63 -18.97
CA ASN A 69 -17.14 -38.90 -17.73
C ASN A 69 -18.47 -38.39 -17.17
N SER A 70 -18.50 -38.10 -15.88
CA SER A 70 -19.53 -37.30 -15.23
C SER A 70 -19.25 -35.82 -15.46
N PHE A 71 -20.26 -34.98 -15.24
CA PHE A 71 -20.14 -33.53 -15.33
C PHE A 71 -21.13 -32.89 -14.37
N SER A 72 -20.62 -32.20 -13.35
CA SER A 72 -21.43 -31.48 -12.37
C SER A 72 -20.95 -30.05 -12.23
N MET A 73 -21.85 -29.08 -12.34
CA MET A 73 -21.53 -27.65 -12.33
C MET A 73 -22.25 -26.94 -11.18
N PHE A 74 -21.53 -26.07 -10.50
CA PHE A 74 -21.95 -25.34 -9.31
C PHE A 74 -21.58 -23.86 -9.46
N CYS A 75 -22.28 -22.99 -8.72
CA CYS A 75 -22.06 -21.54 -8.76
C CYS A 75 -21.90 -21.00 -7.35
N VAL A 76 -20.91 -20.13 -7.16
CA VAL A 76 -20.61 -19.47 -5.89
C VAL A 76 -20.37 -17.99 -6.14
N ALA A 77 -20.85 -17.13 -5.24
CA ALA A 77 -20.59 -15.69 -5.30
C ALA A 77 -20.39 -15.09 -3.90
N ASP A 78 -19.47 -14.13 -3.83
CA ASP A 78 -19.33 -13.25 -2.68
C ASP A 78 -20.54 -12.32 -2.59
N GLY A 79 -21.22 -12.34 -1.44
CA GLY A 79 -22.47 -11.60 -1.28
C GLY A 79 -23.59 -12.01 -2.25
N GLY A 80 -23.68 -13.29 -2.64
CA GLY A 80 -24.70 -13.81 -3.58
C GLY A 80 -26.16 -13.57 -3.17
N ARG A 81 -26.40 -13.23 -1.89
CA ARG A 81 -27.71 -12.88 -1.32
C ARG A 81 -28.20 -11.47 -1.66
N TRP A 82 -27.33 -10.55 -2.07
CA TRP A 82 -27.73 -9.21 -2.52
C TRP A 82 -27.81 -9.17 -4.04
N GLN A 83 -28.91 -8.70 -4.59
CA GLN A 83 -29.09 -8.67 -6.04
C GLN A 83 -28.28 -7.55 -6.71
N ALA A 84 -27.62 -7.88 -7.81
CA ALA A 84 -27.09 -6.89 -8.74
C ALA A 84 -28.23 -6.23 -9.53
N THR A 85 -28.67 -5.07 -9.09
CA THR A 85 -29.62 -4.19 -9.80
C THR A 85 -28.91 -3.34 -10.86
N THR A 86 -29.67 -2.78 -11.80
CA THR A 86 -29.14 -1.76 -12.73
C THR A 86 -28.49 -0.56 -12.04
N ALA A 87 -28.89 -0.24 -10.81
CA ALA A 87 -28.39 0.90 -10.07
C ALA A 87 -27.04 0.64 -9.38
N ASN A 88 -26.77 -0.60 -8.97
CA ASN A 88 -25.55 -0.96 -8.23
C ASN A 88 -24.54 -1.78 -9.05
N SER A 89 -24.91 -2.33 -10.21
CA SER A 89 -24.03 -3.19 -11.04
C SER A 89 -22.73 -2.52 -11.53
N ALA A 90 -22.64 -1.19 -11.48
CA ALA A 90 -21.42 -0.46 -11.86
C ALA A 90 -20.30 -0.51 -10.80
N TRP A 91 -20.64 -0.86 -9.56
CA TRP A 91 -19.69 -0.84 -8.43
C TRP A 91 -19.81 -2.08 -7.55
N PHE A 92 -20.98 -2.71 -7.48
CA PHE A 92 -21.22 -3.91 -6.69
C PHE A 92 -20.64 -5.13 -7.42
N ASN A 93 -19.69 -5.82 -6.77
CA ASN A 93 -18.94 -6.91 -7.38
C ASN A 93 -18.99 -8.15 -6.50
N GLN A 94 -19.72 -9.16 -6.97
CA GLN A 94 -19.97 -10.40 -6.24
C GLN A 94 -18.95 -11.50 -6.55
N HIS A 95 -17.93 -11.24 -7.36
CA HIS A 95 -16.88 -12.21 -7.71
C HIS A 95 -17.42 -13.60 -8.10
N ILE A 96 -18.48 -13.66 -8.92
CA ILE A 96 -19.17 -14.91 -9.26
C ILE A 96 -18.22 -15.91 -9.96
N ARG A 97 -18.16 -17.14 -9.44
CA ARG A 97 -17.34 -18.24 -9.95
C ARG A 97 -18.19 -19.47 -10.24
N PHE A 98 -17.82 -20.18 -11.29
CA PHE A 98 -18.34 -21.52 -11.56
C PHE A 98 -17.30 -22.57 -11.17
N VAL A 99 -17.78 -23.61 -10.50
CA VAL A 99 -16.99 -24.79 -10.12
C VAL A 99 -17.55 -25.99 -10.86
N VAL A 100 -16.69 -26.74 -11.55
CA VAL A 100 -17.07 -27.94 -12.29
C VAL A 100 -16.28 -29.14 -11.78
N LEU A 101 -16.99 -30.21 -11.47
CA LEU A 101 -16.42 -31.51 -11.17
C LEU A 101 -16.67 -32.46 -12.33
N VAL A 102 -15.58 -33.06 -12.85
CA VAL A 102 -15.61 -34.02 -13.95
C VAL A 102 -14.86 -35.26 -13.50
N ALA A 103 -15.45 -36.45 -13.61
CA ALA A 103 -14.77 -37.68 -13.21
C ALA A 103 -15.04 -38.83 -14.17
N GLY A 104 -14.03 -39.69 -14.35
CA GLY A 104 -14.13 -40.84 -15.24
C GLY A 104 -12.99 -41.83 -15.01
N GLY A 105 -13.03 -42.92 -15.77
CA GLY A 105 -12.04 -43.97 -15.71
C GLY A 105 -12.11 -44.92 -16.92
N PRO A 106 -11.36 -46.02 -16.91
CA PRO A 106 -11.37 -47.02 -18.00
C PRO A 106 -12.75 -47.61 -18.27
N ASN A 107 -13.63 -47.61 -17.27
CA ASN A 107 -14.98 -48.16 -17.34
C ASN A 107 -16.04 -47.12 -17.73
N GLY A 108 -15.64 -45.89 -18.08
CA GLY A 108 -16.52 -44.79 -18.43
C GLY A 108 -16.74 -43.79 -17.30
N SER A 109 -17.92 -43.18 -17.26
CA SER A 109 -18.31 -42.18 -16.26
C SER A 109 -18.28 -42.73 -14.83
N GLU A 110 -17.73 -41.94 -13.90
CA GLU A 110 -17.70 -42.24 -12.46
C GLU A 110 -18.19 -41.03 -11.66
N SER A 111 -18.65 -41.24 -10.43
CA SER A 111 -18.89 -40.12 -9.52
C SER A 111 -17.55 -39.47 -9.12
N PRO A 112 -17.50 -38.14 -8.91
CA PRO A 112 -16.31 -37.47 -8.40
C PRO A 112 -15.74 -38.17 -7.16
N PHE A 113 -14.44 -38.42 -7.18
CA PHE A 113 -13.70 -39.14 -6.14
C PHE A 113 -14.16 -40.57 -5.88
N GLN A 114 -14.89 -41.24 -6.78
CA GLN A 114 -15.30 -42.64 -6.57
C GLN A 114 -14.10 -43.60 -6.56
N ASP A 115 -13.06 -43.31 -7.34
CA ASP A 115 -11.80 -44.08 -7.49
C ASP A 115 -12.03 -45.59 -7.68
N SER A 116 -12.93 -45.96 -8.60
CA SER A 116 -13.32 -47.37 -8.82
C SER A 116 -12.15 -48.23 -9.31
N THR A 117 -11.18 -47.62 -9.97
CA THR A 117 -9.97 -48.25 -10.51
C THR A 117 -8.73 -47.40 -10.22
N PRO A 118 -7.51 -47.97 -10.29
CA PRO A 118 -6.28 -47.19 -10.17
C PRO A 118 -6.06 -46.12 -11.25
N GLN A 119 -6.83 -46.15 -12.34
CA GLN A 119 -6.78 -45.19 -13.43
C GLN A 119 -7.99 -44.22 -13.42
N SER A 120 -8.84 -44.30 -12.40
CA SER A 120 -9.92 -43.33 -12.20
C SER A 120 -9.34 -41.96 -11.87
N TRP A 121 -10.01 -40.90 -12.30
CA TRP A 121 -9.56 -39.53 -12.14
C TRP A 121 -10.72 -38.58 -11.85
N THR A 122 -10.42 -37.45 -11.23
CA THR A 122 -11.38 -36.36 -11.00
C THR A 122 -10.72 -35.01 -11.25
N LEU A 123 -11.35 -34.15 -12.03
CA LEU A 123 -10.95 -32.77 -12.27
C LEU A 123 -11.88 -31.83 -11.50
N CYS A 124 -11.28 -30.87 -10.80
CA CYS A 124 -11.95 -29.73 -10.21
C CYS A 124 -11.53 -28.49 -11.00
N ILE A 125 -12.45 -27.90 -11.74
CA ILE A 125 -12.20 -26.78 -12.66
C ILE A 125 -12.92 -25.56 -12.10
N VAL A 126 -12.23 -24.44 -11.95
CA VAL A 126 -12.82 -23.18 -11.47
C VAL A 126 -12.54 -22.06 -12.46
N GLY A 127 -13.57 -21.32 -12.84
CA GLY A 127 -13.48 -20.19 -13.76
C GLY A 127 -14.50 -19.11 -13.45
N SER A 128 -14.34 -17.96 -14.09
CA SER A 128 -15.26 -16.82 -13.93
C SER A 128 -16.58 -17.00 -14.69
N GLN A 129 -17.56 -16.15 -14.40
CA GLN A 129 -18.81 -16.04 -15.16
C GLN A 129 -18.65 -15.69 -16.66
N GLN A 130 -17.49 -15.18 -17.08
CA GLN A 130 -17.19 -14.87 -18.49
C GLN A 130 -16.56 -16.08 -19.19
N LEU A 131 -17.41 -16.96 -19.73
CA LEU A 131 -17.02 -18.30 -20.18
C LEU A 131 -15.91 -18.32 -21.26
N THR A 132 -15.87 -17.31 -22.12
CA THR A 132 -14.94 -17.23 -23.28
C THR A 132 -13.78 -16.25 -23.08
N ALA A 133 -13.68 -15.63 -21.90
CA ALA A 133 -12.65 -14.66 -21.62
C ALA A 133 -11.29 -15.34 -21.36
N THR A 134 -10.23 -14.80 -21.95
CA THR A 134 -8.85 -15.25 -21.76
C THR A 134 -8.10 -14.44 -20.71
N ASP A 135 -8.65 -13.32 -20.24
CA ASP A 135 -8.06 -12.44 -19.21
C ASP A 135 -8.60 -12.75 -17.80
N ARG A 136 -9.53 -13.71 -17.67
CA ARG A 136 -10.10 -14.14 -16.39
C ARG A 136 -9.40 -15.36 -15.83
N PHE A 137 -9.37 -15.48 -14.51
CA PHE A 137 -8.73 -16.61 -13.85
C PHE A 137 -9.35 -17.94 -14.30
N LEU A 138 -8.50 -18.97 -14.44
CA LEU A 138 -8.89 -20.32 -14.80
C LEU A 138 -7.91 -21.30 -14.17
N GLN A 139 -8.41 -22.21 -13.34
CA GLN A 139 -7.60 -23.15 -12.58
C GLN A 139 -8.18 -24.56 -12.63
N VAL A 140 -7.30 -25.56 -12.60
CA VAL A 140 -7.65 -26.99 -12.62
C VAL A 140 -6.87 -27.73 -11.56
N ALA A 141 -7.57 -28.44 -10.67
CA ALA A 141 -6.98 -29.44 -9.79
C ALA A 141 -7.34 -30.84 -10.29
N SER A 142 -6.34 -31.68 -10.48
CA SER A 142 -6.48 -33.00 -11.09
C SER A 142 -6.07 -34.09 -10.10
N TRP A 143 -7.03 -34.95 -9.76
CA TRP A 143 -6.91 -36.05 -8.80
C TRP A 143 -6.69 -37.38 -9.50
N ASP A 144 -5.67 -38.13 -9.08
CA ASP A 144 -5.28 -39.43 -9.65
C ASP A 144 -5.51 -40.61 -8.68
N GLY A 145 -6.36 -40.44 -7.67
CA GLY A 145 -6.55 -41.41 -6.59
C GLY A 145 -5.49 -41.30 -5.47
N LYS A 146 -4.48 -40.43 -5.61
CA LYS A 146 -3.39 -40.30 -4.64
C LYS A 146 -3.13 -38.87 -4.20
N VAL A 147 -2.95 -37.95 -5.14
CA VAL A 147 -2.62 -36.55 -4.89
C VAL A 147 -3.34 -35.64 -5.89
N PHE A 148 -3.72 -34.45 -5.45
CA PHE A 148 -4.10 -33.37 -6.36
C PHE A 148 -2.86 -32.75 -7.00
N ARG A 149 -2.94 -32.48 -8.29
CA ARG A 149 -1.99 -31.69 -9.07
C ARG A 149 -2.68 -30.45 -9.60
N TYR A 150 -2.02 -29.31 -9.46
CA TYR A 150 -2.64 -28.02 -9.69
C TYR A 150 -2.04 -27.34 -10.91
N TYR A 151 -2.94 -26.82 -11.75
CA TYR A 151 -2.64 -26.15 -12.99
C TYR A 151 -3.38 -24.83 -13.04
N GLY A 152 -2.69 -23.76 -13.44
CA GLY A 152 -3.29 -22.44 -13.64
C GLY A 152 -3.03 -21.94 -15.06
N ARG A 153 -4.02 -21.25 -15.63
CA ARG A 153 -3.81 -20.43 -16.82
C ARG A 153 -3.47 -19.01 -16.36
N ASP A 154 -2.23 -18.62 -16.58
CA ASP A 154 -1.70 -17.33 -16.14
C ASP A 154 -0.69 -16.79 -17.16
N GLU A 155 -0.26 -15.54 -16.97
CA GLU A 155 0.85 -14.95 -17.73
C GLU A 155 2.16 -15.65 -17.36
N LEU A 156 2.97 -15.95 -18.39
CA LEU A 156 4.23 -16.68 -18.25
C LEU A 156 5.36 -15.77 -17.78
N GLN A 157 5.96 -16.11 -16.64
CA GLN A 157 7.09 -15.42 -16.02
C GLN A 157 8.41 -16.09 -16.42
N ALA A 158 8.69 -16.13 -17.73
CA ALA A 158 9.83 -16.87 -18.28
C ALA A 158 10.73 -16.00 -19.18
N GLN A 159 12.05 -16.18 -19.06
CA GLN A 159 13.01 -15.48 -19.92
C GLN A 159 12.80 -15.82 -21.40
N GLY A 160 12.67 -14.80 -22.25
CA GLY A 160 12.48 -14.96 -23.69
C GLY A 160 11.05 -15.27 -24.11
N VAL A 161 10.09 -15.27 -23.18
CA VAL A 161 8.65 -15.27 -23.48
C VAL A 161 8.14 -13.82 -23.52
N PRO A 162 7.37 -13.39 -24.54
CA PRO A 162 6.81 -12.04 -24.57
C PRO A 162 5.84 -11.77 -23.42
N ASP A 163 5.89 -10.58 -22.84
CA ASP A 163 4.92 -10.11 -21.83
C ASP A 163 3.47 -10.26 -22.36
N GLY A 164 2.55 -10.64 -21.48
CA GLY A 164 1.16 -10.94 -21.78
C GLY A 164 0.92 -12.32 -22.40
N THR A 165 1.97 -13.13 -22.64
CA THR A 165 1.79 -14.49 -23.14
C THR A 165 1.20 -15.37 -22.07
N LEU A 166 0.01 -15.89 -22.35
CA LEU A 166 -0.69 -16.81 -21.46
C LEU A 166 -0.23 -18.25 -21.71
N GLY A 167 -0.08 -19.01 -20.63
CA GLY A 167 0.24 -20.43 -20.71
C GLY A 167 -0.39 -21.24 -19.59
N TRP A 168 -0.46 -22.55 -19.79
CA TRP A 168 -0.77 -23.50 -18.72
C TRP A 168 0.49 -23.73 -17.88
N ILE A 169 0.36 -23.48 -16.58
CA ILE A 169 1.45 -23.55 -15.60
C ILE A 169 1.11 -24.59 -14.54
N TYR A 170 1.99 -25.56 -14.36
CA TYR A 170 1.99 -26.49 -13.24
C TYR A 170 2.51 -25.79 -11.98
N GLN A 171 1.74 -25.89 -10.89
CA GLN A 171 1.98 -25.15 -9.66
C GLN A 171 2.27 -26.05 -8.43
N GLY A 172 2.43 -27.36 -8.63
CA GLY A 172 2.81 -28.30 -7.56
C GLY A 172 1.76 -29.36 -7.26
N THR A 173 1.97 -30.09 -6.15
CA THR A 173 1.08 -31.15 -5.67
C THR A 173 0.57 -30.90 -4.27
N SER A 174 -0.61 -31.43 -3.96
CA SER A 174 -1.16 -31.43 -2.59
C SER A 174 -0.23 -32.07 -1.56
N ALA A 175 0.69 -32.93 -1.98
CA ALA A 175 1.67 -33.53 -1.08
C ALA A 175 2.67 -32.53 -0.53
N ASP A 176 2.84 -31.38 -1.18
CA ASP A 176 3.81 -30.35 -0.83
C ASP A 176 3.41 -29.58 0.42
N ALA A 177 2.12 -29.57 0.77
CA ALA A 177 1.57 -28.92 1.96
C ALA A 177 2.18 -29.42 3.29
N PHE A 178 2.83 -30.58 3.29
CA PHE A 178 3.44 -31.21 4.46
C PHE A 178 4.98 -31.26 4.39
N LEU A 179 5.59 -30.59 3.41
CA LEU A 179 7.03 -30.42 3.38
C LEU A 179 7.48 -29.53 4.55
N PRO A 180 8.69 -29.76 5.11
CA PRO A 180 9.24 -28.88 6.13
C PRO A 180 9.42 -27.46 5.59
N ASP A 181 9.10 -26.45 6.40
CA ASP A 181 9.23 -25.05 5.99
C ASP A 181 10.70 -24.58 5.83
N SER A 182 11.66 -25.42 6.24
CA SER A 182 13.11 -25.17 6.18
C SER A 182 13.79 -25.60 4.89
N THR A 183 13.07 -26.10 3.89
CA THR A 183 13.67 -26.43 2.59
C THR A 183 13.62 -25.23 1.66
N ASP A 184 14.77 -24.87 1.07
CA ASP A 184 14.93 -23.76 0.11
C ASP A 184 14.07 -23.89 -1.17
N SER A 185 13.33 -25.00 -1.31
CA SER A 185 12.46 -25.33 -2.43
C SER A 185 11.01 -25.68 -2.02
N ALA A 186 10.59 -25.42 -0.77
CA ALA A 186 9.24 -25.77 -0.33
C ALA A 186 8.18 -24.96 -1.11
N SER A 187 7.09 -25.59 -1.56
CA SER A 187 5.87 -24.92 -2.05
C SER A 187 4.76 -24.88 -0.98
N SER A 188 5.07 -25.25 0.28
CA SER A 188 4.13 -25.17 1.39
C SER A 188 3.57 -23.74 1.54
N TYR A 189 2.24 -23.61 1.56
CA TYR A 189 1.53 -22.32 1.62
C TYR A 189 1.70 -21.36 0.42
N LEU A 190 2.39 -21.76 -0.65
CA LEU A 190 2.59 -20.93 -1.85
C LEU A 190 1.77 -21.47 -3.04
N GLY A 191 1.45 -20.63 -4.01
CA GLY A 191 0.66 -21.04 -5.17
C GLY A 191 -0.79 -21.41 -4.83
N PRO A 192 -1.41 -22.40 -5.51
CA PRO A 192 -2.82 -22.78 -5.31
C PRO A 192 -3.06 -23.41 -3.92
N PHE A 193 -1.99 -23.63 -3.14
CA PHE A 193 -2.01 -24.05 -1.74
C PHE A 193 -2.31 -22.92 -0.76
N ASN A 194 -2.28 -21.66 -1.20
CA ASN A 194 -2.68 -20.52 -0.38
C ASN A 194 -4.13 -20.68 0.14
N GLY A 195 -4.98 -21.36 -0.66
CA GLY A 195 -6.34 -21.83 -0.32
C GLY A 195 -6.42 -23.23 0.31
N HIS A 196 -5.41 -24.07 0.08
CA HIS A 196 -5.39 -25.51 0.39
C HIS A 196 -4.21 -25.84 1.29
N VAL A 197 -4.09 -25.12 2.40
CA VAL A 197 -2.97 -25.15 3.34
C VAL A 197 -2.68 -26.56 3.87
N ASN A 198 -3.72 -27.39 3.96
CA ASN A 198 -3.66 -28.76 4.41
C ASN A 198 -3.47 -29.77 3.26
N GLY A 199 -3.39 -29.33 2.02
CA GLY A 199 -3.24 -30.17 0.82
C GLY A 199 -4.55 -30.83 0.32
N SER A 200 -5.56 -31.03 1.18
CA SER A 200 -6.89 -31.48 0.73
C SER A 200 -7.66 -30.37 0.00
N LEU A 201 -8.80 -30.74 -0.60
CA LEU A 201 -9.81 -29.78 -1.03
C LEU A 201 -10.29 -28.93 0.14
N LEU A 202 -10.72 -27.71 -0.16
CA LEU A 202 -11.36 -26.80 0.77
C LEU A 202 -12.70 -26.34 0.18
N MET A 203 -13.78 -26.49 0.94
CA MET A 203 -15.07 -25.88 0.61
C MET A 203 -15.51 -25.01 1.78
N LYS A 204 -15.58 -23.70 1.53
CA LYS A 204 -16.16 -22.76 2.49
C LYS A 204 -17.67 -23.00 2.53
N GLU A 205 -18.22 -22.93 3.73
CA GLU A 205 -19.60 -23.27 4.10
C GLU A 205 -19.93 -24.75 4.15
N LEU A 206 -18.93 -25.63 4.12
CA LEU A 206 -19.13 -27.06 4.26
C LEU A 206 -19.85 -27.35 5.59
N ARG A 207 -21.15 -27.67 5.52
CA ARG A 207 -22.00 -27.79 6.71
C ARG A 207 -22.44 -29.22 6.93
N LYS A 208 -22.28 -29.74 8.14
CA LYS A 208 -22.84 -31.06 8.48
C LYS A 208 -24.32 -31.01 8.88
N TYR A 209 -24.83 -29.82 9.24
CA TYR A 209 -26.24 -29.61 9.56
C TYR A 209 -27.04 -29.20 8.32
N ALA A 210 -28.18 -29.85 8.12
CA ALA A 210 -29.06 -29.59 6.97
C ALA A 210 -29.66 -28.18 6.98
N ASN A 211 -29.73 -27.51 8.14
CA ASN A 211 -30.56 -26.31 8.32
C ASN A 211 -29.79 -24.98 8.23
N LEU A 212 -28.45 -24.96 8.24
CA LEU A 212 -27.73 -23.68 8.07
C LEU A 212 -27.95 -23.15 6.65
N PRO A 213 -28.01 -21.83 6.40
CA PRO A 213 -28.15 -21.30 5.04
C PRO A 213 -26.87 -21.48 4.21
N TRP A 214 -27.01 -21.60 2.89
CA TRP A 214 -25.92 -21.35 1.94
C TRP A 214 -25.95 -19.86 1.61
N ILE A 215 -24.96 -19.10 2.06
CA ILE A 215 -24.93 -17.64 1.87
C ILE A 215 -24.09 -17.25 0.65
N HIS A 216 -23.17 -18.13 0.20
CA HIS A 216 -22.38 -17.94 -1.02
C HIS A 216 -22.80 -18.81 -2.20
N TRP A 217 -23.36 -19.98 -1.93
CA TRP A 217 -23.59 -20.99 -2.96
C TRP A 217 -25.01 -20.93 -3.51
N PHE A 218 -25.12 -21.00 -4.84
CA PHE A 218 -26.40 -21.07 -5.54
C PHE A 218 -26.76 -22.51 -5.92
N GLY A 219 -28.03 -22.73 -6.24
CA GLY A 219 -28.53 -24.03 -6.67
C GLY A 219 -29.91 -23.88 -7.32
N THR A 220 -30.80 -24.84 -7.06
CA THR A 220 -32.23 -24.70 -7.42
C THR A 220 -32.94 -23.61 -6.63
N SER A 221 -32.40 -23.23 -5.47
CA SER A 221 -32.76 -22.06 -4.67
C SER A 221 -31.60 -21.73 -3.70
N PRO A 222 -31.07 -20.49 -3.66
CA PRO A 222 -31.47 -19.33 -4.44
C PRO A 222 -31.01 -19.40 -5.91
N ASP A 223 -31.81 -18.81 -6.80
CA ASP A 223 -31.52 -18.67 -8.25
C ASP A 223 -30.40 -17.63 -8.47
N PRO A 224 -29.30 -17.96 -9.18
CA PRO A 224 -28.25 -17.01 -9.48
C PRO A 224 -28.58 -16.04 -10.62
N VAL A 225 -29.60 -16.32 -11.45
CA VAL A 225 -29.95 -15.52 -12.63
C VAL A 225 -30.10 -14.02 -12.34
N PRO A 226 -30.75 -13.58 -11.25
CA PRO A 226 -30.88 -12.16 -10.91
C PRO A 226 -29.56 -11.42 -10.67
N ASN A 227 -28.45 -12.13 -10.46
CA ASN A 227 -27.13 -11.54 -10.21
C ASN A 227 -26.31 -11.33 -11.49
N PHE A 228 -26.79 -11.81 -12.64
CA PHE A 228 -26.08 -11.65 -13.92
C PHE A 228 -26.65 -10.47 -14.72
N PRO A 229 -25.81 -9.60 -15.30
CA PRO A 229 -26.28 -8.63 -16.27
C PRO A 229 -26.73 -9.34 -17.55
N GLN A 230 -27.66 -8.73 -18.29
CA GLN A 230 -28.24 -9.33 -19.50
C GLN A 230 -27.18 -9.75 -20.53
N SER A 231 -26.11 -8.97 -20.69
CA SER A 231 -25.00 -9.30 -21.61
C SER A 231 -24.28 -10.61 -21.28
N ILE A 232 -24.23 -11.00 -20.01
CA ILE A 232 -23.68 -12.30 -19.57
C ILE A 232 -24.72 -13.40 -19.79
N LEU A 233 -25.99 -13.15 -19.46
CA LEU A 233 -27.08 -14.11 -19.68
C LEU A 233 -27.24 -14.50 -21.15
N ASP A 234 -27.00 -13.58 -22.09
CA ASP A 234 -27.04 -13.87 -23.53
C ASP A 234 -25.98 -14.93 -23.92
N SER A 235 -24.81 -14.90 -23.26
CA SER A 235 -23.76 -15.91 -23.43
C SER A 235 -24.11 -17.28 -22.80
N PHE A 236 -25.12 -17.31 -21.92
CA PHE A 236 -25.62 -18.53 -21.28
C PHE A 236 -26.77 -19.16 -22.08
N SER A 237 -27.02 -18.77 -23.32
CA SER A 237 -28.00 -19.47 -24.17
C SER A 237 -27.67 -20.96 -24.32
N HIS A 238 -28.69 -21.80 -24.53
CA HIS A 238 -28.51 -23.24 -24.71
C HIS A 238 -27.50 -23.58 -25.83
N ASP A 239 -27.45 -22.81 -26.91
CA ASP A 239 -26.53 -23.05 -28.03
C ASP A 239 -25.08 -22.71 -27.68
N LEU A 240 -24.86 -21.68 -26.85
CA LEU A 240 -23.54 -21.20 -26.47
C LEU A 240 -22.99 -21.88 -25.21
N ALA A 241 -23.83 -22.22 -24.24
CA ALA A 241 -23.43 -22.86 -22.98
C ALA A 241 -24.37 -24.03 -22.60
N PRO A 242 -24.41 -25.11 -23.40
CA PRO A 242 -25.34 -26.24 -23.19
C PRO A 242 -25.11 -27.01 -21.88
N TYR A 243 -23.92 -26.88 -21.28
CA TYR A 243 -23.59 -27.47 -19.97
C TYR A 243 -24.11 -26.67 -18.78
N LEU A 244 -24.52 -25.41 -19.00
CA LEU A 244 -25.04 -24.51 -17.97
C LEU A 244 -26.56 -24.33 -18.10
N THR A 245 -27.10 -24.43 -19.31
CA THR A 245 -28.47 -24.05 -19.65
C THR A 245 -29.24 -25.17 -20.33
N GLY A 246 -30.36 -25.56 -19.71
CA GLY A 246 -31.36 -26.47 -20.27
C GLY A 246 -32.58 -25.69 -20.76
N GLU A 247 -33.65 -25.70 -19.96
CA GLU A 247 -34.89 -24.95 -20.26
C GLU A 247 -34.77 -23.44 -20.03
N SER A 248 -33.88 -23.02 -19.12
CA SER A 248 -33.63 -21.60 -18.80
C SER A 248 -32.17 -21.37 -18.41
N PRO A 249 -31.65 -20.13 -18.49
CA PRO A 249 -30.26 -19.83 -18.13
C PRO A 249 -29.91 -20.37 -16.74
N CYS A 250 -28.75 -21.01 -16.62
CA CYS A 250 -28.28 -21.62 -15.36
C CYS A 250 -29.14 -22.78 -14.80
N SER A 251 -30.13 -23.29 -15.54
CA SER A 251 -31.04 -24.34 -15.04
C SER A 251 -30.39 -25.70 -14.78
N LEU A 252 -29.14 -25.91 -15.23
CA LEU A 252 -28.39 -27.14 -15.01
C LEU A 252 -27.44 -27.06 -13.81
N LEU A 253 -27.40 -25.94 -13.10
CA LEU A 253 -26.63 -25.81 -11.86
C LEU A 253 -27.17 -26.75 -10.79
N GLN A 254 -26.25 -27.46 -10.15
CA GLN A 254 -26.55 -28.31 -9.00
C GLN A 254 -26.41 -27.53 -7.69
N SER A 255 -27.08 -28.01 -6.65
CA SER A 255 -27.01 -27.38 -5.33
C SER A 255 -25.71 -27.73 -4.60
N ALA A 256 -25.31 -26.87 -3.66
CA ALA A 256 -24.11 -27.07 -2.86
C ALA A 256 -24.17 -28.31 -1.96
N GLU A 257 -25.35 -28.84 -1.61
CA GLU A 257 -25.47 -30.12 -0.89
C GLU A 257 -24.87 -31.28 -1.68
N VAL A 258 -25.04 -31.28 -3.01
CA VAL A 258 -24.47 -32.32 -3.87
C VAL A 258 -22.95 -32.19 -3.91
N MET A 259 -22.45 -30.96 -4.09
CA MET A 259 -21.01 -30.69 -4.08
C MET A 259 -20.37 -31.09 -2.75
N MET A 260 -21.01 -30.77 -1.62
CA MET A 260 -20.56 -31.12 -0.29
C MET A 260 -20.34 -32.63 -0.12
N GLY A 261 -21.23 -33.46 -0.69
CA GLY A 261 -21.05 -34.91 -0.72
C GLY A 261 -19.72 -35.30 -1.39
N TYR A 262 -19.44 -34.74 -2.57
CA TYR A 262 -18.19 -35.00 -3.29
C TYR A 262 -16.96 -34.46 -2.56
N ILE A 263 -17.01 -33.24 -2.03
CA ILE A 263 -15.86 -32.62 -1.37
C ILE A 263 -15.51 -33.35 -0.06
N THR A 264 -16.50 -33.74 0.74
CA THR A 264 -16.26 -34.51 1.98
C THR A 264 -15.65 -35.88 1.70
N GLU A 265 -16.07 -36.55 0.61
CA GLU A 265 -15.44 -37.78 0.14
C GLU A 265 -13.99 -37.54 -0.30
N GLY A 266 -13.74 -36.54 -1.14
CA GLY A 266 -12.40 -36.17 -1.62
C GLY A 266 -11.43 -35.83 -0.48
N ILE A 267 -11.86 -35.04 0.52
CA ILE A 267 -11.07 -34.73 1.72
C ILE A 267 -10.74 -36.01 2.49
N GLY A 268 -11.73 -36.87 2.71
CA GLY A 268 -11.55 -38.14 3.42
C GLY A 268 -10.53 -39.05 2.73
N LYS A 269 -10.64 -39.22 1.41
CA LYS A 269 -9.71 -40.01 0.61
C LYS A 269 -8.30 -39.44 0.62
N TRP A 270 -8.18 -38.13 0.44
CA TRP A 270 -6.89 -37.45 0.48
C TRP A 270 -6.18 -37.65 1.82
N MET A 271 -6.88 -37.39 2.94
CA MET A 271 -6.32 -37.52 4.29
C MET A 271 -5.86 -38.96 4.59
N ASN A 272 -6.68 -39.96 4.23
CA ASN A 272 -6.33 -41.37 4.43
C ASN A 272 -5.14 -41.81 3.57
N THR A 273 -5.09 -41.38 2.31
CA THR A 273 -3.97 -41.69 1.41
C THR A 273 -2.68 -41.00 1.87
N ARG A 274 -2.76 -39.74 2.30
CA ARG A 274 -1.62 -39.01 2.83
C ARG A 274 -1.05 -39.68 4.08
N ALA A 275 -1.91 -40.04 5.04
CA ALA A 275 -1.48 -40.77 6.23
C ALA A 275 -0.81 -42.10 5.88
N THR A 276 -1.40 -42.85 4.93
CA THR A 276 -0.78 -44.08 4.42
C THR A 276 0.64 -43.84 3.90
N ASN A 277 0.85 -42.79 3.12
CA ASN A 277 2.16 -42.47 2.54
C ASN A 277 3.17 -41.91 3.56
N ASN A 278 2.73 -41.28 4.65
CA ASN A 278 3.62 -40.69 5.66
C ASN A 278 3.99 -41.65 6.79
N PHE A 279 3.16 -42.66 7.05
CA PHE A 279 3.34 -43.53 8.22
C PHE A 279 3.55 -45.00 7.89
N ARG A 280 3.46 -45.40 6.61
CA ARG A 280 3.67 -46.78 6.20
C ARG A 280 4.85 -46.95 5.25
N ASP A 281 5.36 -48.18 5.22
CA ASP A 281 6.38 -48.62 4.28
C ASP A 281 5.91 -48.52 2.82
N SER A 282 6.85 -48.67 1.87
CA SER A 282 6.55 -48.58 0.43
C SER A 282 5.48 -49.59 -0.04
N ASN A 283 5.32 -50.71 0.68
CA ASN A 283 4.31 -51.74 0.40
C ASN A 283 2.96 -51.48 1.10
N LYS A 284 2.86 -50.42 1.91
CA LYS A 284 1.67 -50.02 2.68
C LYS A 284 1.19 -51.06 3.71
N GLN A 285 2.05 -52.02 4.07
CA GLN A 285 1.72 -53.14 4.96
C GLN A 285 2.10 -52.87 6.42
N GLN A 286 3.24 -52.22 6.64
CA GLN A 286 3.80 -52.00 7.98
C GLN A 286 3.93 -50.50 8.29
N TYR A 287 3.90 -50.16 9.58
CA TYR A 287 4.21 -48.81 10.03
C TYR A 287 5.73 -48.58 9.97
N LEU A 288 6.14 -47.34 9.73
CA LEU A 288 7.56 -46.97 9.71
C LEU A 288 8.17 -47.03 11.13
N ASP A 289 9.38 -47.57 11.25
CA ASP A 289 10.11 -47.57 12.53
C ASP A 289 10.52 -46.15 12.96
N PHE A 290 10.63 -45.23 12.00
CA PHE A 290 11.02 -43.85 12.21
C PHE A 290 10.26 -42.94 11.24
N ILE A 291 9.73 -41.84 11.78
CA ILE A 291 9.02 -40.83 10.99
C ILE A 291 9.90 -39.60 10.90
N PRO A 292 10.48 -39.34 9.72
CA PRO A 292 11.54 -38.36 9.60
C PRO A 292 11.06 -36.91 9.56
N ASN A 293 9.85 -36.63 9.04
CA ASN A 293 9.36 -35.27 8.78
C ASN A 293 7.82 -35.19 8.72
N GLY A 294 7.26 -33.98 8.91
CA GLY A 294 5.84 -33.69 8.72
C GLY A 294 4.94 -33.98 9.94
N LEU A 295 5.52 -34.44 11.06
CA LEU A 295 4.77 -34.80 12.26
C LEU A 295 4.08 -33.59 12.92
N LYS A 296 4.81 -32.46 13.03
CA LYS A 296 4.24 -31.19 13.51
C LYS A 296 3.04 -30.73 12.68
N ARG A 297 3.05 -30.94 11.35
CA ARG A 297 1.93 -30.59 10.46
C ARG A 297 0.69 -31.44 10.76
N TRP A 298 0.86 -32.73 11.07
CA TRP A 298 -0.25 -33.58 11.51
C TRP A 298 -0.81 -33.16 12.87
N VAL A 299 0.06 -32.83 13.84
CA VAL A 299 -0.39 -32.36 15.16
C VAL A 299 -1.00 -30.95 15.10
N ALA A 300 -0.64 -30.14 14.10
CA ALA A 300 -1.24 -28.83 13.86
C ALA A 300 -2.76 -28.90 13.62
N HIS A 301 -3.30 -29.99 13.07
CA HIS A 301 -4.76 -30.18 12.95
C HIS A 301 -5.48 -30.29 14.31
N ILE A 302 -4.75 -30.54 15.39
CA ILE A 302 -5.29 -30.58 16.77
C ILE A 302 -5.03 -29.23 17.47
N LEU A 303 -3.81 -28.71 17.35
CA LEU A 303 -3.31 -27.60 18.16
C LEU A 303 -3.44 -26.23 17.50
N LEU A 304 -3.58 -26.16 16.18
CA LEU A 304 -3.76 -24.93 15.41
C LEU A 304 -5.09 -24.93 14.67
N THR A 305 -5.41 -23.75 14.14
CA THR A 305 -6.43 -23.59 13.10
C THR A 305 -5.66 -23.42 11.79
N THR A 306 -5.53 -24.49 11.01
CA THR A 306 -4.81 -24.41 9.73
C THR A 306 -5.74 -24.09 8.57
N THR A 307 -7.02 -24.44 8.68
CA THR A 307 -8.09 -24.01 7.76
C THR A 307 -9.36 -23.60 8.51
N ILE A 308 -10.20 -22.77 7.89
CA ILE A 308 -11.47 -22.31 8.46
C ILE A 308 -12.63 -22.58 7.53
N ASN A 309 -13.81 -22.57 8.14
CA ASN A 309 -15.10 -22.61 7.50
C ASN A 309 -15.94 -21.39 7.91
N ILE A 310 -17.01 -21.07 7.18
CA ILE A 310 -17.93 -19.95 7.46
C ILE A 310 -19.32 -20.52 7.73
N ALA A 311 -20.03 -19.95 8.70
CA ALA A 311 -21.41 -20.32 9.00
C ALA A 311 -22.21 -19.10 9.46
N SER A 312 -23.52 -19.11 9.24
CA SER A 312 -24.45 -18.08 9.75
C SER A 312 -25.62 -18.72 10.47
N ALA A 313 -26.30 -17.96 11.34
CA ALA A 313 -27.45 -18.45 12.05
C ALA A 313 -28.60 -18.80 11.10
N ALA A 314 -29.45 -19.73 11.52
CA ALA A 314 -30.55 -20.25 10.72
C ALA A 314 -31.86 -20.26 11.49
N LEU A 315 -32.99 -20.16 10.79
CA LEU A 315 -34.30 -20.31 11.42
C LEU A 315 -34.47 -21.75 11.94
N GLN A 316 -34.85 -21.89 13.21
CA GLN A 316 -34.98 -23.20 13.87
C GLN A 316 -36.13 -24.05 13.29
N ASP A 317 -37.28 -23.43 13.00
CA ASP A 317 -38.40 -23.99 12.24
C ASP A 317 -39.16 -22.82 11.59
N PRO A 318 -39.10 -22.64 10.26
CA PRO A 318 -39.77 -21.56 9.55
C PRO A 318 -41.27 -21.46 9.83
N ASN A 319 -41.89 -22.54 10.32
CA ASN A 319 -43.33 -22.65 10.55
C ASN A 319 -43.74 -22.58 12.04
N LYS A 320 -42.80 -22.53 12.99
CA LYS A 320 -43.13 -22.64 14.44
C LYS A 320 -42.38 -21.70 15.37
N HIS A 321 -41.20 -21.21 14.98
CA HIS A 321 -40.37 -20.36 15.83
C HIS A 321 -39.78 -19.20 15.04
N ASN A 322 -39.74 -18.01 15.66
CA ASN A 322 -39.09 -16.82 15.09
C ASN A 322 -37.63 -16.69 15.55
N ASP A 323 -37.09 -17.69 16.24
CA ASP A 323 -35.74 -17.66 16.81
C ASP A 323 -34.72 -18.28 15.84
N MET A 324 -33.51 -17.73 15.89
CA MET A 324 -32.36 -18.10 15.05
C MET A 324 -31.41 -19.00 15.85
N ASP A 325 -31.08 -20.17 15.30
CA ASP A 325 -30.08 -21.11 15.81
C ASP A 325 -28.67 -20.65 15.43
N VAL A 326 -27.83 -20.41 16.43
CA VAL A 326 -26.45 -19.93 16.30
C VAL A 326 -25.55 -21.11 15.94
N PRO A 327 -24.64 -20.96 14.95
CA PRO A 327 -23.71 -22.03 14.62
C PRO A 327 -22.85 -22.41 15.83
N PRO A 328 -22.84 -23.69 16.24
CA PRO A 328 -22.19 -24.11 17.48
C PRO A 328 -20.66 -24.01 17.41
N GLY A 329 -20.10 -23.95 16.20
CA GLY A 329 -18.67 -23.72 15.94
C GLY A 329 -18.11 -22.43 16.57
N HIS A 330 -18.97 -21.49 16.99
CA HIS A 330 -18.54 -20.32 17.77
C HIS A 330 -18.14 -20.68 19.21
N PHE A 331 -18.78 -21.70 19.79
CA PHE A 331 -18.71 -22.01 21.21
C PHE A 331 -17.92 -23.28 21.52
N TYR A 332 -17.86 -24.25 20.60
CA TYR A 332 -17.06 -25.46 20.73
C TYR A 332 -16.68 -26.03 19.35
N ASN A 333 -15.70 -26.93 19.31
CA ASN A 333 -15.28 -27.55 18.05
C ASN A 333 -16.24 -28.68 17.68
N GLN A 334 -17.30 -28.29 16.97
CA GLN A 334 -18.37 -29.18 16.56
C GLN A 334 -17.90 -30.26 15.58
N GLU A 335 -17.03 -29.91 14.63
CA GLU A 335 -16.52 -30.89 13.66
C GLU A 335 -15.84 -32.06 14.38
N LEU A 336 -14.93 -31.77 15.31
CA LEU A 336 -14.31 -32.78 16.16
C LEU A 336 -15.30 -33.52 17.07
N ALA A 337 -16.27 -32.81 17.65
CA ALA A 337 -17.28 -33.43 18.51
C ALA A 337 -18.15 -34.47 17.78
N THR A 338 -18.40 -34.25 16.49
CA THR A 338 -19.21 -35.19 15.69
C THR A 338 -18.44 -36.43 15.24
N PHE A 339 -17.11 -36.40 15.28
CA PHE A 339 -16.31 -37.61 15.13
C PHE A 339 -16.28 -38.31 16.48
N ASN A 340 -17.04 -39.40 16.63
CA ASN A 340 -16.90 -40.26 17.79
C ASN A 340 -15.53 -40.96 17.70
N ILE A 341 -14.46 -40.27 18.11
CA ILE A 341 -13.07 -40.75 18.09
C ILE A 341 -12.91 -41.85 19.15
N GLY A 342 -13.51 -43.02 18.92
CA GLY A 342 -13.24 -44.25 19.67
C GLY A 342 -14.11 -44.53 20.90
N GLY A 343 -15.30 -43.91 21.05
CA GLY A 343 -16.40 -44.43 21.87
C GLY A 343 -16.21 -44.59 23.39
N LYS A 344 -15.04 -44.27 23.96
CA LYS A 344 -14.78 -44.54 25.39
C LYS A 344 -14.31 -43.36 26.25
N ASN A 345 -13.99 -42.20 25.68
CA ASN A 345 -13.53 -41.03 26.44
C ASN A 345 -13.91 -39.71 25.74
N SER A 346 -15.19 -39.54 25.41
CA SER A 346 -15.67 -38.25 24.85
C SER A 346 -15.53 -37.16 25.90
N ILE A 347 -14.72 -36.14 25.63
CA ILE A 347 -14.70 -34.91 26.42
C ILE A 347 -16.00 -34.11 26.26
N PHE A 348 -16.77 -34.43 25.22
CA PHE A 348 -18.02 -33.79 24.89
C PHE A 348 -19.23 -34.47 25.55
N PRO A 349 -20.28 -33.71 25.89
CA PRO A 349 -21.51 -34.28 26.44
C PRO A 349 -22.26 -35.13 25.41
N ASN A 350 -23.06 -36.09 25.90
CA ASN A 350 -23.91 -36.93 25.05
C ASN A 350 -25.03 -36.15 24.36
N PHE A 351 -25.39 -34.99 24.92
CA PHE A 351 -26.41 -34.09 24.38
C PHE A 351 -25.84 -32.68 24.33
N PHE A 352 -25.92 -32.05 23.17
CA PHE A 352 -25.54 -30.66 22.98
C PHE A 352 -26.80 -29.79 22.99
N PRO A 353 -26.82 -28.70 23.80
CA PRO A 353 -27.91 -27.73 23.72
C PRO A 353 -27.85 -26.98 22.38
N SER A 354 -29.01 -26.65 21.82
CA SER A 354 -29.14 -25.66 20.73
C SER A 354 -28.93 -24.26 21.29
N PHE A 355 -28.38 -23.36 20.46
CA PHE A 355 -28.10 -21.98 20.86
C PHE A 355 -29.01 -21.05 20.10
N TYR A 356 -29.90 -20.33 20.76
CA TYR A 356 -30.89 -19.52 20.05
C TYR A 356 -30.99 -18.09 20.56
N PHE A 357 -31.31 -17.18 19.64
CA PHE A 357 -31.65 -15.79 19.93
C PHE A 357 -32.81 -15.32 19.06
N SER A 358 -33.53 -14.29 19.53
CA SER A 358 -34.56 -13.64 18.72
C SER A 358 -33.97 -12.51 17.87
N PRO A 359 -34.22 -12.46 16.56
CA PRO A 359 -33.78 -11.36 15.69
C PRO A 359 -34.77 -10.18 15.68
N SER A 360 -35.89 -10.30 16.38
CA SER A 360 -37.02 -9.36 16.37
C SER A 360 -36.63 -7.94 16.82
N VAL A 361 -37.42 -6.94 16.39
CA VAL A 361 -37.24 -5.55 16.84
C VAL A 361 -37.30 -5.47 18.37
N GLY A 362 -36.30 -4.82 18.97
CA GLY A 362 -36.15 -4.69 20.41
C GLY A 362 -35.46 -5.87 21.12
N ALA A 363 -35.14 -6.94 20.41
CA ALA A 363 -34.39 -8.07 20.96
C ALA A 363 -32.90 -7.72 21.21
N PRO A 364 -32.20 -8.50 22.06
CA PRO A 364 -30.79 -8.29 22.36
C PRO A 364 -29.88 -8.18 21.13
N TYR A 365 -30.13 -9.00 20.10
CA TYR A 365 -29.34 -9.02 18.87
C TYR A 365 -29.35 -7.67 18.14
N GLN A 366 -30.52 -7.06 17.93
CA GLN A 366 -30.63 -5.77 17.25
C GLN A 366 -29.84 -4.67 17.98
N THR A 367 -29.91 -4.66 19.31
CA THR A 367 -29.15 -3.69 20.12
C THR A 367 -27.64 -3.95 20.02
N ALA A 368 -27.22 -5.20 20.13
CA ALA A 368 -25.81 -5.58 20.05
C ALA A 368 -25.20 -5.29 18.67
N ALA A 369 -25.83 -5.76 17.60
CA ALA A 369 -25.35 -5.64 16.23
C ALA A 369 -25.41 -4.19 15.73
N ASN A 370 -26.55 -3.51 15.87
CA ASN A 370 -26.76 -2.23 15.19
C ASN A 370 -26.36 -1.02 16.03
N LYS A 371 -26.53 -1.09 17.35
CA LYS A 371 -26.26 0.03 18.25
C LYS A 371 -24.89 -0.07 18.92
N ASN A 372 -24.58 -1.23 19.51
CA ASN A 372 -23.35 -1.38 20.29
C ASN A 372 -22.12 -1.54 19.39
N LEU A 373 -22.16 -2.44 18.40
CA LEU A 373 -21.01 -2.71 17.52
C LEU A 373 -21.10 -2.02 16.15
N GLN A 374 -22.29 -1.59 15.73
CA GLN A 374 -22.54 -1.01 14.40
C GLN A 374 -21.98 -1.90 13.29
N LEU A 375 -22.43 -3.16 13.28
CA LEU A 375 -22.08 -4.12 12.24
C LEU A 375 -22.59 -3.60 10.88
N VAL A 376 -21.77 -3.76 9.86
CA VAL A 376 -22.07 -3.40 8.46
C VAL A 376 -21.41 -4.39 7.52
N ILE A 377 -21.97 -4.51 6.32
CA ILE A 377 -21.33 -5.18 5.19
C ILE A 377 -20.63 -4.11 4.35
N LEU A 378 -19.35 -4.30 4.10
CA LEU A 378 -18.51 -3.36 3.37
C LEU A 378 -18.06 -3.97 2.04
N GLN A 379 -18.10 -3.18 0.98
CA GLN A 379 -17.38 -3.47 -0.25
C GLN A 379 -16.38 -2.37 -0.53
N ASP A 380 -15.16 -2.73 -0.87
CA ASP A 380 -14.20 -1.81 -1.45
C ASP A 380 -14.75 -1.21 -2.76
N VAL A 381 -14.61 0.10 -2.90
CA VAL A 381 -15.05 0.83 -4.08
C VAL A 381 -14.09 1.97 -4.40
N ASN A 382 -13.85 2.17 -5.69
CA ASN A 382 -13.10 3.32 -6.18
C ASN A 382 -13.53 3.66 -7.61
N PRO A 383 -14.33 4.72 -7.85
CA PRO A 383 -14.81 5.75 -6.90
C PRO A 383 -15.98 5.27 -6.03
N VAL A 384 -16.33 6.08 -5.02
CA VAL A 384 -17.55 5.91 -4.22
C VAL A 384 -18.78 6.18 -5.10
N PRO A 385 -19.79 5.29 -5.15
CA PRO A 385 -21.00 5.46 -5.93
C PRO A 385 -21.85 6.67 -5.48
N PRO A 386 -22.57 7.35 -6.39
CA PRO A 386 -23.44 8.47 -6.05
C PRO A 386 -24.50 8.11 -5.00
N GLY A 387 -24.64 8.94 -3.96
CA GLY A 387 -25.61 8.74 -2.89
C GLY A 387 -25.17 7.78 -1.77
N MET A 388 -24.00 7.15 -1.89
CA MET A 388 -23.42 6.31 -0.83
C MET A 388 -22.41 7.08 0.01
N THR A 389 -22.36 6.76 1.30
CA THR A 389 -21.39 7.35 2.24
C THR A 389 -20.16 6.45 2.34
N PRO A 390 -18.94 6.98 2.13
CA PRO A 390 -17.74 6.17 2.25
C PRO A 390 -17.41 5.86 3.71
N VAL A 391 -16.94 4.63 3.93
CA VAL A 391 -16.28 4.18 5.15
C VAL A 391 -14.80 4.01 4.82
N VAL A 392 -13.94 4.78 5.48
CA VAL A 392 -12.49 4.68 5.30
C VAL A 392 -11.94 3.77 6.39
N LEU A 393 -11.38 2.64 5.97
CA LEU A 393 -10.71 1.72 6.86
C LEU A 393 -9.19 2.00 6.86
N PRO A 394 -8.54 2.04 8.04
CA PRO A 394 -7.10 2.22 8.16
C PRO A 394 -6.31 1.22 7.32
N ALA A 395 -5.15 1.64 6.86
CA ALA A 395 -4.28 0.89 5.97
C ALA A 395 -3.83 -0.49 6.51
N ASN A 396 -3.84 -0.68 7.83
CA ASN A 396 -3.53 -1.93 8.53
C ASN A 396 -4.78 -2.79 8.83
N THR A 397 -5.96 -2.41 8.34
CA THR A 397 -7.16 -3.22 8.47
C THR A 397 -7.10 -4.41 7.53
N SER A 398 -7.45 -5.58 8.07
CA SER A 398 -7.28 -6.85 7.40
C SER A 398 -8.20 -7.07 6.19
N LEU A 399 -9.08 -6.13 5.83
CA LEU A 399 -9.90 -6.20 4.61
C LEU A 399 -9.11 -5.96 3.31
N ALA A 400 -7.82 -5.63 3.38
CA ALA A 400 -6.91 -5.66 2.24
C ALA A 400 -5.77 -6.64 2.49
N ALA A 401 -5.50 -7.47 1.49
CA ALA A 401 -4.18 -8.04 1.34
C ALA A 401 -3.18 -6.88 1.20
N PRO A 402 -2.06 -6.86 1.94
CA PRO A 402 -1.01 -5.89 1.71
C PRO A 402 -0.50 -6.07 0.28
N ASP A 403 -0.53 -5.00 -0.52
CA ASP A 403 0.14 -5.00 -1.82
C ASP A 403 1.65 -5.04 -1.56
N PRO A 404 2.35 -6.12 -1.98
CA PRO A 404 3.77 -6.30 -1.72
C PRO A 404 4.64 -5.18 -2.32
N LYS A 405 4.10 -4.43 -3.30
CA LYS A 405 4.81 -3.39 -4.05
C LYS A 405 4.55 -1.97 -3.54
N THR A 406 3.47 -1.68 -2.78
CA THR A 406 3.07 -0.29 -2.44
C THR A 406 2.96 0.03 -0.95
N GLY A 407 2.95 -0.99 -0.08
CA GLY A 407 2.72 -0.81 1.36
C GLY A 407 1.26 -0.51 1.71
N LEU A 408 0.97 -0.35 2.99
CA LEU A 408 -0.39 -0.20 3.52
C LEU A 408 -1.05 1.10 3.00
N VAL A 409 -2.19 0.98 2.31
CA VAL A 409 -3.06 2.10 1.86
C VAL A 409 -4.43 2.00 2.54
N ASN A 410 -5.00 3.12 2.97
CA ASN A 410 -6.37 3.15 3.51
C ASN A 410 -7.38 2.65 2.46
N ILE A 411 -8.25 1.73 2.84
CA ILE A 411 -9.27 1.16 1.94
C ILE A 411 -10.53 2.01 2.06
N THR A 412 -11.04 2.48 0.92
CA THR A 412 -12.36 3.12 0.89
C THR A 412 -13.41 2.08 0.55
N CYS A 413 -14.37 1.92 1.45
CA CYS A 413 -15.49 1.01 1.28
C CYS A 413 -16.82 1.78 1.26
N VAL A 414 -17.88 1.12 0.82
CA VAL A 414 -19.27 1.55 1.03
C VAL A 414 -20.01 0.51 1.84
N VAL A 415 -20.99 0.99 2.60
CA VAL A 415 -21.94 0.13 3.30
C VAL A 415 -22.92 -0.43 2.28
N VAL A 416 -22.81 -1.73 1.98
CA VAL A 416 -23.76 -2.48 1.14
C VAL A 416 -25.04 -2.73 1.92
N ASP A 417 -24.90 -3.11 3.19
CA ASP A 417 -26.01 -3.35 4.09
C ASP A 417 -25.63 -2.99 5.53
N SER A 418 -26.63 -2.56 6.30
CA SER A 418 -26.48 -2.37 7.74
C SER A 418 -26.69 -3.69 8.46
N SER A 419 -26.06 -3.88 9.62
CA SER A 419 -26.05 -5.15 10.34
C SER A 419 -25.34 -6.25 9.54
N GLU A 420 -25.83 -7.48 9.60
CA GLU A 420 -25.31 -8.65 8.88
C GLU A 420 -26.25 -9.12 7.74
N GLY A 421 -27.31 -8.34 7.44
CA GLY A 421 -28.40 -8.73 6.53
C GLY A 421 -29.40 -9.72 7.15
N PRO A 422 -30.60 -9.89 6.57
CA PRO A 422 -31.65 -10.77 7.12
C PRO A 422 -31.30 -12.26 7.07
N ASP A 423 -30.59 -12.71 6.04
CA ASP A 423 -30.23 -14.13 5.80
C ASP A 423 -28.79 -14.46 6.25
N GLY A 424 -28.12 -13.51 6.91
CA GLY A 424 -26.70 -13.57 7.30
C GLY A 424 -26.44 -13.29 8.77
N GLN A 425 -27.46 -13.39 9.63
CA GLN A 425 -27.32 -12.99 11.02
C GLN A 425 -26.31 -13.88 11.75
N PHE A 426 -25.47 -13.27 12.59
CA PHE A 426 -24.45 -13.96 13.37
C PHE A 426 -23.48 -14.78 12.49
N THR A 427 -22.90 -14.17 11.45
CA THR A 427 -21.94 -14.86 10.56
C THR A 427 -20.60 -15.08 11.25
N ILE A 428 -20.14 -16.31 11.43
CA ILE A 428 -18.88 -16.61 12.11
C ILE A 428 -17.88 -17.31 11.18
N VAL A 429 -16.61 -17.19 11.54
CA VAL A 429 -15.60 -18.19 11.16
C VAL A 429 -15.60 -19.32 12.19
N GLN A 430 -15.54 -20.56 11.72
CA GLN A 430 -15.60 -21.76 12.56
C GLN A 430 -14.55 -22.81 12.14
N PRO A 431 -14.27 -23.82 13.00
CA PRO A 431 -13.35 -24.90 12.65
C PRO A 431 -13.74 -25.61 11.35
N SER A 432 -12.72 -26.08 10.63
CA SER A 432 -12.86 -26.73 9.33
C SER A 432 -13.04 -28.24 9.45
N PHE A 433 -13.68 -28.86 8.47
CA PHE A 433 -13.88 -30.31 8.43
C PHE A 433 -12.55 -31.04 8.19
N GLU A 434 -11.68 -30.44 7.39
CA GLU A 434 -10.34 -30.90 7.03
C GLU A 434 -9.47 -31.08 8.28
N ASP A 435 -9.47 -30.11 9.20
CA ASP A 435 -8.74 -30.21 10.47
C ASP A 435 -9.28 -31.34 11.33
N ALA A 436 -10.60 -31.46 11.40
CA ALA A 436 -11.21 -32.53 12.15
C ALA A 436 -10.95 -33.91 11.53
N GLN A 437 -10.86 -34.02 10.21
CA GLN A 437 -10.43 -35.23 9.52
C GLN A 437 -8.96 -35.55 9.80
N GLY A 438 -8.07 -34.56 9.77
CA GLY A 438 -6.65 -34.73 10.09
C GLY A 438 -6.45 -35.27 11.51
N ALA A 439 -7.11 -34.64 12.49
CA ALA A 439 -7.13 -35.09 13.87
C ALA A 439 -7.76 -36.50 14.02
N ARG A 440 -8.88 -36.77 13.34
CA ARG A 440 -9.50 -38.10 13.33
C ARG A 440 -8.53 -39.15 12.80
N VAL A 441 -7.84 -38.89 11.70
CA VAL A 441 -6.87 -39.82 11.09
C VAL A 441 -5.70 -40.08 12.04
N LEU A 442 -5.14 -39.02 12.67
CA LEU A 442 -4.11 -39.11 13.72
C LEU A 442 -4.55 -39.92 14.94
N MET A 443 -5.84 -39.95 15.25
CA MET A 443 -6.38 -40.74 16.37
C MET A 443 -6.88 -42.15 15.98
N THR A 444 -7.31 -42.38 14.73
CA THR A 444 -8.04 -43.61 14.31
C THR A 444 -7.34 -44.47 13.26
N GLN A 445 -6.60 -43.90 12.31
CA GLN A 445 -5.78 -44.69 11.40
C GLN A 445 -4.38 -44.92 11.96
N MET A 446 -4.08 -44.19 13.02
CA MET A 446 -2.87 -44.24 13.81
C MET A 446 -3.12 -44.89 15.17
N SER A 447 -4.22 -45.62 15.35
CA SER A 447 -4.56 -46.48 16.50
C SER A 447 -5.46 -47.65 16.02
N PRO A 448 -5.31 -48.91 16.47
CA PRO A 448 -5.85 -50.07 15.77
C PRO A 448 -7.31 -50.37 16.09
N VAL A 449 -7.99 -50.84 15.05
CA VAL A 449 -8.99 -51.89 15.15
C VAL A 449 -8.29 -53.12 15.79
N ASN A 450 -8.69 -53.51 17.01
CA ASN A 450 -8.27 -54.73 17.74
C ASN A 450 -6.97 -54.68 18.58
N GLY A 451 -6.68 -53.57 19.28
CA GLY A 451 -5.92 -53.59 20.55
C GLY A 451 -4.45 -54.06 20.52
N SER A 452 -3.77 -53.98 19.37
CA SER A 452 -2.43 -54.57 19.17
C SER A 452 -1.39 -53.67 18.49
N LYS A 453 -1.65 -52.36 18.40
CA LYS A 453 -0.78 -51.32 17.84
C LYS A 453 -1.05 -49.99 18.55
N PRO A 454 -0.16 -49.00 18.50
CA PRO A 454 -0.29 -47.82 19.35
C PRO A 454 -1.03 -46.69 18.69
N ALA A 455 -1.68 -45.88 19.52
CA ALA A 455 -1.99 -44.50 19.18
C ALA A 455 -0.70 -43.66 19.16
N PHE A 456 -0.52 -42.78 18.18
CA PHE A 456 0.56 -41.77 18.19
C PHE A 456 0.44 -40.82 19.38
N LEU A 457 -0.80 -40.49 19.75
CA LEU A 457 -1.18 -39.79 20.96
C LEU A 457 -2.20 -40.65 21.69
N SER A 458 -2.00 -40.87 22.99
CA SER A 458 -3.02 -41.48 23.83
C SER A 458 -4.28 -40.61 23.85
N TYR A 459 -5.44 -41.24 24.08
CA TYR A 459 -6.69 -40.50 24.29
C TYR A 459 -6.59 -39.50 25.44
N GLN A 460 -5.80 -39.81 26.47
CA GLN A 460 -5.58 -38.93 27.60
C GLN A 460 -4.82 -37.67 27.21
N THR A 461 -3.74 -37.80 26.42
CA THR A 461 -2.98 -36.66 25.91
C THR A 461 -3.80 -35.84 24.91
N PHE A 462 -4.50 -36.48 23.98
CA PHE A 462 -5.39 -35.80 23.03
C PHE A 462 -6.48 -35.00 23.75
N ASN A 463 -7.18 -35.63 24.70
CA ASN A 463 -8.22 -34.97 25.48
C ASN A 463 -7.65 -33.82 26.31
N ALA A 464 -6.45 -34.00 26.90
CA ALA A 464 -5.79 -32.94 27.65
C ALA A 464 -5.44 -31.74 26.77
N MET A 465 -4.94 -31.96 25.55
CA MET A 465 -4.69 -30.90 24.55
C MET A 465 -5.98 -30.15 24.20
N MET A 466 -7.06 -30.88 23.93
CA MET A 466 -8.36 -30.29 23.57
C MET A 466 -8.98 -29.49 24.72
N MET A 467 -8.76 -29.92 25.97
CA MET A 467 -9.28 -29.27 27.17
C MET A 467 -8.46 -28.07 27.65
N VAL A 468 -7.33 -27.74 27.00
CA VAL A 468 -6.56 -26.52 27.35
C VAL A 468 -7.40 -25.26 27.11
N ASP A 469 -8.18 -25.24 26.03
CA ASP A 469 -8.97 -24.07 25.62
C ASP A 469 -10.19 -24.45 24.76
N PRO A 470 -11.13 -25.26 25.29
CA PRO A 470 -12.22 -25.83 24.51
C PRO A 470 -13.28 -24.81 24.06
N TRP A 471 -13.37 -23.67 24.74
CA TRP A 471 -14.29 -22.56 24.48
C TRP A 471 -13.79 -21.61 23.37
N ASN A 472 -12.53 -21.75 22.95
CA ASN A 472 -11.99 -21.06 21.76
C ASN A 472 -11.61 -22.10 20.70
N PRO A 473 -12.62 -22.64 19.97
CA PRO A 473 -12.41 -23.75 19.05
C PRO A 473 -11.60 -23.36 17.81
N ILE A 474 -11.62 -22.07 17.46
CA ILE A 474 -10.84 -21.44 16.40
C ILE A 474 -9.87 -20.41 17.00
N TYR A 475 -8.66 -20.34 16.45
CA TYR A 475 -7.60 -19.41 16.88
C TYR A 475 -7.33 -19.47 18.39
N SER A 476 -7.14 -20.67 18.93
CA SER A 476 -6.64 -20.84 20.29
C SER A 476 -5.13 -20.68 20.31
N TRP A 477 -4.64 -19.51 20.71
CA TRP A 477 -3.21 -19.29 20.94
C TRP A 477 -2.67 -20.23 22.04
N ARG A 478 -3.50 -20.59 23.02
CA ARG A 478 -3.13 -21.50 24.12
C ARG A 478 -2.78 -22.89 23.59
N ARG A 479 -3.59 -23.43 22.67
CA ARG A 479 -3.25 -24.69 21.98
C ARG A 479 -2.08 -24.50 21.02
N GLY A 480 -2.03 -23.38 20.30
CA GLY A 480 -0.98 -23.10 19.32
C GLY A 480 0.44 -23.06 19.92
N VAL A 481 0.60 -22.45 21.09
CA VAL A 481 1.86 -22.45 21.86
C VAL A 481 2.37 -23.86 22.15
N LEU A 482 1.47 -24.82 22.41
CA LEU A 482 1.89 -26.18 22.73
C LEU A 482 2.57 -26.87 21.55
N LEU A 483 2.32 -26.44 20.31
CA LEU A 483 2.91 -27.03 19.12
C LEU A 483 4.44 -26.97 19.13
N GLN A 484 5.04 -25.97 19.80
CA GLN A 484 6.51 -25.85 19.91
C GLN A 484 7.17 -27.01 20.66
N TYR A 485 6.42 -27.74 21.48
CA TYR A 485 6.91 -28.88 22.26
C TYR A 485 6.77 -30.22 21.52
N VAL A 486 6.10 -30.22 20.36
CA VAL A 486 5.97 -31.40 19.51
C VAL A 486 7.33 -31.69 18.85
N PRO A 487 7.88 -32.91 18.94
CA PRO A 487 9.13 -33.25 18.28
C PRO A 487 8.96 -33.26 16.75
N ASP A 488 10.04 -32.99 16.02
CA ASP A 488 10.04 -33.02 14.55
C ASP A 488 9.90 -34.44 13.98
N SER A 489 10.30 -35.45 14.76
CA SER A 489 10.28 -36.87 14.41
C SER A 489 9.69 -37.72 15.53
N ALA A 490 9.31 -38.95 15.21
CA ALA A 490 8.94 -39.97 16.20
C ALA A 490 9.53 -41.33 15.84
N THR A 491 9.90 -42.09 16.86
CA THR A 491 10.45 -43.45 16.73
C THR A 491 9.45 -44.45 17.30
N PHE A 492 9.25 -45.55 16.58
CA PHE A 492 8.44 -46.67 17.02
C PHE A 492 9.25 -47.56 17.98
N ASP A 493 8.74 -47.76 19.19
CA ASP A 493 9.25 -48.73 20.14
C ASP A 493 8.47 -50.04 20.01
N SER A 494 9.12 -51.08 19.50
CA SER A 494 8.56 -52.41 19.31
C SER A 494 8.24 -53.15 20.62
N THR A 495 8.79 -52.71 21.75
CA THR A 495 8.59 -53.31 23.09
C THR A 495 7.26 -52.87 23.69
N THR A 496 7.01 -51.56 23.67
CA THR A 496 5.71 -50.99 24.08
C THR A 496 4.68 -51.07 22.96
N GLY A 497 5.16 -51.33 21.73
CA GLY A 497 4.39 -51.25 20.52
C GLY A 497 3.84 -49.84 20.31
N THR A 498 4.56 -48.77 20.73
CA THR A 498 4.16 -47.35 20.70
C THR A 498 5.17 -46.40 20.06
N TYR A 499 4.69 -45.31 19.44
CA TYR A 499 5.59 -44.21 19.08
C TYR A 499 5.91 -43.37 20.30
N ASP A 500 7.14 -42.87 20.37
CA ASP A 500 7.61 -42.03 21.47
C ASP A 500 7.08 -40.58 21.46
N LEU A 501 6.26 -40.21 20.47
CA LEU A 501 5.68 -38.87 20.32
C LEU A 501 4.99 -38.39 21.60
N ASP A 502 4.05 -39.17 22.14
CA ASP A 502 3.27 -38.79 23.32
C ASP A 502 4.19 -38.53 24.54
N ALA A 503 5.04 -39.51 24.86
CA ALA A 503 5.96 -39.41 25.98
C ALA A 503 6.95 -38.24 25.83
N THR A 504 7.48 -38.04 24.62
CA THR A 504 8.41 -36.94 24.31
C THR A 504 7.74 -35.59 24.40
N PHE A 505 6.52 -35.45 23.86
CA PHE A 505 5.73 -34.22 23.97
C PHE A 505 5.46 -33.87 25.44
N VAL A 506 4.94 -34.82 26.23
CA VAL A 506 4.64 -34.61 27.66
C VAL A 506 5.92 -34.24 28.43
N LYS A 507 7.04 -34.90 28.13
CA LYS A 507 8.35 -34.58 28.71
C LYS A 507 8.79 -33.16 28.36
N ASN A 508 8.67 -32.75 27.09
CA ASN A 508 9.05 -31.43 26.62
C ASN A 508 8.19 -30.33 27.27
N VAL A 509 6.87 -30.54 27.37
CA VAL A 509 5.99 -29.61 28.08
C VAL A 509 6.37 -29.55 29.56
N THR A 510 6.59 -30.69 30.21
CA THR A 510 6.98 -30.74 31.64
C THR A 510 8.31 -30.03 31.92
N ALA A 511 9.24 -30.06 30.98
CA ALA A 511 10.53 -29.38 31.08
C ALA A 511 10.42 -27.85 30.87
N SER A 512 9.26 -27.35 30.42
CA SER A 512 9.07 -25.92 30.17
C SER A 512 9.19 -25.11 31.46
N PRO A 513 9.92 -23.98 31.45
CA PRO A 513 9.94 -23.06 32.58
C PRO A 513 8.56 -22.44 32.87
N MET A 514 7.66 -22.40 31.87
CA MET A 514 6.32 -21.82 31.99
C MET A 514 5.37 -22.67 32.83
N CYS A 515 5.68 -23.95 33.09
CA CYS A 515 4.91 -24.81 33.98
C CYS A 515 4.82 -24.32 35.43
N LYS A 516 5.65 -23.33 35.82
CA LYS A 516 5.57 -22.69 37.13
C LYS A 516 4.42 -21.69 37.23
N ASP A 517 3.93 -21.19 36.11
CA ASP A 517 2.79 -20.30 36.04
C ASP A 517 1.51 -21.14 35.88
N SER A 518 0.64 -21.14 36.88
CA SER A 518 -0.60 -21.93 36.88
C SER A 518 -1.61 -21.51 35.81
N THR A 519 -1.43 -20.33 35.20
CA THR A 519 -2.32 -19.81 34.14
C THR A 519 -1.79 -20.11 32.73
N SER A 520 -0.59 -20.67 32.63
CA SER A 520 0.04 -20.99 31.35
C SER A 520 -0.64 -22.17 30.65
N PRO A 521 -0.65 -22.21 29.30
CA PRO A 521 -1.11 -23.37 28.54
C PRO A 521 -0.41 -24.67 28.94
N GLU A 522 0.88 -24.61 29.26
CA GLU A 522 1.67 -25.76 29.68
C GLU A 522 1.17 -26.36 31.00
N SER A 523 0.94 -25.51 32.02
CA SER A 523 0.39 -25.93 33.30
C SER A 523 -1.03 -26.48 33.16
N LEU A 524 -1.86 -25.83 32.33
CA LEU A 524 -3.23 -26.27 32.07
C LEU A 524 -3.25 -27.63 31.37
N PHE A 525 -2.40 -27.85 30.37
CA PHE A 525 -2.25 -29.14 29.71
C PHE A 525 -1.88 -30.24 30.72
N LEU A 526 -0.86 -30.02 31.56
CA LEU A 526 -0.43 -31.00 32.54
C LEU A 526 -1.49 -31.26 33.64
N ALA A 527 -2.27 -30.23 34.00
CA ALA A 527 -3.38 -30.38 34.92
C ALA A 527 -4.51 -31.22 34.30
N ASN A 528 -4.86 -30.97 33.05
CA ASN A 528 -5.86 -31.75 32.30
C ASN A 528 -5.39 -33.19 32.08
N LEU A 529 -4.11 -33.39 31.81
CA LEU A 529 -3.50 -34.71 31.65
C LEU A 529 -3.63 -35.54 32.94
N LYS A 530 -3.46 -34.92 34.11
CA LYS A 530 -3.62 -35.57 35.42
C LYS A 530 -5.08 -35.69 35.88
N SER A 531 -6.01 -35.02 35.20
CA SER A 531 -7.41 -34.97 35.60
C SER A 531 -8.17 -36.21 35.18
N ASP A 532 -9.17 -36.57 35.99
CA ASP A 532 -10.16 -37.57 35.65
C ASP A 532 -11.00 -37.10 34.45
N GLN A 533 -10.80 -37.80 33.33
CA GLN A 533 -11.37 -37.48 32.02
C GLN A 533 -12.91 -37.52 32.02
N THR A 534 -13.53 -38.27 32.95
CA THR A 534 -14.99 -38.39 33.06
C THR A 534 -15.66 -37.08 33.50
N LYS A 535 -14.89 -36.11 34.00
CA LYS A 535 -15.39 -34.79 34.44
C LYS A 535 -15.59 -33.81 33.29
N PHE A 536 -14.90 -34.00 32.17
CA PHE A 536 -14.90 -33.05 31.05
C PHE A 536 -16.29 -32.83 30.43
N PRO A 537 -17.14 -33.86 30.22
CA PRO A 537 -18.52 -33.65 29.76
C PRO A 537 -19.32 -32.72 30.65
N ASN A 538 -19.22 -32.86 31.97
CA ASN A 538 -19.95 -32.01 32.92
C ASN A 538 -19.44 -30.56 32.88
N ILE A 539 -18.13 -30.36 32.76
CA ILE A 539 -17.52 -29.02 32.59
C ILE A 539 -18.07 -28.36 31.32
N PHE A 540 -18.12 -29.09 30.21
CA PHE A 540 -18.73 -28.61 28.97
C PHE A 540 -20.22 -28.30 29.15
N THR A 541 -21.02 -29.18 29.74
CA THR A 541 -22.45 -28.93 29.96
C THR A 541 -22.69 -27.66 30.79
N THR A 542 -21.94 -27.45 31.87
CA THR A 542 -22.03 -26.22 32.68
C THR A 542 -21.71 -24.98 31.84
N TYR A 543 -20.64 -25.02 31.06
CA TYR A 543 -20.24 -23.93 30.17
C TYR A 543 -21.30 -23.64 29.09
N LEU A 544 -21.79 -24.65 28.38
CA LEU A 544 -22.77 -24.47 27.29
C LEU A 544 -24.11 -23.92 27.82
N ASN A 545 -24.53 -24.31 29.03
CA ASN A 545 -25.71 -23.73 29.68
C ASN A 545 -25.50 -22.25 30.03
N ALA A 546 -24.31 -21.87 30.51
CA ALA A 546 -23.97 -20.48 30.77
C ALA A 546 -23.98 -19.65 29.48
N VAL A 547 -23.48 -20.23 28.37
CA VAL A 547 -23.52 -19.58 27.05
C VAL A 547 -24.94 -19.25 26.62
N GLN A 548 -25.85 -20.24 26.68
CA GLN A 548 -27.26 -20.04 26.31
C GLN A 548 -27.93 -18.98 27.21
N SER A 549 -27.67 -19.01 28.52
CA SER A 549 -28.23 -17.99 29.43
C SER A 549 -27.79 -16.57 29.06
N ARG A 550 -26.56 -16.40 28.58
CA ARG A 550 -26.01 -15.09 28.21
C ARG A 550 -26.50 -14.60 26.84
N LEU A 551 -26.76 -15.51 25.89
CA LEU A 551 -27.32 -15.16 24.57
C LEU A 551 -28.65 -14.40 24.67
N GLY A 552 -29.45 -14.66 25.72
CA GLY A 552 -30.70 -13.94 26.00
C GLY A 552 -30.52 -12.51 26.54
N THR A 553 -29.30 -12.03 26.74
CA THR A 553 -28.99 -10.71 27.31
C THR A 553 -28.27 -9.81 26.29
N VAL A 554 -28.47 -8.49 26.38
CA VAL A 554 -27.79 -7.52 25.48
C VAL A 554 -26.28 -7.59 25.65
N ASP A 555 -25.79 -7.69 26.88
CA ASP A 555 -24.36 -7.74 27.17
C ASP A 555 -23.72 -9.03 26.66
N GLY A 556 -24.34 -10.19 26.94
CA GLY A 556 -23.85 -11.48 26.45
C GLY A 556 -23.85 -11.56 24.92
N MET A 557 -24.90 -11.06 24.27
CA MET A 557 -24.96 -10.97 22.81
C MET A 557 -23.88 -10.05 22.23
N THR A 558 -23.67 -8.88 22.84
CA THR A 558 -22.61 -7.94 22.43
C THR A 558 -21.23 -8.57 22.56
N ASP A 559 -20.97 -9.27 23.66
CA ASP A 559 -19.71 -9.97 23.89
C ASP A 559 -19.45 -11.05 22.82
N TYR A 560 -20.46 -11.84 22.45
CA TYR A 560 -20.29 -12.89 21.46
C TYR A 560 -20.12 -12.37 20.02
N LEU A 561 -20.79 -11.28 19.65
CA LEU A 561 -20.54 -10.61 18.37
C LEU A 561 -19.17 -9.91 18.35
N ARG A 562 -18.72 -9.36 19.49
CA ARG A 562 -17.36 -8.80 19.62
C ARG A 562 -16.29 -9.87 19.46
N LEU A 563 -16.51 -11.05 20.04
CA LEU A 563 -15.65 -12.22 19.84
C LEU A 563 -15.65 -12.69 18.38
N ALA A 564 -16.82 -12.72 17.73
CA ALA A 564 -16.92 -13.06 16.30
C ALA A 564 -16.09 -12.09 15.45
N GLU A 565 -16.24 -10.79 15.66
CA GLU A 565 -15.45 -9.77 14.97
C GLU A 565 -13.94 -9.89 15.27
N SER A 566 -13.55 -10.21 16.51
CA SER A 566 -12.14 -10.48 16.85
C SER A 566 -11.56 -11.59 15.98
N ARG A 567 -12.30 -12.68 15.78
CA ARG A 567 -11.89 -13.84 14.99
C ARG A 567 -11.89 -13.52 13.48
N ARG A 568 -12.88 -12.76 13.00
CA ARG A 568 -12.91 -12.27 11.62
C ARG A 568 -11.68 -11.40 11.33
N ARG A 569 -11.29 -10.49 12.24
CA ARG A 569 -10.09 -9.64 12.06
C ARG A 569 -8.79 -10.43 11.99
N ILE A 570 -8.66 -11.53 12.75
CA ILE A 570 -7.53 -12.48 12.62
C ILE A 570 -7.57 -13.14 11.24
N TYR A 571 -8.73 -13.67 10.84
CA TYR A 571 -8.91 -14.38 9.57
C TYR A 571 -8.60 -13.52 8.34
N ARG A 572 -9.13 -12.30 8.30
CA ARG A 572 -8.98 -11.38 7.15
C ARG A 572 -7.51 -11.08 6.81
N SER A 573 -6.60 -11.17 7.79
CA SER A 573 -5.16 -10.95 7.54
C SER A 573 -4.46 -12.17 6.92
N LEU A 574 -5.18 -13.28 6.77
CA LEU A 574 -4.70 -14.46 6.09
C LEU A 574 -5.05 -14.35 4.61
N PRO A 575 -4.17 -14.82 3.70
CA PRO A 575 -4.42 -14.86 2.25
C PRO A 575 -5.54 -15.83 1.80
N LEU A 576 -6.40 -16.24 2.74
CA LEU A 576 -7.55 -17.11 2.57
C LEU A 576 -8.88 -16.34 2.46
N ASP A 577 -8.86 -15.02 2.63
CA ASP A 577 -10.05 -14.17 2.70
C ASP A 577 -10.66 -13.87 1.32
N GLU A 578 -11.36 -14.86 0.76
CA GLU A 578 -12.00 -14.76 -0.56
C GLU A 578 -13.42 -14.16 -0.55
N PHE A 579 -13.96 -13.83 0.63
CA PHE A 579 -15.38 -13.52 0.85
C PHE A 579 -15.61 -12.25 1.67
N ALA A 580 -15.16 -11.12 1.12
CA ALA A 580 -15.20 -9.83 1.80
C ALA A 580 -16.63 -9.35 2.08
N LEU A 581 -17.56 -9.56 1.13
CA LEU A 581 -18.97 -9.13 1.24
C LEU A 581 -19.78 -9.97 2.23
N THR A 582 -19.25 -11.10 2.70
CA THR A 582 -20.02 -11.99 3.60
C THR A 582 -19.63 -11.86 5.06
N LEU A 583 -18.41 -11.40 5.36
CA LEU A 583 -17.97 -11.19 6.74
C LEU A 583 -18.28 -9.75 7.18
N PRO A 584 -19.22 -9.52 8.12
CA PRO A 584 -19.55 -8.18 8.58
C PRO A 584 -18.43 -7.55 9.38
N TRP A 585 -18.37 -6.23 9.32
CA TRP A 585 -17.38 -5.38 9.95
C TRP A 585 -18.02 -4.56 11.07
N ALA A 586 -17.37 -4.47 12.24
CA ALA A 586 -17.84 -3.62 13.33
C ALA A 586 -17.21 -2.23 13.23
N LEU A 587 -18.02 -1.20 12.98
CA LEU A 587 -17.54 0.19 12.98
C LEU A 587 -17.24 0.70 14.39
N ASN A 588 -17.95 0.20 15.40
CA ASN A 588 -17.75 0.57 16.80
C ASN A 588 -17.08 -0.56 17.60
N TYR A 589 -15.89 -0.97 17.16
CA TYR A 589 -15.11 -2.03 17.82
C TYR A 589 -14.14 -1.52 18.90
N GLY A 590 -13.63 -0.28 18.77
CA GLY A 590 -12.60 0.28 19.65
C GLY A 590 -11.16 0.05 19.14
N THR A 591 -10.20 -0.01 20.07
CA THR A 591 -8.77 -0.28 19.80
C THR A 591 -8.56 -1.69 19.24
N GLU A 592 -7.42 -1.95 18.56
CA GLU A 592 -7.07 -3.26 17.96
C GLU A 592 -6.75 -4.38 18.99
N GLN A 593 -7.66 -4.60 19.94
CA GLN A 593 -7.57 -5.63 20.97
C GLN A 593 -8.19 -6.95 20.46
N TYR A 594 -7.51 -8.07 20.69
CA TYR A 594 -8.10 -9.40 20.50
C TYR A 594 -8.86 -9.87 21.75
N TRP A 595 -9.90 -10.69 21.54
CA TRP A 595 -10.79 -11.18 22.58
C TRP A 595 -10.79 -12.71 22.62
N GLU A 596 -10.92 -13.28 23.82
CA GLU A 596 -11.03 -14.72 24.07
C GLU A 596 -12.20 -15.03 24.99
N MET A 597 -12.79 -16.22 24.83
CA MET A 597 -13.84 -16.72 25.72
C MET A 597 -13.26 -17.46 26.93
N LYS A 598 -13.92 -17.34 28.09
CA LYS A 598 -13.63 -18.08 29.32
C LYS A 598 -14.58 -19.24 29.57
N SER A 599 -14.23 -20.08 30.54
CA SER A 599 -15.00 -21.27 30.94
C SER A 599 -16.40 -20.98 31.48
N ASP A 600 -16.69 -19.74 31.87
CA ASP A 600 -18.01 -19.29 32.32
C ASP A 600 -18.86 -18.63 31.21
N GLY A 601 -18.38 -18.65 29.95
CA GLY A 601 -19.04 -18.02 28.81
C GLY A 601 -18.86 -16.50 28.74
N THR A 602 -18.05 -15.89 29.61
CA THR A 602 -17.68 -14.48 29.46
C THR A 602 -16.60 -14.28 28.39
N VAL A 603 -16.56 -13.09 27.79
CA VAL A 603 -15.55 -12.71 26.81
C VAL A 603 -14.66 -11.64 27.43
N VAL A 604 -13.35 -11.83 27.36
CA VAL A 604 -12.36 -10.94 27.94
C VAL A 604 -11.29 -10.57 26.92
N PRO A 605 -10.56 -9.46 27.12
CA PRO A 605 -9.35 -9.19 26.34
C PRO A 605 -8.37 -10.36 26.43
N MET A 606 -7.78 -10.71 25.29
CA MET A 606 -6.78 -11.75 25.18
C MET A 606 -5.51 -11.38 25.95
N ASP A 607 -4.89 -12.40 26.56
CA ASP A 607 -3.62 -12.25 27.26
C ASP A 607 -2.48 -11.74 26.35
N ALA A 608 -1.52 -11.02 26.93
CA ALA A 608 -0.39 -10.44 26.19
C ALA A 608 0.42 -11.48 25.41
N ARG A 609 0.62 -12.69 25.96
CA ARG A 609 1.29 -13.80 25.25
C ARG A 609 0.50 -14.23 24.02
N GLY A 610 -0.83 -14.25 24.12
CA GLY A 610 -1.73 -14.52 22.99
C GLY A 610 -1.72 -13.44 21.91
N VAL A 611 -1.71 -12.17 22.31
CA VAL A 611 -1.56 -11.04 21.36
C VAL A 611 -0.22 -11.14 20.61
N ASN A 612 0.88 -11.42 21.32
CA ASN A 612 2.20 -11.61 20.70
C ASN A 612 2.22 -12.80 19.73
N PHE A 613 1.62 -13.93 20.12
CA PHE A 613 1.47 -15.11 19.28
C PHE A 613 0.80 -14.75 17.94
N PHE A 614 -0.35 -14.06 17.97
CA PHE A 614 -1.04 -13.69 16.73
C PHE A 614 -0.33 -12.61 15.92
N ASN A 615 0.34 -11.65 16.55
CA ASN A 615 1.10 -10.64 15.79
C ASN A 615 2.26 -11.28 15.03
N THR A 616 2.99 -12.18 15.68
CA THR A 616 4.11 -12.91 15.06
C THR A 616 3.61 -13.85 13.97
N TRP A 617 2.61 -14.68 14.30
CA TRP A 617 2.11 -15.70 13.37
C TRP A 617 1.47 -15.08 12.12
N ARG A 618 0.66 -14.01 12.27
CA ARG A 618 0.05 -13.31 11.12
C ARG A 618 1.09 -12.65 10.23
N THR A 619 2.12 -12.03 10.81
CA THR A 619 3.24 -11.44 10.05
C THR A 619 3.99 -12.51 9.27
N SER A 620 4.21 -13.68 9.88
CA SER A 620 4.84 -14.82 9.23
C SER A 620 4.04 -15.29 8.02
N VAL A 621 2.76 -15.62 8.19
CA VAL A 621 1.92 -16.19 7.10
C VAL A 621 1.51 -15.18 6.02
N SER A 622 1.64 -13.88 6.26
CA SER A 622 1.38 -12.82 5.25
C SER A 622 2.65 -12.37 4.50
N GLY A 623 3.82 -12.86 4.87
CA GLY A 623 5.09 -12.52 4.22
C GLY A 623 5.39 -13.34 2.97
N TYR A 624 6.44 -12.97 2.25
CA TYR A 624 6.91 -13.67 1.04
C TYR A 624 7.35 -15.12 1.28
N ASN A 625 7.74 -15.45 2.52
CA ASN A 625 8.09 -16.81 2.94
C ASN A 625 7.17 -17.27 4.09
N PRO A 626 5.90 -17.60 3.78
CA PRO A 626 4.90 -17.90 4.80
C PRO A 626 5.23 -19.16 5.60
N GLN A 627 5.15 -19.07 6.94
CA GLN A 627 5.36 -20.22 7.85
C GLN A 627 4.07 -20.51 8.62
N ILE A 628 3.48 -21.67 8.35
CA ILE A 628 2.22 -22.09 9.00
C ILE A 628 2.48 -22.50 10.44
N ILE A 629 3.62 -23.13 10.70
CA ILE A 629 4.03 -23.50 12.05
C ILE A 629 4.54 -22.22 12.74
N PRO A 630 3.93 -21.76 13.84
CA PRO A 630 4.40 -20.60 14.58
C PRO A 630 5.82 -20.81 15.10
N THR A 631 6.60 -19.74 15.11
CA THR A 631 7.93 -19.72 15.74
C THR A 631 7.80 -19.93 17.26
N PRO A 632 8.73 -20.67 17.89
CA PRO A 632 8.73 -20.86 19.34
C PRO A 632 8.78 -19.54 20.13
N ASP A 633 8.17 -19.54 21.32
CA ASP A 633 8.12 -18.37 22.19
C ASP A 633 9.53 -17.91 22.61
N ALA A 634 10.49 -18.81 22.82
CA ALA A 634 11.84 -18.43 23.25
C ALA A 634 12.57 -17.50 22.27
N ASP A 635 12.20 -17.55 20.99
CA ASP A 635 12.79 -16.75 19.92
C ASP A 635 12.22 -15.32 19.88
N THR A 636 11.06 -15.09 20.50
CA THR A 636 10.35 -13.79 20.51
C THR A 636 10.21 -13.18 21.90
N TRP A 637 10.19 -14.01 22.96
CA TRP A 637 9.85 -13.66 24.35
C TRP A 637 11.06 -13.23 25.20
N ASN A 638 12.28 -13.26 24.67
CA ASN A 638 13.49 -12.81 25.37
C ASN A 638 13.72 -11.28 25.35
N SER A 639 12.76 -10.48 24.86
CA SER A 639 12.75 -9.03 25.07
C SER A 639 11.78 -8.66 26.22
N THR A 640 12.33 -8.70 27.43
CA THR A 640 11.89 -7.93 28.63
C THR A 640 10.43 -8.05 29.09
N ARG A 641 10.22 -8.88 30.12
CA ARG A 641 9.11 -8.75 31.09
C ARG A 641 9.19 -7.40 31.83
N SER A 642 8.35 -6.44 31.46
CA SER A 642 7.95 -5.30 32.30
C SER A 642 6.65 -4.67 31.79
N SER A 643 5.54 -5.07 32.41
CA SER A 643 4.15 -4.55 32.39
C SER A 643 3.78 -3.30 31.55
N SER A 644 2.97 -3.56 30.52
CA SER A 644 1.73 -2.88 30.11
C SER A 644 1.72 -1.37 29.79
N SER A 645 1.86 -1.02 28.51
CA SER A 645 0.78 -0.48 27.66
C SER A 645 1.21 -0.58 26.18
N ALA A 646 0.24 -0.79 25.29
CA ALA A 646 0.39 -1.18 23.89
C ALA A 646 1.57 -0.52 23.12
N GLU A 647 2.66 -1.26 22.96
CA GLU A 647 3.70 -0.97 21.97
C GLU A 647 3.28 -1.59 20.63
N ILE A 648 3.06 -0.71 19.65
CA ILE A 648 2.98 -1.09 18.23
C ILE A 648 4.40 -1.41 17.79
N ILE A 649 4.64 -2.68 17.44
CA ILE A 649 5.94 -3.19 17.01
C ILE A 649 6.39 -2.42 15.77
N SER A 650 7.46 -1.64 15.93
CA SER A 650 8.29 -1.13 14.85
C SER A 650 8.98 -2.30 14.14
N THR A 651 8.89 -2.38 12.82
CA THR A 651 9.71 -3.32 12.04
C THR A 651 11.18 -2.93 12.15
N GLN A 652 11.99 -3.95 12.44
CA GLN A 652 13.36 -3.84 12.91
C GLN A 652 14.31 -3.17 11.90
N SER A 653 15.16 -2.30 12.46
CA SER A 653 16.42 -1.86 11.87
C SER A 653 17.36 -3.05 11.65
N HIS A 654 17.81 -3.27 10.41
CA HIS A 654 19.06 -3.99 10.18
C HIS A 654 20.24 -3.11 10.60
N GLN A 655 20.81 -3.39 11.78
CA GLN A 655 22.12 -2.86 12.17
C GLN A 655 23.23 -3.65 11.43
N PRO A 656 24.30 -3.00 10.96
CA PRO A 656 25.41 -3.65 10.25
C PRO A 656 26.31 -4.48 11.19
N LEU A 657 26.91 -5.53 10.63
CA LEU A 657 27.96 -6.34 11.26
C LEU A 657 29.14 -5.47 11.77
N PRO A 658 29.73 -5.77 12.95
CA PRO A 658 30.87 -5.04 13.48
C PRO A 658 32.15 -5.41 12.73
N ALA A 659 32.81 -4.40 12.16
CA ALA A 659 34.17 -4.52 11.67
C ALA A 659 35.14 -4.82 12.83
N ILE A 660 36.01 -5.80 12.58
CA ILE A 660 37.09 -6.25 13.45
C ILE A 660 37.99 -5.07 13.84
N ALA A 661 38.28 -4.97 15.15
CA ALA A 661 39.19 -4.00 15.73
C ALA A 661 40.62 -4.11 15.18
N CYS A 662 41.19 -2.99 14.74
CA CYS A 662 42.64 -2.78 14.77
C CYS A 662 42.98 -1.88 15.97
N GLN A 663 43.93 -2.34 16.78
CA GLN A 663 44.43 -1.72 17.99
C GLN A 663 45.14 -0.36 17.74
N PRO A 664 45.24 0.48 18.78
CA PRO A 664 45.85 1.80 18.72
C PRO A 664 47.37 1.76 18.91
N SER A 665 48.12 2.55 18.13
CA SER A 665 49.50 2.93 18.46
C SER A 665 49.63 4.44 18.62
N THR A 666 49.67 4.86 19.88
CA THR A 666 50.49 5.93 20.47
C THR A 666 51.30 6.85 19.55
N SER A 667 51.20 8.18 19.71
CA SER A 667 52.19 8.96 20.48
C SER A 667 51.90 10.47 20.51
N ALA A 668 52.22 11.02 21.68
CA ALA A 668 52.02 12.36 22.22
C ALA A 668 52.56 13.57 21.43
N GLY A 669 51.99 14.74 21.75
CA GLY A 669 52.65 16.05 21.63
C GLY A 669 51.87 17.20 22.28
N ARG A 670 52.30 17.66 23.46
CA ARG A 670 51.73 18.76 24.29
C ARG A 670 52.06 20.17 23.75
N LEU A 671 51.23 21.17 24.09
CA LEU A 671 51.53 22.46 24.82
C LEU A 671 50.44 23.53 24.48
N ARG A 672 49.52 23.89 25.39
CA ARG A 672 49.53 24.93 26.47
C ARG A 672 49.55 26.43 26.06
N LYS A 673 48.37 27.06 26.28
CA LYS A 673 48.03 28.32 26.99
C LYS A 673 48.55 29.72 26.56
N SER A 674 47.58 30.65 26.50
CA SER A 674 47.51 32.07 26.93
C SER A 674 47.12 33.02 25.79
N GLY A 675 46.25 34.02 25.90
CA GLY A 675 45.41 34.55 26.98
C GLY A 675 44.45 35.59 26.38
N CYS A 676 43.31 35.81 27.02
CA CYS A 676 42.38 36.92 26.70
C CYS A 676 42.74 38.13 27.59
N PRO A 677 42.63 39.39 27.09
CA PRO A 677 41.62 40.28 27.69
C PRO A 677 41.01 41.37 26.75
N ILE A 678 39.67 41.33 26.60
CA ILE A 678 38.67 42.38 26.93
C ILE A 678 38.89 43.85 26.40
N SER A 679 38.19 44.19 25.31
CA SER A 679 37.00 45.10 25.27
C SER A 679 37.01 46.47 24.55
N LYS A 680 35.79 46.74 24.04
CA LYS A 680 35.04 48.01 23.80
C LYS A 680 35.14 48.61 22.39
N ARG A 681 34.05 48.94 21.68
CA ARG A 681 32.59 48.74 21.85
C ARG A 681 31.90 49.32 20.59
N ARG A 682 30.92 48.61 20.01
CA ARG A 682 29.55 49.07 19.63
C ARG A 682 28.99 48.18 18.50
N HIS A 683 28.29 47.13 18.89
CA HIS A 683 27.38 46.39 18.01
C HIS A 683 26.01 47.09 17.99
N ALA A 684 25.49 47.34 16.79
CA ALA A 684 24.06 47.29 16.53
C ALA A 684 23.67 45.80 16.41
N LYS A 685 22.75 45.34 17.24
CA LYS A 685 22.47 43.93 17.49
C LYS A 685 21.20 43.53 16.72
N VAL A 686 21.36 42.82 15.61
CA VAL A 686 20.33 41.94 15.04
C VAL A 686 20.20 40.74 15.98
N MET A 687 18.98 40.40 16.38
CA MET A 687 18.71 39.35 17.39
C MET A 687 18.94 37.95 16.81
N SER A 688 20.12 37.39 17.08
CA SER A 688 20.31 35.94 17.17
C SER A 688 19.65 35.45 18.47
N THR A 689 18.69 34.53 18.36
CA THR A 689 18.26 33.71 19.51
C THR A 689 19.28 32.59 19.68
N ALA A 690 20.09 32.68 20.74
CA ALA A 690 20.89 31.56 21.20
C ALA A 690 19.98 30.36 21.54
N PRO A 691 20.45 29.10 21.43
CA PRO A 691 19.70 27.94 21.95
C PRO A 691 19.33 28.18 23.42
N LEU A 692 18.08 27.90 23.79
CA LEU A 692 17.65 28.07 25.18
C LEU A 692 18.43 27.04 26.01
N ARG A 693 19.14 27.51 27.04
CA ARG A 693 19.93 26.64 27.90
C ARG A 693 18.96 25.73 28.67
N THR A 694 18.95 24.43 28.39
CA THR A 694 18.18 23.44 29.16
C THR A 694 18.61 23.50 30.63
N PRO A 695 17.73 23.92 31.55
CA PRO A 695 18.04 23.96 32.97
C PRO A 695 18.28 22.53 33.47
N GLN A 696 19.36 22.30 34.22
CA GLN A 696 19.62 20.97 34.81
C GLN A 696 18.62 20.62 35.92
N THR A 697 18.00 21.63 36.53
CA THR A 697 17.09 21.48 37.66
C THR A 697 15.89 22.44 37.51
N PRO A 698 15.01 22.22 36.52
CA PRO A 698 13.91 23.14 36.23
C PRO A 698 12.86 23.17 37.34
N THR A 699 12.17 24.31 37.51
CA THR A 699 11.05 24.50 38.46
C THR A 699 9.81 25.08 37.76
N TRP A 700 8.63 24.91 38.37
CA TRP A 700 7.41 25.51 37.84
C TRP A 700 7.51 27.04 37.76
N ASN A 701 7.97 27.68 38.84
CA ASN A 701 7.98 29.13 38.98
C ASN A 701 8.95 29.83 38.02
N ASP A 702 10.11 29.21 37.76
CA ASP A 702 11.17 29.85 37.01
C ASP A 702 11.18 29.42 35.53
N ASP A 703 10.87 28.15 35.24
CA ASP A 703 11.15 27.55 33.94
C ASP A 703 9.91 27.08 33.19
N ILE A 704 8.91 26.49 33.88
CA ILE A 704 7.80 25.79 33.18
C ILE A 704 6.61 26.71 32.90
N ARG A 705 6.19 27.54 33.87
CA ARG A 705 5.03 28.42 33.69
C ARG A 705 5.21 29.37 32.50
N VAL A 706 6.44 29.81 32.25
CA VAL A 706 6.75 30.74 31.15
C VAL A 706 6.61 30.09 29.78
N LEU A 707 6.78 28.76 29.65
CA LEU A 707 6.61 28.04 28.38
C LEU A 707 5.18 28.13 27.84
N PHE A 708 4.20 28.21 28.73
CA PHE A 708 2.78 28.36 28.38
C PHE A 708 2.35 29.83 28.31
N SER A 709 2.78 30.66 29.26
CA SER A 709 2.29 32.04 29.39
C SER A 709 3.02 33.05 28.50
N ALA A 710 4.30 32.83 28.20
CA ALA A 710 5.11 33.69 27.33
C ALA A 710 6.25 32.88 26.69
N PRO A 711 5.94 32.03 25.68
CA PRO A 711 6.89 31.08 25.08
C PRO A 711 8.24 31.76 24.72
N PRO A 712 9.35 31.40 25.40
CA PRO A 712 10.58 32.18 25.32
C PRO A 712 11.31 32.06 23.98
N TRP A 713 11.00 31.05 23.16
CA TRP A 713 11.58 30.86 21.83
C TRP A 713 10.94 31.74 20.74
N LEU A 714 9.82 32.40 21.05
CA LEU A 714 9.15 33.32 20.13
C LEU A 714 9.73 34.74 20.19
N PRO A 715 9.60 35.57 19.13
CA PRO A 715 10.07 36.95 19.12
C PRO A 715 9.47 37.81 20.25
N LYS A 716 10.30 38.69 20.83
CA LYS A 716 9.86 39.64 21.87
C LYS A 716 8.73 40.53 21.34
N GLY A 717 7.57 40.48 22.00
CA GLY A 717 6.35 41.18 21.60
C GLY A 717 5.19 40.26 21.22
N GLN A 718 5.47 39.04 20.74
CA GLN A 718 4.44 38.05 20.40
C GLN A 718 4.21 37.00 21.50
N GLN A 719 5.21 36.81 22.38
CA GLN A 719 5.22 35.76 23.41
C GLN A 719 3.95 35.75 24.28
N GLN A 720 3.59 36.88 24.88
CA GLN A 720 2.42 36.97 25.78
C GLN A 720 1.10 36.80 25.03
N GLN A 721 1.01 37.29 23.79
CA GLN A 721 -0.20 37.16 22.97
C GLN A 721 -0.44 35.70 22.59
N VAL A 722 0.62 35.00 22.13
CA VAL A 722 0.54 33.59 21.75
C VAL A 722 0.27 32.71 22.98
N GLY A 723 0.95 32.98 24.11
CA GLY A 723 0.72 32.25 25.35
C GLY A 723 -0.71 32.43 25.88
N GLN A 724 -1.24 33.65 25.87
CA GLN A 724 -2.62 33.92 26.29
C GLN A 724 -3.64 33.23 25.36
N ASN A 725 -3.44 33.29 24.05
CA ASN A 725 -4.29 32.58 23.09
C ASN A 725 -4.30 31.07 23.38
N TRP A 726 -3.14 30.47 23.67
CA TRP A 726 -3.07 29.06 24.00
C TRP A 726 -3.84 28.72 25.28
N ILE A 727 -3.68 29.52 26.33
CA ILE A 727 -4.44 29.38 27.58
C ILE A 727 -5.95 29.47 27.33
N ASP A 728 -6.38 30.43 26.51
CA ASP A 728 -7.80 30.65 26.19
C ASP A 728 -8.38 29.48 25.36
N GLN A 729 -7.62 28.95 24.39
CA GLN A 729 -8.03 27.78 23.62
C GLN A 729 -8.17 26.53 24.50
N MET A 730 -7.24 26.31 25.44
CA MET A 730 -7.35 25.15 26.34
C MET A 730 -8.54 25.27 27.30
N LYS A 731 -8.88 26.48 27.75
CA LYS A 731 -10.10 26.75 28.53
C LYS A 731 -11.39 26.61 27.72
N TYR A 732 -11.35 26.92 26.42
CA TYR A 732 -12.50 26.81 25.54
C TYR A 732 -12.81 25.35 25.16
N TRP A 733 -11.78 24.55 24.83
CA TRP A 733 -11.96 23.17 24.36
C TRP A 733 -11.92 22.11 25.47
N GLY A 734 -11.51 22.45 26.69
CA GLY A 734 -11.43 21.48 27.80
C GLY A 734 -11.27 22.09 29.19
N PRO A 735 -11.21 21.26 30.25
CA PRO A 735 -11.11 21.71 31.63
C PRO A 735 -9.66 22.01 32.09
N LEU A 736 -8.65 21.89 31.21
CA LEU A 736 -7.24 22.04 31.58
C LEU A 736 -6.85 23.53 31.68
N ASP A 737 -6.56 24.00 32.90
CA ASP A 737 -6.03 25.34 33.14
C ASP A 737 -4.50 25.36 33.12
N LEU A 738 -3.92 25.82 32.01
CA LEU A 738 -2.47 25.96 31.83
C LEU A 738 -1.82 27.00 32.77
N CYS A 739 -2.61 27.84 33.44
CA CYS A 739 -2.09 28.75 34.47
C CYS A 739 -1.90 28.08 35.83
N SER A 740 -2.50 26.90 36.05
CA SER A 740 -2.53 26.21 37.33
C SER A 740 -1.43 25.15 37.42
N TYR A 741 -0.55 25.31 38.41
CA TYR A 741 0.49 24.31 38.71
C TYR A 741 -0.10 22.92 38.95
N GLU A 742 -1.16 22.81 39.75
CA GLU A 742 -1.76 21.51 40.07
C GLU A 742 -2.43 20.86 38.85
N ALA A 743 -3.06 21.66 37.97
CA ALA A 743 -3.69 21.14 36.76
C ALA A 743 -2.64 20.65 35.75
N VAL A 744 -1.57 21.41 35.54
CA VAL A 744 -0.48 21.02 34.64
C VAL A 744 0.29 19.83 35.20
N LYS A 745 0.55 19.79 36.51
CA LYS A 745 1.21 18.66 37.17
C LYS A 745 0.40 17.36 37.04
N ALA A 746 -0.92 17.42 37.21
CA ALA A 746 -1.79 16.24 37.11
C ALA A 746 -1.82 15.64 35.69
N GLN A 747 -1.50 16.42 34.65
CA GLN A 747 -1.54 15.99 33.25
C GLN A 747 -0.18 16.16 32.53
N ALA A 748 0.92 16.28 33.28
CA ALA A 748 2.20 16.72 32.71
C ALA A 748 2.72 15.79 31.61
N GLU A 749 2.56 14.48 31.77
CA GLU A 749 2.94 13.49 30.74
C GLU A 749 2.08 13.60 29.48
N ILE A 750 0.76 13.75 29.63
CA ILE A 750 -0.18 13.95 28.50
C ILE A 750 0.15 15.25 27.76
N ILE A 751 0.42 16.33 28.49
CA ILE A 751 0.81 17.63 27.91
C ILE A 751 2.14 17.49 27.15
N TYR A 752 3.12 16.77 27.69
CA TYR A 752 4.38 16.48 27.01
C TYR A 752 4.13 15.73 25.70
N GLN A 753 3.31 14.67 25.70
CA GLN A 753 2.98 13.90 24.49
C GLN A 753 2.30 14.77 23.43
N HIS A 754 1.39 15.67 23.83
CA HIS A 754 0.73 16.59 22.89
C HIS A 754 1.66 17.66 22.32
N CYS A 755 2.56 18.22 23.13
CA CYS A 755 3.56 19.19 22.66
C CYS A 755 4.61 18.52 21.76
N ALA A 756 5.06 17.31 22.11
CA ALA A 756 6.05 16.55 21.34
C ALA A 756 5.49 16.00 20.02
N SER A 757 4.19 15.67 19.97
CA SER A 757 3.48 15.28 18.74
C SER A 757 3.02 16.48 17.89
N GLN A 758 3.31 17.72 18.32
CA GLN A 758 2.85 18.97 17.68
C GLN A 758 1.32 19.08 17.54
N SER A 759 0.57 18.28 18.31
CA SER A 759 -0.89 18.46 18.42
C SER A 759 -1.24 19.64 19.35
N MET A 760 -0.27 20.12 20.13
CA MET A 760 -0.34 21.38 20.89
C MET A 760 0.95 22.21 20.73
N PRO A 761 0.86 23.56 20.70
CA PRO A 761 -0.37 24.35 20.64
C PRO A 761 -1.12 24.16 19.31
N ILE A 762 -2.45 24.32 19.33
CA ILE A 762 -3.27 24.30 18.10
C ILE A 762 -3.01 25.61 17.35
N THR A 763 -2.10 25.55 16.38
CA THR A 763 -1.65 26.70 15.62
C THR A 763 -1.33 26.30 14.19
N SER A 764 -1.36 27.29 13.28
CA SER A 764 -0.92 27.11 11.89
C SER A 764 0.47 27.73 11.64
N ASP A 765 1.07 28.31 12.68
CA ASP A 765 2.39 28.91 12.65
C ASP A 765 3.41 27.92 13.24
N PRO A 766 4.27 27.30 12.40
CA PRO A 766 5.20 26.28 12.86
C PRO A 766 6.25 26.80 13.84
N THR A 767 6.44 28.12 13.94
CA THR A 767 7.38 28.73 14.90
C THR A 767 6.87 28.66 16.34
N GLN A 768 5.57 28.42 16.54
CA GLN A 768 4.92 28.34 17.85
C GLN A 768 4.99 26.95 18.49
N TYR A 769 5.40 25.91 17.75
CA TYR A 769 5.63 24.58 18.31
C TYR A 769 6.85 24.55 19.24
N TRP A 770 6.84 23.60 20.17
CA TRP A 770 7.88 23.48 21.19
C TRP A 770 9.18 22.92 20.58
N PRO A 771 10.30 23.65 20.65
CA PRO A 771 11.59 23.14 20.19
C PRO A 771 12.14 22.06 21.13
N ALA A 772 13.11 21.28 20.64
CA ALA A 772 13.61 20.09 21.34
C ALA A 772 14.22 20.39 22.72
N ASP A 773 14.90 21.52 22.89
CA ASP A 773 15.48 21.98 24.16
C ASP A 773 14.40 22.35 25.20
N VAL A 774 13.26 22.86 24.76
CA VAL A 774 12.08 23.16 25.58
C VAL A 774 11.34 21.89 25.99
N LEU A 775 11.15 20.95 25.06
CA LEU A 775 10.59 19.63 25.37
C LEU A 775 11.44 18.90 26.40
N GLU A 776 12.77 18.93 26.24
CA GLU A 776 13.70 18.32 27.21
C GLU A 776 13.66 19.00 28.58
N THR A 777 13.46 20.33 28.62
CA THR A 777 13.27 21.08 29.87
C THR A 777 12.01 20.62 30.61
N PHE A 778 10.89 20.42 29.90
CA PHE A 778 9.64 19.95 30.49
C PHE A 778 9.70 18.47 30.91
N ALA A 779 10.30 17.60 30.09
CA ALA A 779 10.55 16.21 30.45
C ALA A 779 11.43 16.11 31.71
N THR A 780 12.52 16.89 31.78
CA THR A 780 13.41 16.93 32.95
C THR A 780 12.67 17.39 34.21
N TRP A 781 11.74 18.34 34.09
CA TRP A 781 10.91 18.78 35.22
C TRP A 781 9.99 17.67 35.73
N ILE A 782 9.37 16.90 34.82
CA ILE A 782 8.53 15.74 35.18
C ILE A 782 9.38 14.65 35.84
N ASP A 783 10.51 14.30 35.22
CA ASP A 783 11.45 13.29 35.71
C ASP A 783 11.96 13.60 37.13
N GLN A 784 12.00 14.89 37.52
CA GLN A 784 12.42 15.38 38.83
C GLN A 784 11.28 15.56 39.84
N GLY A 785 10.06 15.10 39.52
CA GLY A 785 8.92 15.10 40.43
C GLY A 785 8.06 16.36 40.37
N CYS A 786 8.09 17.09 39.25
CA CYS A 786 7.31 18.32 38.99
C CYS A 786 7.47 19.38 40.09
N ARG A 787 8.72 19.73 40.44
CA ARG A 787 9.01 20.68 41.54
C ARG A 787 8.44 22.07 41.29
N GLN A 788 7.86 22.68 42.32
CA GLN A 788 7.26 24.01 42.18
C GLN A 788 8.31 25.12 42.30
N SER A 789 9.26 24.97 43.22
CA SER A 789 10.33 25.92 43.53
C SER A 789 11.68 25.23 43.75
N THR A 790 12.74 26.03 43.93
CA THR A 790 14.09 25.51 44.22
C THR A 790 14.22 24.84 45.58
N ASP A 791 13.31 25.15 46.51
CA ASP A 791 13.31 24.59 47.87
C ASP A 791 12.70 23.17 47.94
N ASP A 792 12.01 22.74 46.88
CA ASP A 792 11.42 21.41 46.79
C ASP A 792 12.49 20.33 46.51
N PRO A 793 12.44 19.18 47.20
CA PRO A 793 13.40 18.09 46.98
C PRO A 793 13.22 17.45 45.59
N ILE A 794 14.34 17.10 44.93
CA ILE A 794 14.32 16.33 43.68
C ILE A 794 13.86 14.91 43.98
N THR A 795 12.67 14.57 43.50
CA THR A 795 12.11 13.22 43.61
C THR A 795 12.13 12.59 42.23
N ARG A 796 13.17 11.81 41.93
CA ARG A 796 13.27 11.16 40.62
C ARG A 796 12.16 10.13 40.46
N LEU A 797 11.40 10.23 39.38
CA LEU A 797 10.39 9.22 39.04
C LEU A 797 11.08 7.87 38.80
N LYS A 798 10.41 6.78 39.21
CA LYS A 798 10.92 5.41 39.01
C LYS A 798 11.06 5.04 37.53
N SER A 799 10.25 5.65 36.68
CA SER A 799 10.29 5.56 35.22
C SER A 799 10.30 6.98 34.66
N PRO A 800 11.33 7.40 33.91
CA PRO A 800 11.35 8.68 33.21
C PRO A 800 10.24 8.77 32.16
N VAL A 801 9.83 9.98 31.79
CA VAL A 801 8.88 10.22 30.70
C VAL A 801 9.44 9.66 29.39
N THR A 802 8.62 8.92 28.66
CA THR A 802 8.94 8.39 27.33
C THR A 802 9.11 9.56 26.35
N ARG A 803 10.36 9.88 25.99
CA ARG A 803 10.68 10.93 25.03
C ARG A 803 10.29 10.46 23.62
N LEU A 804 9.28 11.08 23.00
CA LEU A 804 8.99 10.88 21.59
C LEU A 804 10.15 11.42 20.73
N ALA A 805 10.67 10.60 19.82
CA ALA A 805 11.60 11.08 18.80
C ALA A 805 10.82 11.97 17.81
N ALA A 806 11.18 13.26 17.69
CA ALA A 806 10.67 14.08 16.61
C ALA A 806 11.10 13.46 15.26
N PRO A 807 10.20 13.31 14.27
CA PRO A 807 10.59 12.84 12.94
C PRO A 807 11.58 13.84 12.32
N ALA A 808 12.75 13.35 11.90
CA ALA A 808 13.79 14.19 11.31
C ALA A 808 13.49 14.44 9.82
N TYR A 809 12.77 15.52 9.50
CA TYR A 809 12.58 15.98 8.12
C TYR A 809 13.69 16.96 7.68
N VAL A 810 14.09 16.86 6.42
CA VAL A 810 14.95 17.88 5.79
C VAL A 810 14.09 19.09 5.41
N THR A 811 14.51 20.30 5.81
CA THR A 811 13.76 21.54 5.51
C THR A 811 14.41 22.30 4.36
N ARG A 812 13.69 22.45 3.23
CA ARG A 812 14.08 23.29 2.10
C ARG A 812 13.64 24.73 2.36
N LYS A 813 14.58 25.67 2.45
CA LYS A 813 14.31 27.08 2.78
C LYS A 813 14.26 27.95 1.53
N ASP A 814 13.53 29.06 1.61
CA ASP A 814 13.63 30.11 0.60
C ASP A 814 15.09 30.58 0.55
N VAL A 815 15.66 30.68 -0.64
CA VAL A 815 17.01 31.17 -0.88
C VAL A 815 17.25 32.54 -0.24
N ARG A 816 16.20 33.36 -0.12
CA ARG A 816 16.22 34.68 0.52
C ARG A 816 16.32 34.61 2.06
N ASN A 817 15.99 33.47 2.66
CA ASN A 817 16.02 33.22 4.11
C ASN A 817 17.28 32.47 4.57
N LEU A 818 18.19 32.12 3.66
CA LEU A 818 19.43 31.44 4.04
C LEU A 818 20.39 32.41 4.76
N THR A 819 21.00 31.91 5.83
CA THR A 819 22.11 32.58 6.51
C THR A 819 23.39 32.49 5.70
N ALA A 820 24.38 33.34 6.02
CA ALA A 820 25.69 33.30 5.37
C ALA A 820 26.36 31.93 5.52
N ASP A 821 26.23 31.28 6.67
CA ASP A 821 26.78 29.95 6.95
C ASP A 821 26.07 28.88 6.10
N GLU A 822 24.75 28.93 5.98
CA GLU A 822 23.99 28.00 5.13
C GLU A 822 24.32 28.17 3.64
N ILE A 823 24.48 29.40 3.17
CA ILE A 823 24.95 29.70 1.81
C ILE A 823 26.36 29.13 1.59
N GLN A 824 27.23 29.24 2.59
CA GLN A 824 28.59 28.71 2.52
C GLN A 824 28.57 27.18 2.46
N ILE A 825 27.81 26.51 3.34
CA ILE A 825 27.65 25.04 3.34
C ILE A 825 27.15 24.57 1.97
N PHE A 826 26.15 25.25 1.41
CA PHE A 826 25.61 24.91 0.10
C PHE A 826 26.65 25.08 -1.03
N ARG A 827 27.41 26.19 -1.03
CA ARG A 827 28.50 26.40 -2.00
C ARG A 827 29.59 25.35 -1.89
N VAL A 828 29.99 24.99 -0.68
CA VAL A 828 31.00 23.95 -0.42
C VAL A 828 30.54 22.60 -0.94
N ALA A 829 29.28 22.23 -0.69
CA ALA A 829 28.70 21.01 -1.23
C ALA A 829 28.79 20.95 -2.77
N LEU A 830 28.50 22.05 -3.47
CA LEU A 830 28.59 22.09 -4.93
C LEU A 830 30.05 22.06 -5.42
N ASP A 831 30.94 22.79 -4.78
CA ASP A 831 32.36 22.85 -5.17
C ASP A 831 33.07 21.51 -4.90
N ASP A 832 33.02 21.01 -3.66
CA ASP A 832 33.82 19.87 -3.21
C ASP A 832 33.16 18.51 -3.51
N ILE A 833 31.84 18.38 -3.40
CA ILE A 833 31.15 17.09 -3.57
C ILE A 833 30.74 16.90 -5.03
N LEU A 834 30.04 17.88 -5.62
CA LEU A 834 29.58 17.76 -7.01
C LEU A 834 30.68 18.10 -8.02
N GLY A 835 31.71 18.85 -7.63
CA GLY A 835 32.81 19.22 -8.52
C GLY A 835 32.34 20.11 -9.66
N VAL A 836 31.49 21.11 -9.40
CA VAL A 836 30.88 21.96 -10.46
C VAL A 836 31.91 22.68 -11.35
N GLY A 837 33.12 22.91 -10.83
CA GLY A 837 34.24 23.49 -11.56
C GLY A 837 35.10 22.49 -12.34
N SER A 838 34.72 21.21 -12.39
CA SER A 838 35.49 20.11 -12.98
C SER A 838 34.71 19.37 -14.06
N LEU A 839 35.35 19.10 -15.20
CA LEU A 839 34.78 18.28 -16.28
C LEU A 839 34.63 16.81 -15.89
N GLN A 840 35.36 16.36 -14.86
CA GLN A 840 35.27 15.00 -14.31
C GLN A 840 34.38 14.95 -13.06
N GLY A 841 33.76 16.09 -12.69
CA GLY A 841 32.89 16.18 -11.53
C GLY A 841 31.52 15.53 -11.77
N LYS A 842 30.88 15.12 -10.67
CA LYS A 842 29.52 14.56 -10.69
C LYS A 842 28.49 15.54 -11.29
N TRP A 843 28.76 16.85 -11.25
CA TRP A 843 27.95 17.89 -11.88
C TRP A 843 27.72 17.66 -13.38
N GLN A 844 28.76 17.25 -14.12
CA GLN A 844 28.63 16.99 -15.55
C GLN A 844 27.75 15.77 -15.83
N GLU A 845 27.78 14.75 -14.95
CA GLU A 845 26.88 13.61 -15.04
C GLU A 845 25.43 14.00 -14.75
N LEU A 846 25.20 14.88 -13.77
CA LEU A 846 23.86 15.36 -13.39
C LEU A 846 23.22 16.23 -14.48
N GLY A 847 24.01 17.10 -15.13
CA GLY A 847 23.54 17.89 -16.27
C GLY A 847 23.20 17.00 -17.47
N GLN A 848 23.99 15.96 -17.74
CA GLN A 848 23.69 14.97 -18.77
C GLN A 848 22.48 14.11 -18.42
N LEU A 849 22.32 13.72 -17.16
CA LEU A 849 21.13 13.02 -16.67
C LEU A 849 19.88 13.82 -17.00
N HIS A 850 19.88 15.14 -16.75
CA HIS A 850 18.79 16.01 -17.18
C HIS A 850 18.64 16.03 -18.70
N ALA A 851 19.68 16.43 -19.44
CA ALA A 851 19.60 16.61 -20.89
C ALA A 851 19.03 15.39 -21.65
N TRP A 852 19.35 14.18 -21.17
CA TRP A 852 19.04 12.93 -21.87
C TRP A 852 17.85 12.15 -21.31
N TRP A 853 17.51 12.33 -20.03
CA TRP A 853 16.46 11.54 -19.37
C TRP A 853 15.27 12.36 -18.89
N CYS A 854 15.34 13.69 -18.92
CA CYS A 854 14.24 14.54 -18.48
C CYS A 854 12.96 14.26 -19.24
N LEU A 855 11.87 14.51 -18.55
CA LEU A 855 10.51 14.27 -18.97
C LEU A 855 9.81 15.63 -19.11
N HIS A 856 9.24 15.90 -20.29
CA HIS A 856 8.55 17.14 -20.64
C HIS A 856 7.33 16.82 -21.52
N TYR A 857 6.31 17.69 -21.49
CA TYR A 857 5.07 17.63 -22.27
C TYR A 857 4.13 16.47 -21.93
N GLN A 858 4.12 16.06 -20.65
CA GLN A 858 3.39 14.88 -20.16
C GLN A 858 3.34 14.77 -18.63
N GLU A 859 2.59 13.79 -18.11
CA GLU A 859 2.27 13.62 -16.68
C GLU A 859 3.50 13.51 -15.78
N GLY A 860 4.55 12.84 -16.27
CA GLY A 860 5.78 12.59 -15.51
C GLY A 860 6.70 13.79 -15.33
N THR A 861 6.40 14.96 -15.92
CA THR A 861 7.29 16.13 -15.96
C THR A 861 7.75 16.56 -14.56
N PHE A 862 6.83 17.02 -13.70
CA PHE A 862 7.19 17.51 -12.36
C PHE A 862 7.62 16.40 -11.38
N PRO A 863 6.99 15.20 -11.38
CA PRO A 863 7.48 14.05 -10.61
C PRO A 863 8.95 13.69 -10.93
N TRP A 864 9.36 13.74 -12.19
CA TRP A 864 10.74 13.43 -12.60
C TRP A 864 11.74 14.47 -12.06
N HIS A 865 11.40 15.76 -12.16
CA HIS A 865 12.23 16.83 -11.61
C HIS A 865 12.33 16.75 -10.08
N ARG A 866 11.25 16.35 -9.38
CA ARG A 866 11.27 16.03 -7.95
C ARG A 866 12.24 14.88 -7.62
N CYS A 867 12.30 13.83 -8.44
CA CYS A 867 13.32 12.78 -8.29
C CYS A 867 14.74 13.33 -8.44
N TRP A 868 14.98 14.17 -9.46
CA TRP A 868 16.30 14.75 -9.72
C TRP A 868 16.79 15.56 -8.51
N LEU A 869 15.94 16.41 -7.92
CA LEU A 869 16.28 17.19 -6.73
C LEU A 869 16.67 16.30 -5.55
N ARG A 870 15.89 15.25 -5.29
CA ARG A 870 16.17 14.31 -4.19
C ARG A 870 17.47 13.54 -4.39
N TYR A 871 17.77 13.13 -5.62
CA TYR A 871 19.01 12.45 -5.91
C TYR A 871 20.21 13.38 -5.70
N VAL A 872 20.10 14.66 -6.05
CA VAL A 872 21.16 15.62 -5.74
C VAL A 872 21.30 15.84 -4.23
N GLU A 873 20.20 15.96 -3.48
CA GLU A 873 20.23 16.05 -2.02
C GLU A 873 20.88 14.84 -1.35
N SER A 874 20.66 13.63 -1.88
CA SER A 874 21.30 12.41 -1.35
C SER A 874 22.81 12.39 -1.59
N LEU A 875 23.30 13.03 -2.66
CA LEU A 875 24.72 13.18 -2.94
C LEU A 875 25.38 14.22 -2.03
N ILE A 876 24.75 15.38 -1.87
CA ILE A 876 25.36 16.50 -1.14
C ILE A 876 25.10 16.51 0.37
N GLY A 877 24.13 15.71 0.85
CA GLY A 877 23.81 15.61 2.27
C GLY A 877 23.24 16.90 2.89
N SER A 878 22.71 17.81 2.08
CA SER A 878 22.14 19.11 2.48
C SER A 878 20.88 19.42 1.66
N PRO A 879 19.85 20.08 2.25
CA PRO A 879 18.69 20.54 1.50
C PRO A 879 19.07 21.50 0.38
N ILE A 880 18.38 21.36 -0.75
CA ILE A 880 18.39 22.36 -1.81
C ILE A 880 17.45 23.51 -1.40
N PRO A 881 17.89 24.78 -1.44
CA PRO A 881 16.99 25.90 -1.21
C PRO A 881 16.06 26.10 -2.41
N TYR A 882 14.87 26.66 -2.17
CA TYR A 882 13.94 27.01 -3.22
C TYR A 882 13.97 28.51 -3.53
N TRP A 883 13.77 28.89 -4.79
CA TRP A 883 13.48 30.27 -5.16
C TRP A 883 11.98 30.51 -5.29
N ASN A 884 11.42 31.42 -4.49
CA ASN A 884 10.00 31.78 -4.58
C ASN A 884 9.70 32.66 -5.82
N VAL A 885 9.58 32.03 -6.99
CA VAL A 885 9.16 32.68 -8.24
C VAL A 885 7.70 33.14 -8.26
N PHE A 886 6.93 32.76 -7.23
CA PHE A 886 5.53 33.13 -7.05
C PHE A 886 5.34 34.27 -6.03
N ALA A 887 6.43 34.83 -5.52
CA ALA A 887 6.40 35.94 -4.57
C ALA A 887 5.63 37.14 -5.13
N SER A 888 4.86 37.80 -4.27
CA SER A 888 4.07 38.99 -4.63
C SER A 888 4.91 40.12 -5.22
N ASP A 889 6.20 40.20 -4.87
CA ASP A 889 7.15 41.21 -5.34
C ASP A 889 8.03 40.76 -6.52
N ALA A 890 7.84 39.55 -7.07
CA ALA A 890 8.75 38.98 -8.08
C ALA A 890 8.77 39.74 -9.42
N GLY A 891 7.72 40.52 -9.72
CA GLY A 891 7.61 41.34 -10.93
C GLY A 891 7.49 42.82 -10.62
N ASP A 892 7.98 43.24 -9.45
CA ASP A 892 8.14 44.64 -9.09
C ASP A 892 9.60 45.04 -9.30
N PRO A 893 9.94 45.81 -10.35
CA PRO A 893 11.32 46.24 -10.61
C PRO A 893 11.93 47.06 -9.46
N THR A 894 11.12 47.59 -8.55
CA THR A 894 11.60 48.35 -7.37
C THR A 894 11.94 47.46 -6.18
N SER A 895 11.58 46.16 -6.21
CA SER A 895 11.95 45.23 -5.15
C SER A 895 13.46 44.97 -5.14
N GLN A 896 14.05 45.00 -3.96
CA GLN A 896 15.45 44.59 -3.74
C GLN A 896 15.71 43.11 -4.08
N PHE A 897 14.65 42.31 -4.21
CA PHE A 897 14.69 40.88 -4.50
C PHE A 897 14.20 40.53 -5.91
N ALA A 898 13.99 41.52 -6.77
CA ALA A 898 13.65 41.33 -8.18
C ALA A 898 14.87 40.84 -8.98
N GLY A 899 14.59 40.01 -10.00
CA GLY A 899 15.62 39.38 -10.82
C GLY A 899 16.29 38.18 -10.14
N LEU A 900 17.50 37.85 -10.60
CA LEU A 900 18.24 36.69 -10.09
C LEU A 900 18.69 36.91 -8.63
N PRO A 901 18.56 35.91 -7.73
CA PRO A 901 19.07 36.01 -6.37
C PRO A 901 20.58 36.29 -6.34
N GLN A 902 21.01 37.13 -5.40
CA GLN A 902 22.40 37.61 -5.31
C GLN A 902 23.45 36.48 -5.27
N ILE A 903 23.11 35.35 -4.63
CA ILE A 903 24.04 34.21 -4.46
C ILE A 903 24.53 33.63 -5.79
N PHE A 904 23.81 33.87 -6.89
CA PHE A 904 24.14 33.43 -8.25
C PHE A 904 24.98 34.46 -9.03
N LEU A 905 25.13 35.68 -8.50
CA LEU A 905 25.84 36.80 -9.14
C LEU A 905 27.21 37.07 -8.50
N ASP A 906 27.40 36.66 -7.25
CA ASP A 906 28.66 36.81 -6.52
C ASP A 906 29.83 36.18 -7.29
N GLU A 907 30.96 36.89 -7.37
CA GLU A 907 32.14 36.43 -8.11
C GLU A 907 32.87 35.31 -7.38
N THR A 908 33.02 35.46 -6.07
CA THR A 908 33.84 34.58 -5.25
C THR A 908 33.13 34.28 -3.94
N TYR A 909 33.55 33.20 -3.27
CA TYR A 909 33.18 32.91 -1.90
C TYR A 909 34.41 32.50 -1.09
N ILE A 910 34.29 32.58 0.23
CA ILE A 910 35.33 32.11 1.15
C ILE A 910 35.00 30.66 1.48
N HIS A 911 35.93 29.75 1.23
CA HIS A 911 35.81 28.33 1.57
C HIS A 911 36.13 28.11 3.07
N PRO A 912 35.60 27.07 3.75
CA PRO A 912 35.89 26.79 5.16
C PRO A 912 37.38 26.61 5.49
N ASP A 913 38.23 26.29 4.50
CA ASP A 913 39.69 26.26 4.65
C ASP A 913 40.36 27.65 4.66
N GLY A 914 39.58 28.73 4.48
CA GLY A 914 40.03 30.12 4.42
C GLY A 914 40.43 30.60 3.03
N SER A 915 40.42 29.75 2.00
CA SER A 915 40.73 30.13 0.63
C SER A 915 39.58 30.91 -0.02
N THR A 916 39.91 31.89 -0.87
CA THR A 916 38.92 32.56 -1.72
C THR A 916 38.84 31.83 -3.05
N ARG A 917 37.67 31.30 -3.39
CA ARG A 917 37.43 30.49 -4.60
C ARG A 917 36.35 31.14 -5.47
N PRO A 918 36.33 30.87 -6.80
CA PRO A 918 35.21 31.25 -7.65
C PRO A 918 33.88 30.71 -7.12
N ASN A 919 32.81 31.50 -7.20
CA ASN A 919 31.50 31.06 -6.70
C ASN A 919 30.95 29.91 -7.56
N PRO A 920 30.73 28.71 -6.98
CA PRO A 920 30.26 27.53 -7.72
C PRO A 920 28.86 27.72 -8.32
N LEU A 921 28.06 28.62 -7.74
CA LEU A 921 26.72 28.96 -8.23
C LEU A 921 26.72 29.88 -9.46
N LYS A 922 27.85 30.53 -9.77
CA LYS A 922 28.02 31.41 -10.94
C LYS A 922 28.93 30.77 -11.99
N TYR A 923 30.04 30.19 -11.53
CA TYR A 923 31.11 29.64 -12.36
C TYR A 923 31.03 28.11 -12.46
N ALA A 924 29.84 27.57 -12.65
CA ALA A 924 29.67 26.16 -12.99
C ALA A 924 30.09 25.91 -14.44
N LEU A 925 30.80 24.82 -14.70
CA LEU A 925 31.16 24.46 -16.07
C LEU A 925 29.90 24.09 -16.85
N ALA A 926 29.78 24.65 -18.06
CA ALA A 926 28.73 24.31 -19.01
C ALA A 926 28.94 22.89 -19.58
N TYR A 927 28.04 22.43 -20.43
CA TYR A 927 28.12 21.10 -21.05
C TYR A 927 29.48 20.89 -21.72
N GLN A 928 30.26 19.91 -21.24
CA GLN A 928 31.62 19.63 -21.71
C GLN A 928 32.58 20.85 -21.67
N GLY A 929 32.27 21.86 -20.85
CA GLY A 929 33.06 23.07 -20.71
C GLY A 929 32.90 24.05 -21.87
N LEU A 930 31.74 24.04 -22.54
CA LEU A 930 31.38 25.02 -23.56
C LEU A 930 29.91 25.44 -23.39
N SER A 931 29.65 26.74 -23.34
CA SER A 931 28.29 27.30 -23.29
C SER A 931 27.55 27.16 -24.63
N LYS A 932 26.22 27.30 -24.61
CA LYS A 932 25.35 27.23 -25.80
C LYS A 932 25.79 28.18 -26.92
N ASP A 933 26.18 29.40 -26.55
CA ASP A 933 26.69 30.41 -27.48
C ASP A 933 28.16 30.19 -27.90
N LYS A 934 28.82 29.19 -27.32
CA LYS A 934 30.22 28.81 -27.53
C LYS A 934 31.23 29.89 -27.14
N THR A 935 30.85 30.84 -26.29
CA THR A 935 31.72 31.96 -25.91
C THR A 935 32.48 31.74 -24.59
N SER A 936 31.99 30.82 -23.75
CA SER A 936 32.49 30.62 -22.40
C SER A 936 32.57 29.15 -22.06
N LYS A 937 33.44 28.81 -21.10
CA LYS A 937 33.47 27.48 -20.49
C LYS A 937 32.48 27.33 -19.33
N TYR A 938 31.99 28.44 -18.81
CA TYR A 938 31.03 28.51 -17.72
C TYR A 938 29.63 28.80 -18.24
N VAL A 939 28.63 28.43 -17.46
CA VAL A 939 27.25 28.67 -17.85
C VAL A 939 26.94 30.15 -18.10
N GLN A 940 26.19 30.43 -19.17
CA GLN A 940 25.75 31.77 -19.55
C GLN A 940 24.26 31.96 -19.24
N ARG A 941 23.88 33.18 -18.87
CA ARG A 941 22.50 33.57 -18.51
C ARG A 941 22.09 34.81 -19.28
N ASN A 942 20.81 35.16 -19.23
CA ASN A 942 20.26 36.34 -19.88
C ASN A 942 21.06 37.60 -19.49
N PRO A 943 21.78 38.23 -20.42
CA PRO A 943 22.62 39.38 -20.11
C PRO A 943 21.84 40.55 -19.52
N LYS A 944 20.55 40.68 -19.88
CA LYS A 944 19.68 41.72 -19.30
C LYS A 944 19.58 41.54 -17.80
N LEU A 945 19.35 40.31 -17.32
CA LEU A 945 19.20 40.00 -15.89
C LEU A 945 20.52 40.05 -15.11
N VAL A 946 21.63 39.69 -15.75
CA VAL A 946 22.96 39.70 -15.11
C VAL A 946 23.55 41.10 -15.06
N ASN A 947 23.37 41.90 -16.11
CA ASN A 947 24.01 43.22 -16.25
C ASN A 947 23.11 44.39 -15.82
N GLY A 948 21.79 44.21 -15.77
CA GLY A 948 20.79 45.30 -15.69
C GLY A 948 20.31 45.75 -14.31
N ARG A 949 21.05 45.52 -13.22
CA ARG A 949 20.61 45.92 -11.87
C ARG A 949 20.43 47.46 -11.72
N PRO A 950 19.67 47.95 -10.69
CA PRO A 950 19.27 49.36 -10.48
C PRO A 950 20.39 50.43 -10.44
N SER A 951 21.66 50.05 -10.51
CA SER A 951 22.81 50.96 -10.52
C SER A 951 23.25 51.43 -11.92
N GLN A 952 22.65 50.96 -13.01
CA GLN A 952 22.99 51.39 -14.38
C GLN A 952 21.85 52.24 -14.98
N PRO A 953 22.05 53.49 -15.42
CA PRO A 953 21.01 54.30 -16.05
C PRO A 953 20.84 54.00 -17.55
N GLY A 954 19.65 54.30 -18.10
CA GLY A 954 19.39 54.30 -19.55
C GLY A 954 18.86 52.96 -20.10
N PRO A 955 19.10 52.65 -21.40
CA PRO A 955 18.43 51.54 -22.10
C PRO A 955 18.61 50.15 -21.46
N ALA A 956 19.68 49.94 -20.69
CA ALA A 956 19.92 48.69 -19.98
C ALA A 956 18.96 48.49 -18.78
N LEU A 957 18.60 49.57 -18.09
CA LEU A 957 17.60 49.54 -17.01
C LEU A 957 16.20 49.35 -17.57
N ASP A 958 15.89 50.00 -18.69
CA ASP A 958 14.61 49.82 -19.38
C ASP A 958 14.44 48.37 -19.82
N ALA A 959 15.46 47.79 -20.46
CA ALA A 959 15.48 46.38 -20.84
C ALA A 959 15.41 45.42 -19.65
N TRP A 960 15.97 45.77 -18.49
CA TRP A 960 15.83 44.95 -17.27
C TRP A 960 14.42 45.05 -16.69
N ASN A 961 13.84 46.25 -16.61
CA ASN A 961 12.48 46.47 -16.14
C ASN A 961 11.47 45.68 -16.99
N GLU A 962 11.62 45.69 -18.32
CA GLU A 962 10.81 44.89 -19.24
C GLU A 962 10.84 43.40 -18.88
N GLU A 963 12.02 42.85 -18.59
CA GLU A 963 12.16 41.44 -18.18
C GLU A 963 11.54 41.17 -16.81
N ILE A 964 11.69 42.06 -15.83
CA ILE A 964 11.07 41.87 -14.51
C ILE A 964 9.54 41.92 -14.60
N ASN A 965 8.98 42.81 -15.42
CA ASN A 965 7.55 42.97 -15.58
C ASN A 965 6.88 41.69 -16.10
N LEU A 966 7.56 40.87 -16.92
CA LEU A 966 7.05 39.58 -17.41
C LEU A 966 6.65 38.61 -16.29
N PHE A 967 7.29 38.69 -15.12
CA PHE A 967 6.91 37.84 -13.98
C PHE A 967 5.48 38.11 -13.50
N ALA A 968 4.91 39.30 -13.76
CA ALA A 968 3.50 39.56 -13.47
C ALA A 968 2.59 38.61 -14.26
N THR A 969 2.89 38.40 -15.55
CA THR A 969 2.16 37.47 -16.41
C THR A 969 2.38 36.01 -15.97
N TYR A 970 3.63 35.62 -15.67
CA TYR A 970 3.94 34.24 -15.29
C TYR A 970 3.32 33.85 -13.95
N ARG A 971 3.24 34.79 -13.00
CA ARG A 971 2.48 34.62 -11.76
C ARG A 971 1.01 34.32 -12.03
N THR A 972 0.36 35.08 -12.92
CA THR A 972 -1.04 34.78 -13.26
C THR A 972 -1.19 33.40 -13.88
N MET A 973 -0.26 32.97 -14.75
CA MET A 973 -0.29 31.62 -15.32
C MET A 973 -0.17 30.51 -14.26
N PHE A 974 0.76 30.65 -13.31
CA PHE A 974 0.88 29.72 -12.18
C PHE A 974 -0.39 29.70 -11.30
N GLN A 975 -1.03 30.85 -11.05
CA GLN A 975 -2.31 30.90 -10.33
C GLN A 975 -3.39 30.10 -11.06
N GLN A 976 -3.45 30.23 -12.39
CA GLN A 976 -4.43 29.49 -13.20
C GLN A 976 -4.15 27.99 -13.19
N ALA A 977 -2.89 27.58 -13.23
CA ALA A 977 -2.53 26.17 -13.09
C ALA A 977 -3.04 25.59 -11.76
N LEU A 978 -2.83 26.30 -10.64
CA LEU A 978 -3.30 25.87 -9.31
C LEU A 978 -4.83 25.80 -9.16
N LEU A 979 -5.59 26.30 -10.12
CA LEU A 979 -7.06 26.20 -10.14
C LEU A 979 -7.59 24.98 -10.90
N GLN A 980 -6.72 24.18 -11.54
CA GLN A 980 -7.15 23.05 -12.36
C GLN A 980 -7.48 21.81 -11.50
N ASP A 981 -8.68 21.26 -11.63
CA ASP A 981 -9.10 20.07 -10.87
C ASP A 981 -8.48 18.77 -11.39
N LEU A 982 -8.13 18.73 -12.68
CA LEU A 982 -7.47 17.58 -13.32
C LEU A 982 -5.95 17.75 -13.25
N PHE A 983 -5.23 16.75 -12.74
CA PHE A 983 -3.76 16.81 -12.67
C PHE A 983 -3.11 16.77 -14.05
N SER A 984 -3.42 15.73 -14.82
CA SER A 984 -2.82 15.47 -16.14
C SER A 984 -3.75 14.60 -16.97
N GLN A 985 -3.42 14.43 -18.25
CA GLN A 985 -3.81 13.21 -18.95
C GLN A 985 -3.00 12.02 -18.40
N PRO A 986 -3.66 10.96 -17.92
CA PRO A 986 -2.96 9.81 -17.39
C PRO A 986 -2.29 9.00 -18.50
N GLU A 987 -1.03 8.62 -18.25
CA GLU A 987 -0.27 7.71 -19.10
C GLU A 987 -0.97 6.31 -19.11
N GLY A 988 -1.19 5.71 -20.28
CA GLY A 988 -1.93 4.45 -20.41
C GLY A 988 -1.22 3.21 -19.83
N ILE A 989 -1.94 2.10 -19.67
CA ILE A 989 -1.37 0.78 -19.30
C ILE A 989 -0.77 0.13 -20.56
N GLY A 990 0.43 0.57 -20.94
CA GLY A 990 1.18 0.12 -22.12
C GLY A 990 2.54 0.79 -22.12
N MET A 991 3.55 0.17 -22.78
CA MET A 991 4.96 0.59 -22.68
C MET A 991 5.16 2.11 -22.74
N PRO A 992 6.07 2.68 -21.92
CA PRO A 992 6.28 4.13 -21.82
C PRO A 992 6.55 4.77 -23.18
N TRP A 993 5.87 5.88 -23.46
CA TRP A 993 6.12 6.79 -24.60
C TRP A 993 7.62 7.15 -24.80
N ALA A 994 8.43 7.11 -23.73
CA ALA A 994 9.89 7.28 -23.77
C ALA A 994 10.68 6.14 -24.46
N ASN A 995 10.02 5.09 -24.97
CA ASN A 995 10.64 3.86 -25.48
C ASN A 995 10.42 3.59 -26.99
N PHE A 996 9.96 4.54 -27.80
CA PHE A 996 9.65 4.31 -29.22
C PHE A 996 10.64 5.01 -30.19
N PRO A 997 11.29 4.29 -31.12
CA PRO A 997 12.23 4.87 -32.09
C PRO A 997 11.59 5.54 -33.31
N THR A 998 10.33 5.24 -33.69
CA THR A 998 9.53 6.01 -34.68
C THR A 998 8.06 5.63 -34.58
N PHE A 999 7.15 6.60 -34.78
CA PHE A 999 5.68 6.39 -34.77
C PHE A 999 5.06 6.70 -36.14
N SER A 1000 4.00 5.97 -36.52
CA SER A 1000 3.20 6.19 -37.74
C SER A 1000 1.98 7.09 -37.49
N GLU A 1001 1.63 7.91 -38.49
CA GLU A 1001 0.72 9.07 -38.44
C GLU A 1001 -0.80 8.79 -38.36
N SER A 1002 -1.27 7.56 -38.11
CA SER A 1002 -2.70 7.26 -38.20
C SER A 1002 -3.37 7.11 -36.83
N MET A 1003 -3.75 8.23 -36.23
CA MET A 1003 -4.79 8.29 -35.19
C MET A 1003 -5.80 9.39 -35.51
N ASP A 1004 -7.08 9.10 -35.28
CA ASP A 1004 -8.21 9.97 -35.60
C ASP A 1004 -8.21 11.24 -34.72
N PRO A 1005 -8.04 12.45 -35.30
CA PRO A 1005 -7.98 13.71 -34.55
C PRO A 1005 -9.32 14.15 -33.95
N THR A 1006 -10.44 13.45 -34.24
CA THR A 1006 -11.77 13.84 -33.76
C THR A 1006 -12.08 13.47 -32.30
N VAL A 1007 -11.15 12.79 -31.59
CA VAL A 1007 -11.37 12.25 -30.24
C VAL A 1007 -10.87 13.17 -29.10
N TYR A 1008 -10.21 14.30 -29.40
CA TYR A 1008 -9.61 15.17 -28.36
C TYR A 1008 -10.25 16.55 -28.30
N HIS A 1009 -10.90 16.84 -27.16
CA HIS A 1009 -11.23 18.21 -26.76
C HIS A 1009 -10.02 18.82 -26.04
N ALA A 1010 -9.78 20.13 -26.16
CA ALA A 1010 -8.75 20.83 -25.39
C ALA A 1010 -8.94 20.53 -23.89
N GLN A 1011 -8.00 19.81 -23.28
CA GLN A 1011 -8.12 19.40 -21.88
C GLN A 1011 -7.43 20.41 -20.96
N HIS A 1012 -8.14 20.82 -19.93
CA HIS A 1012 -7.69 21.78 -18.92
C HIS A 1012 -7.07 21.04 -17.73
N SER A 1013 -5.80 20.63 -17.86
CA SER A 1013 -5.06 19.92 -16.80
C SER A 1013 -3.97 20.79 -16.17
N PHE A 1014 -3.67 20.53 -14.89
CA PHE A 1014 -2.64 21.22 -14.11
C PHE A 1014 -1.29 21.16 -14.80
N ASP A 1015 -0.81 19.97 -15.18
CA ASP A 1015 0.50 19.77 -15.79
C ASP A 1015 0.72 20.65 -17.03
N GLY A 1016 -0.25 20.72 -17.94
CA GLY A 1016 -0.19 21.52 -19.15
C GLY A 1016 -0.22 23.04 -18.88
N TYR A 1017 -1.01 23.47 -17.89
CA TYR A 1017 -1.06 24.88 -17.46
C TYR A 1017 0.16 25.28 -16.62
N PHE A 1018 0.77 24.33 -15.91
CA PHE A 1018 1.91 24.54 -15.01
C PHE A 1018 3.25 24.48 -15.75
N GLU A 1019 3.35 23.67 -16.81
CA GLU A 1019 4.55 23.54 -17.64
C GLU A 1019 4.82 24.79 -18.49
N GLN A 1020 3.79 25.52 -18.93
CA GLN A 1020 4.00 26.74 -19.69
C GLN A 1020 4.73 27.86 -18.93
N PRO A 1021 4.31 28.24 -17.70
CA PRO A 1021 5.07 29.20 -16.91
C PRO A 1021 6.41 28.63 -16.41
N HIS A 1022 6.56 27.31 -16.28
CA HIS A 1022 7.86 26.65 -16.10
C HIS A 1022 8.81 26.95 -17.28
N ASP A 1023 8.37 26.70 -18.52
CA ASP A 1023 9.12 26.94 -19.76
C ASP A 1023 9.45 28.43 -19.91
N ASN A 1024 8.51 29.31 -19.55
CA ASN A 1024 8.74 30.75 -19.55
C ASN A 1024 9.89 31.17 -18.63
N GLY A 1025 10.05 30.54 -17.47
CA GLY A 1025 11.18 30.80 -16.57
C GLY A 1025 12.52 30.34 -17.14
N HIS A 1026 12.57 29.20 -17.85
CA HIS A 1026 13.76 28.78 -18.61
C HIS A 1026 14.16 29.84 -19.64
N GLY A 1027 13.20 30.29 -20.44
CA GLY A 1027 13.39 31.35 -21.42
C GLY A 1027 13.83 32.68 -20.81
N TRP A 1028 13.26 33.05 -19.67
CA TRP A 1028 13.60 34.30 -18.99
C TRP A 1028 15.00 34.28 -18.37
N VAL A 1029 15.38 33.21 -17.68
CA VAL A 1029 16.73 33.06 -17.11
C VAL A 1029 17.79 32.94 -18.19
N GLY A 1030 17.51 32.19 -19.26
CA GLY A 1030 18.48 31.97 -20.34
C GLY A 1030 18.55 33.11 -21.36
N GLY A 1031 17.42 33.74 -21.69
CA GLY A 1031 17.33 34.65 -22.84
C GLY A 1031 17.73 33.95 -24.14
N SER A 1032 18.10 34.71 -25.17
CA SER A 1032 18.46 34.12 -26.47
C SER A 1032 19.76 33.29 -26.42
N THR A 1033 20.75 33.77 -25.66
CA THR A 1033 22.13 33.26 -25.70
C THR A 1033 22.51 32.40 -24.49
N GLY A 1034 21.73 32.40 -23.41
CA GLY A 1034 22.06 31.68 -22.18
C GLY A 1034 21.56 30.24 -22.15
N ASP A 1035 22.16 29.46 -21.28
CA ASP A 1035 22.07 28.00 -21.21
C ASP A 1035 20.72 27.49 -20.67
N MET A 1036 20.11 28.23 -19.73
CA MET A 1036 18.78 27.89 -19.20
C MET A 1036 17.66 27.93 -20.26
N SER A 1037 17.89 28.53 -21.43
CA SER A 1037 16.92 28.58 -22.54
C SER A 1037 16.92 27.32 -23.41
N ASP A 1038 17.79 26.36 -23.16
CA ASP A 1038 17.99 25.17 -23.98
C ASP A 1038 18.06 23.92 -23.08
N ASN A 1039 17.23 22.92 -23.36
CA ASN A 1039 17.11 21.73 -22.51
C ASN A 1039 18.42 20.93 -22.40
N THR A 1040 19.28 20.99 -23.43
CA THR A 1040 20.58 20.31 -23.41
C THR A 1040 21.54 20.97 -22.42
N TYR A 1041 21.37 22.25 -22.14
CA TYR A 1041 22.28 23.07 -21.36
C TYR A 1041 21.75 23.44 -19.97
N THR A 1042 20.43 23.54 -19.81
CA THR A 1042 19.78 24.07 -18.59
C THR A 1042 20.20 23.31 -17.32
N GLY A 1043 20.35 21.98 -17.38
CA GLY A 1043 20.75 21.14 -16.24
C GLY A 1043 22.18 21.37 -15.74
N PHE A 1044 23.00 22.15 -16.44
CA PHE A 1044 24.37 22.51 -16.03
C PHE A 1044 24.45 23.84 -15.29
N ASP A 1045 23.37 24.64 -15.24
CA ASP A 1045 23.30 25.87 -14.45
C ASP A 1045 22.75 25.59 -13.05
N PRO A 1046 23.46 25.91 -11.96
CA PRO A 1046 22.95 25.74 -10.59
C PRO A 1046 21.61 26.43 -10.30
N ILE A 1047 21.21 27.45 -11.08
CA ILE A 1047 19.87 28.04 -10.98
C ILE A 1047 18.78 27.01 -11.29
N PHE A 1048 19.01 26.06 -12.21
CA PHE A 1048 18.07 25.00 -12.55
C PHE A 1048 17.53 24.32 -11.30
N MET A 1049 18.43 23.87 -10.43
CA MET A 1049 18.11 23.14 -9.21
C MET A 1049 17.26 23.98 -8.24
N VAL A 1050 17.64 25.24 -8.02
CA VAL A 1050 16.96 26.12 -7.06
C VAL A 1050 15.61 26.63 -7.60
N TYR A 1051 15.52 26.83 -8.92
CA TYR A 1051 14.28 27.17 -9.63
C TYR A 1051 13.29 26.00 -9.59
N HIS A 1052 13.72 24.79 -9.95
CA HIS A 1052 12.90 23.58 -9.89
C HIS A 1052 12.49 23.23 -8.46
N CYS A 1053 13.31 23.52 -7.45
CA CYS A 1053 12.90 23.40 -6.05
C CYS A 1053 11.75 24.37 -5.68
N GLY A 1054 11.68 25.54 -6.32
CA GLY A 1054 10.55 26.47 -6.21
C GLY A 1054 9.28 25.97 -6.90
N LEU A 1055 9.43 25.33 -8.07
CA LEU A 1055 8.31 24.68 -8.76
C LEU A 1055 7.81 23.45 -8.01
N ASP A 1056 8.72 22.69 -7.42
CA ASP A 1056 8.40 21.53 -6.60
C ASP A 1056 7.57 21.90 -5.35
N ARG A 1057 7.85 23.07 -4.78
CA ARG A 1057 7.03 23.67 -3.71
C ARG A 1057 5.62 23.97 -4.19
N LEU A 1058 5.46 24.61 -5.36
CA LEU A 1058 4.15 24.91 -5.92
C LEU A 1058 3.39 23.63 -6.31
N PHE A 1059 4.10 22.61 -6.79
CA PHE A 1059 3.55 21.29 -7.05
C PHE A 1059 3.08 20.63 -5.73
N ASP A 1060 3.85 20.68 -4.65
CA ASP A 1060 3.41 20.20 -3.33
C ASP A 1060 2.19 20.96 -2.79
N ILE A 1061 2.13 22.28 -3.01
CA ILE A 1061 0.92 23.08 -2.69
C ILE A 1061 -0.28 22.54 -3.45
N TYR A 1062 -0.15 22.30 -4.77
CA TYR A 1062 -1.21 21.74 -5.58
C TYR A 1062 -1.70 20.38 -5.07
N LEU A 1063 -0.77 19.44 -4.81
CA LEU A 1063 -1.07 18.11 -4.28
C LEU A 1063 -1.83 18.18 -2.95
N ASN A 1064 -1.42 19.08 -2.06
CA ASN A 1064 -2.04 19.26 -0.75
C ASN A 1064 -3.41 19.95 -0.83
N THR A 1065 -3.65 20.82 -1.82
CA THR A 1065 -4.95 21.48 -2.01
C THR A 1065 -5.93 20.65 -2.86
N HIS A 1066 -5.45 19.63 -3.57
CA HIS A 1066 -6.26 18.75 -4.41
C HIS A 1066 -6.00 17.27 -4.03
N PRO A 1067 -6.43 16.83 -2.84
CA PRO A 1067 -6.22 15.45 -2.41
C PRO A 1067 -6.75 14.44 -3.45
N ASN A 1068 -7.90 14.68 -4.05
CA ASN A 1068 -8.56 13.69 -4.92
C ASN A 1068 -7.98 13.58 -6.34
N ILE A 1069 -6.77 14.11 -6.62
CA ILE A 1069 -6.19 14.01 -7.96
C ILE A 1069 -5.94 12.56 -8.35
N THR A 1070 -6.09 12.27 -9.64
CA THR A 1070 -5.78 10.97 -10.23
C THR A 1070 -4.49 11.08 -11.03
N VAL A 1071 -3.57 10.13 -10.83
CA VAL A 1071 -2.29 10.08 -11.54
C VAL A 1071 -1.95 8.65 -11.99
N THR A 1072 -1.20 8.47 -13.07
CA THR A 1072 -0.68 7.15 -13.48
C THR A 1072 0.47 6.72 -12.61
N ALA A 1073 0.15 6.12 -11.48
CA ALA A 1073 1.13 6.05 -10.43
C ALA A 1073 2.15 4.90 -10.54
N GLN A 1074 1.99 3.95 -11.47
CA GLN A 1074 3.01 2.94 -11.79
C GLN A 1074 4.01 3.42 -12.87
N PHE A 1075 3.85 4.64 -13.40
CA PHE A 1075 4.74 5.14 -14.44
C PHE A 1075 6.16 5.33 -13.89
N PRO A 1076 7.19 4.66 -14.44
CA PRO A 1076 8.55 4.71 -13.92
C PRO A 1076 9.27 6.00 -14.33
N LEU A 1077 9.80 6.70 -13.34
CA LEU A 1077 10.61 7.92 -13.48
C LEU A 1077 12.09 7.53 -13.69
N LYS A 1078 12.37 6.86 -14.81
CA LYS A 1078 13.74 6.42 -15.13
C LYS A 1078 14.69 7.61 -15.26
N PRO A 1079 15.97 7.47 -14.84
CA PRO A 1079 16.63 6.25 -14.34
C PRO A 1079 16.64 6.17 -12.80
N PHE A 1080 15.77 6.88 -12.10
CA PHE A 1080 15.81 6.93 -10.64
C PHE A 1080 15.31 5.63 -10.03
N GLY A 1081 16.05 5.06 -9.08
CA GLY A 1081 15.58 3.97 -8.23
C GLY A 1081 14.50 4.44 -7.24
N SER A 1082 13.84 3.51 -6.53
CA SER A 1082 12.86 3.83 -5.49
C SER A 1082 13.37 4.92 -4.52
N GLN A 1083 12.46 5.82 -4.10
CA GLN A 1083 12.72 7.02 -3.30
C GLN A 1083 13.66 8.06 -3.94
N ALA A 1084 14.06 7.85 -5.19
CA ALA A 1084 15.01 8.68 -5.92
C ALA A 1084 16.34 8.90 -5.18
N LEU A 1085 16.77 7.91 -4.38
CA LEU A 1085 18.04 7.97 -3.64
C LEU A 1085 19.23 7.41 -4.45
N SER A 1086 18.97 6.80 -5.59
CA SER A 1086 19.96 6.25 -6.51
C SER A 1086 19.52 6.38 -7.98
N VAL A 1087 20.47 6.24 -8.91
CA VAL A 1087 20.21 6.17 -10.36
C VAL A 1087 20.74 4.85 -10.92
N ASN A 1088 19.98 4.24 -11.82
CA ASN A 1088 20.37 3.03 -12.53
C ASN A 1088 19.93 3.12 -14.00
N TYR A 1089 20.91 3.33 -14.87
CA TYR A 1089 20.71 3.49 -16.32
C TYR A 1089 20.43 2.18 -17.06
N THR A 1090 20.78 1.04 -16.46
CA THR A 1090 20.76 -0.28 -17.12
C THR A 1090 19.67 -1.20 -16.59
N ASN A 1091 18.91 -0.78 -15.57
CA ASN A 1091 17.90 -1.63 -14.96
C ASN A 1091 16.70 -1.81 -15.91
N PRO A 1092 16.44 -3.04 -16.39
CA PRO A 1092 15.32 -3.28 -17.27
C PRO A 1092 13.98 -3.22 -16.51
N SER A 1093 13.97 -3.51 -15.20
CA SER A 1093 12.74 -3.65 -14.40
C SER A 1093 12.12 -2.29 -14.05
N PRO A 1094 10.88 -2.00 -14.51
CA PRO A 1094 10.15 -0.80 -14.14
C PRO A 1094 9.87 -0.69 -12.64
N ALA A 1095 9.67 -1.83 -11.96
CA ALA A 1095 9.25 -1.92 -10.56
C ALA A 1095 10.31 -1.45 -9.54
N LEU A 1096 11.57 -1.32 -9.96
CA LEU A 1096 12.66 -0.84 -9.10
C LEU A 1096 12.92 0.67 -9.25
N ASN A 1097 12.22 1.33 -10.18
CA ASN A 1097 12.34 2.77 -10.38
C ASN A 1097 11.37 3.53 -9.46
N ALA A 1098 11.73 4.77 -9.12
CA ALA A 1098 10.75 5.70 -8.58
C ALA A 1098 9.57 5.84 -9.54
N THR A 1099 8.37 6.06 -9.03
CA THR A 1099 7.17 6.20 -9.87
C THR A 1099 6.47 7.54 -9.68
N ILE A 1100 5.61 7.93 -10.63
CA ILE A 1100 4.74 9.11 -10.48
C ILE A 1100 3.94 9.01 -9.18
N GLY A 1101 3.45 7.82 -8.82
CA GLY A 1101 2.70 7.60 -7.58
C GLY A 1101 3.50 7.83 -6.33
N GLU A 1102 4.77 7.45 -6.35
CA GLU A 1102 5.67 7.68 -5.24
C GLU A 1102 5.95 9.18 -5.08
N MET A 1103 6.22 9.88 -6.18
CA MET A 1103 6.61 11.30 -6.18
C MET A 1103 5.43 12.28 -6.07
N THR A 1104 4.19 11.82 -6.21
CA THR A 1104 2.96 12.62 -6.00
C THR A 1104 2.41 12.52 -4.57
N ARG A 1105 3.05 11.75 -3.69
CA ARG A 1105 2.74 11.77 -2.25
C ARG A 1105 3.17 13.11 -1.64
N SER A 1106 2.60 13.44 -0.48
CA SER A 1106 2.98 14.64 0.28
C SER A 1106 4.49 14.68 0.53
N SER A 1107 5.13 15.84 0.37
CA SER A 1107 6.55 16.06 0.65
C SER A 1107 7.02 15.44 1.99
N GLN A 1108 6.18 15.54 3.04
CA GLN A 1108 6.43 14.93 4.36
C GLN A 1108 6.57 13.41 4.30
N SER A 1109 5.68 12.73 3.57
CA SER A 1109 5.67 11.27 3.46
C SER A 1109 6.89 10.72 2.71
N ILE A 1110 7.56 11.58 1.95
CA ILE A 1110 8.75 11.20 1.19
C ILE A 1110 10.03 11.76 1.85
N GLY A 1111 9.95 12.55 2.92
CA GLY A 1111 11.09 12.84 3.83
C GLY A 1111 11.59 14.28 3.89
N TYR A 1112 10.88 15.27 3.33
CA TYR A 1112 11.27 16.68 3.42
C TYR A 1112 10.05 17.62 3.56
N ILE A 1113 10.31 18.86 3.99
CA ILE A 1113 9.31 19.93 4.13
C ILE A 1113 9.83 21.27 3.60
N TYR A 1114 8.94 22.22 3.33
CA TYR A 1114 9.30 23.57 2.91
C TYR A 1114 9.21 24.57 4.07
N GLY A 1115 10.27 25.38 4.24
CA GLY A 1115 10.24 26.55 5.12
C GLY A 1115 9.36 27.66 4.55
N PRO A 1116 8.91 28.63 5.37
CA PRO A 1116 8.08 29.73 4.91
C PRO A 1116 8.83 30.65 3.91
N PRO A 1117 8.12 31.25 2.94
CA PRO A 1117 8.73 32.13 1.96
C PRO A 1117 9.14 33.45 2.62
N ALA A 1118 10.21 34.08 2.12
CA ALA A 1118 10.68 35.38 2.64
C ALA A 1118 9.71 36.52 2.28
N CYS A 1119 9.03 36.39 1.15
CA CYS A 1119 7.99 37.29 0.67
C CYS A 1119 6.69 36.50 0.47
N PRO A 1120 5.53 36.98 0.94
CA PRO A 1120 4.27 36.28 0.77
C PRO A 1120 3.94 35.95 -0.69
N ASP A 1121 3.31 34.80 -0.89
CA ASP A 1121 2.76 34.43 -2.19
C ASP A 1121 1.56 35.33 -2.55
N ASN A 1122 1.29 35.46 -3.85
CA ASN A 1122 0.27 36.36 -4.39
C ASN A 1122 -1.19 35.84 -4.28
N PHE A 1123 -1.55 35.15 -3.20
CA PHE A 1123 -2.93 34.69 -2.94
C PHE A 1123 -3.36 34.92 -1.50
N GLY A 1124 -4.60 35.41 -1.32
CA GLY A 1124 -5.25 35.51 -0.03
C GLY A 1124 -5.44 34.12 0.54
N THR A 1125 -4.66 33.78 1.56
CA THR A 1125 -4.78 32.52 2.28
C THR A 1125 -6.05 32.47 3.16
N SER A 1126 -7.05 33.32 2.92
CA SER A 1126 -8.16 33.61 3.82
C SER A 1126 -9.49 32.90 3.51
N ASP A 1127 -9.64 32.11 2.44
CA ASP A 1127 -10.92 31.39 2.18
C ASP A 1127 -10.80 29.95 1.62
N ARG A 1128 -9.59 29.36 1.65
CA ARG A 1128 -9.39 27.92 1.35
C ARG A 1128 -8.60 27.18 2.44
N ARG A 1129 -8.56 27.74 3.66
CA ARG A 1129 -8.01 27.08 4.86
C ARG A 1129 -9.12 26.36 5.62
N GLN A 1130 -9.75 25.34 5.02
CA GLN A 1130 -10.11 24.20 5.86
C GLN A 1130 -8.79 23.49 6.14
N ALA A 1131 -8.40 23.43 7.41
CA ALA A 1131 -7.21 22.76 7.86
C ALA A 1131 -7.05 21.42 7.13
N ALA A 1132 -5.87 21.19 6.57
CA ALA A 1132 -5.49 19.90 6.03
C ALA A 1132 -5.79 18.83 7.09
N LYS A 1133 -6.88 18.07 6.87
CA LYS A 1133 -7.12 16.85 7.61
C LYS A 1133 -6.16 15.82 7.04
N SER A 1134 -5.41 15.16 7.92
CA SER A 1134 -4.35 14.20 7.60
C SER A 1134 -4.75 13.27 6.44
N THR A 1135 -4.18 13.53 5.28
CA THR A 1135 -4.30 12.74 4.06
C THR A 1135 -3.31 11.59 4.16
N GLY A 1136 -3.75 10.47 4.74
CA GLY A 1136 -3.00 9.22 4.68
C GLY A 1136 -2.96 8.69 3.24
N GLY A 1137 -1.89 9.05 2.52
CA GLY A 1137 -1.26 8.35 1.38
C GLY A 1137 -2.16 7.84 0.26
N PHE A 1138 -2.15 8.52 -0.89
CA PHE A 1138 -2.92 8.23 -2.09
C PHE A 1138 -2.56 6.91 -2.79
N SER A 1139 -3.61 6.22 -3.27
CA SER A 1139 -3.57 5.07 -4.17
C SER A 1139 -3.37 5.49 -5.63
N ILE A 1140 -2.80 4.54 -6.38
CA ILE A 1140 -2.55 4.58 -7.82
C ILE A 1140 -3.83 4.20 -8.56
N ARG A 1141 -4.36 5.09 -9.39
CA ARG A 1141 -5.45 4.78 -10.34
C ARG A 1141 -4.85 4.51 -11.72
N LEU A 1142 -5.31 3.44 -12.38
CA LEU A 1142 -5.18 3.26 -13.83
C LEU A 1142 -6.56 3.58 -14.45
N LEU A 1143 -6.59 4.47 -15.44
CA LEU A 1143 -7.81 5.00 -16.06
C LEU A 1143 -8.57 3.97 -16.91
N ASN A 1144 -9.89 3.98 -16.79
CA ASN A 1144 -10.80 3.76 -17.92
C ASN A 1144 -11.43 5.09 -18.33
N LYS A 1145 -11.54 5.32 -19.64
CA LYS A 1145 -12.02 6.56 -20.28
C LYS A 1145 -13.51 6.84 -20.02
N GLN A 1146 -13.84 8.14 -19.89
CA GLN A 1146 -15.15 8.84 -19.90
C GLN A 1146 -15.89 8.94 -18.53
N SER A 1147 -16.37 10.08 -18.04
CA SER A 1147 -16.49 11.48 -18.50
C SER A 1147 -16.63 12.41 -17.27
N LEU A 1148 -16.14 13.65 -17.36
CA LEU A 1148 -16.11 14.66 -16.28
C LEU A 1148 -17.53 15.17 -15.89
N PRO A 1149 -17.83 15.42 -14.60
CA PRO A 1149 -19.10 16.04 -14.20
C PRO A 1149 -19.07 17.55 -14.52
N LEU A 1150 -20.05 18.03 -15.29
CA LEU A 1150 -20.34 19.46 -15.41
C LEU A 1150 -20.78 20.03 -14.06
N LEU A 1151 -20.01 20.97 -13.53
CA LEU A 1151 -20.42 21.87 -12.46
C LEU A 1151 -21.45 22.87 -13.00
N THR A 1152 -22.69 22.75 -12.54
CA THR A 1152 -23.75 23.75 -12.75
C THR A 1152 -23.47 24.99 -11.90
N LYS A 1153 -22.65 25.91 -12.42
CA LYS A 1153 -22.73 27.34 -12.10
C LYS A 1153 -23.09 28.06 -13.40
N THR A 1154 -24.03 29.00 -13.32
CA THR A 1154 -24.50 29.83 -14.43
C THR A 1154 -23.32 30.37 -15.22
N ALA A 1155 -23.05 29.76 -16.38
CA ALA A 1155 -21.76 29.87 -17.02
C ALA A 1155 -21.63 31.17 -17.82
N THR A 1156 -20.61 31.96 -17.46
CA THR A 1156 -20.19 33.15 -18.21
C THR A 1156 -19.05 32.70 -19.11
N GLN A 1157 -19.25 32.72 -20.43
CA GLN A 1157 -18.20 32.34 -21.39
C GLN A 1157 -16.96 33.21 -21.22
N LYS A 1158 -15.79 32.59 -20.98
CA LYS A 1158 -14.48 33.22 -20.82
C LYS A 1158 -13.61 32.99 -22.06
N PRO A 1159 -12.96 34.03 -22.61
CA PRO A 1159 -12.10 33.88 -23.78
C PRO A 1159 -10.73 33.34 -23.41
N ILE A 1160 -10.22 32.41 -24.22
CA ILE A 1160 -8.89 31.82 -24.13
C ILE A 1160 -8.26 31.71 -25.51
N ILE A 1161 -6.91 31.70 -25.56
CA ILE A 1161 -6.17 31.35 -26.77
C ILE A 1161 -5.55 29.97 -26.56
N ILE A 1162 -5.89 29.03 -27.45
CA ILE A 1162 -5.49 27.63 -27.37
C ILE A 1162 -4.47 27.33 -28.47
N PHE A 1163 -3.36 26.70 -28.10
CA PHE A 1163 -2.36 26.16 -29.02
C PHE A 1163 -2.48 24.65 -28.96
N LYS A 1164 -2.90 24.03 -30.07
CA LYS A 1164 -3.11 22.57 -30.18
C LYS A 1164 -1.91 21.90 -30.85
N ASP A 1165 -1.80 20.59 -30.67
CA ASP A 1165 -0.76 19.75 -31.28
C ASP A 1165 0.67 20.19 -30.91
N VAL A 1166 0.83 20.66 -29.68
CA VAL A 1166 2.09 21.14 -29.14
C VAL A 1166 3.08 19.97 -29.05
N ALA A 1167 4.22 20.08 -29.74
CA ALA A 1167 5.22 19.01 -29.81
C ALA A 1167 6.63 19.58 -29.64
N CYS A 1168 7.56 18.78 -29.12
CA CYS A 1168 8.94 19.23 -28.93
C CYS A 1168 9.56 19.78 -30.21
N THR A 1169 10.35 20.84 -30.02
CA THR A 1169 11.19 21.43 -31.04
C THR A 1169 12.65 21.10 -30.75
N ASP A 1170 13.50 21.17 -31.77
CA ASP A 1170 14.95 21.12 -31.64
C ASP A 1170 15.49 22.42 -31.04
N GLN A 1171 14.96 23.55 -31.51
CA GLN A 1171 15.32 24.90 -31.07
C GLN A 1171 14.26 25.47 -30.13
N SER A 1172 14.65 26.46 -29.33
CA SER A 1172 13.73 27.16 -28.44
C SER A 1172 13.07 28.35 -29.14
N TYR A 1173 11.81 28.63 -28.80
CA TYR A 1173 11.03 29.71 -29.41
C TYR A 1173 10.29 30.55 -28.36
N GLU A 1174 10.15 31.84 -28.65
CA GLU A 1174 9.22 32.74 -27.97
C GLU A 1174 8.02 33.02 -28.88
N ILE A 1175 6.82 32.87 -28.36
CA ILE A 1175 5.58 33.22 -29.04
C ILE A 1175 4.92 34.33 -28.23
N ASP A 1176 5.04 35.56 -28.73
CA ASP A 1176 4.44 36.75 -28.16
C ASP A 1176 3.07 37.00 -28.80
N VAL A 1177 2.03 37.21 -28.00
CA VAL A 1177 0.66 37.43 -28.48
C VAL A 1177 0.22 38.87 -28.22
N PHE A 1178 -0.33 39.51 -29.25
CA PHE A 1178 -0.78 40.91 -29.22
C PHE A 1178 -2.19 41.06 -29.78
N LEU A 1179 -2.93 42.04 -29.27
CA LEU A 1179 -4.23 42.42 -29.83
C LEU A 1179 -4.10 43.03 -31.23
N ASN A 1180 -5.09 42.81 -32.10
CA ASN A 1180 -5.12 43.47 -33.41
C ASN A 1180 -5.13 45.00 -33.26
N GLY A 1181 -4.26 45.67 -34.02
CA GLY A 1181 -4.10 47.14 -33.93
C GLY A 1181 -3.07 47.61 -32.90
N ALA A 1182 -2.34 46.70 -32.25
CA ALA A 1182 -1.23 47.05 -31.35
C ALA A 1182 -0.21 47.98 -32.05
N LYS A 1183 0.18 49.06 -31.38
CA LYS A 1183 1.15 50.04 -31.91
C LYS A 1183 2.62 49.63 -31.71
N SER A 1184 2.86 48.59 -30.92
CA SER A 1184 4.18 48.10 -30.53
C SER A 1184 4.15 46.60 -30.32
N THR A 1185 5.25 45.92 -30.67
CA THR A 1185 5.50 44.49 -30.44
C THR A 1185 6.46 44.24 -29.27
N VAL A 1186 6.61 45.22 -28.37
CA VAL A 1186 7.37 45.07 -27.12
C VAL A 1186 6.58 44.20 -26.15
N ALA A 1187 7.20 43.12 -25.67
CA ALA A 1187 6.60 42.16 -24.75
C ALA A 1187 6.74 42.62 -23.29
N ASP A 1188 6.05 43.70 -22.92
CA ASP A 1188 6.02 44.22 -21.56
C ASP A 1188 4.57 44.40 -21.09
N PRO A 1189 4.09 43.62 -20.10
CA PRO A 1189 2.71 43.69 -19.63
C PRO A 1189 2.36 44.97 -18.88
N VAL A 1190 3.36 45.79 -18.49
CA VAL A 1190 3.14 47.05 -17.78
C VAL A 1190 3.09 48.23 -18.75
N SER A 1191 4.05 48.33 -19.67
CA SER A 1191 4.12 49.47 -20.60
C SER A 1191 3.35 49.24 -21.90
N ASN A 1192 3.08 48.00 -22.30
CA ASN A 1192 2.32 47.66 -23.50
C ASN A 1192 0.95 47.03 -23.15
N PRO A 1193 -0.14 47.83 -23.13
CA PRO A 1193 -1.47 47.32 -22.78
C PRO A 1193 -2.09 46.41 -23.85
N ASP A 1194 -1.47 46.30 -25.03
CA ASP A 1194 -1.93 45.43 -26.12
C ASP A 1194 -1.16 44.09 -26.15
N PHE A 1195 -0.15 43.92 -25.28
CA PHE A 1195 0.54 42.63 -25.08
C PHE A 1195 -0.30 41.72 -24.18
N VAL A 1196 -0.63 40.54 -24.70
CA VAL A 1196 -1.53 39.58 -24.06
C VAL A 1196 -0.76 38.59 -23.19
N GLY A 1197 0.39 38.10 -23.68
CA GLY A 1197 1.21 37.14 -22.98
C GLY A 1197 2.21 36.44 -23.89
N ARG A 1198 3.09 35.63 -23.27
CA ARG A 1198 4.15 34.88 -23.94
C ARG A 1198 4.04 33.39 -23.64
N LEU A 1199 4.23 32.57 -24.67
CA LEU A 1199 4.58 31.17 -24.53
C LEU A 1199 6.04 30.99 -24.91
N PHE A 1200 6.77 30.28 -24.07
CA PHE A 1200 8.09 29.75 -24.39
C PHE A 1200 7.95 28.29 -24.81
N ARG A 1201 8.55 27.94 -25.94
CA ARG A 1201 8.71 26.57 -26.43
C ARG A 1201 10.13 26.15 -26.14
N LEU A 1202 10.35 25.32 -25.13
CA LEU A 1202 11.69 24.83 -24.80
C LEU A 1202 12.16 23.82 -25.87
N GLY A 1203 13.28 24.11 -26.50
CA GLY A 1203 13.92 23.21 -27.45
C GLY A 1203 14.68 22.09 -26.75
N MET A 1204 14.60 20.87 -27.30
CA MET A 1204 15.32 19.69 -26.82
C MET A 1204 16.80 19.66 -27.21
N GLY A 1205 17.27 20.71 -27.91
CA GLY A 1205 18.64 20.94 -28.32
C GLY A 1205 19.02 20.25 -29.64
N ILE A 1206 20.13 20.69 -30.21
CA ILE A 1206 20.77 20.11 -31.42
C ILE A 1206 21.98 19.28 -30.95
N PRO A 1207 22.17 18.03 -31.44
CA PRO A 1207 23.29 17.19 -31.04
C PRO A 1207 24.65 17.87 -31.33
N HIS A 1208 25.59 17.71 -30.38
CA HIS A 1208 26.92 18.32 -30.44
C HIS A 1208 27.99 17.50 -31.16
N ASP A 1209 27.76 16.20 -31.30
CA ASP A 1209 28.59 15.23 -32.03
C ASP A 1209 27.69 14.51 -33.05
N ASP A 1210 28.23 13.93 -34.12
CA ASP A 1210 27.50 13.23 -35.21
C ASP A 1210 26.60 12.05 -34.75
N ASN A 1211 26.39 11.88 -33.44
CA ASN A 1211 25.47 10.94 -32.81
C ASN A 1211 24.08 11.55 -32.63
N GLU A 1212 23.03 10.75 -32.83
CA GLU A 1212 21.67 11.20 -32.54
C GLU A 1212 21.48 11.49 -31.03
N PRO A 1213 20.70 12.53 -30.67
CA PRO A 1213 20.37 12.81 -29.27
C PRO A 1213 19.70 11.61 -28.62
N LEU A 1214 20.15 11.18 -27.44
CA LEU A 1214 19.52 10.08 -26.69
C LEU A 1214 18.09 10.40 -26.23
N ASN A 1215 17.69 11.67 -26.30
CA ASN A 1215 16.33 12.14 -26.04
C ASN A 1215 15.44 12.15 -27.32
N LYS A 1216 16.00 11.86 -28.50
CA LYS A 1216 15.27 11.84 -29.77
C LYS A 1216 14.23 10.72 -29.74
N GLY A 1217 12.96 11.09 -29.96
CA GLY A 1217 11.82 10.17 -29.91
C GLY A 1217 11.11 10.11 -28.56
N ARG A 1218 11.72 10.60 -27.47
CA ARG A 1218 11.07 10.64 -26.15
C ARG A 1218 9.92 11.64 -26.07
N CYS A 1219 9.88 12.62 -26.98
CA CYS A 1219 8.82 13.63 -27.02
C CYS A 1219 7.99 13.52 -28.29
N ARG A 1220 6.93 12.70 -28.26
CA ARG A 1220 5.97 12.55 -29.37
C ARG A 1220 4.58 12.24 -28.83
N SER A 1221 3.91 13.23 -28.25
CA SER A 1221 2.45 13.20 -28.11
C SER A 1221 1.85 14.15 -29.13
N ALA A 1222 0.93 13.66 -29.97
CA ALA A 1222 0.33 14.45 -31.03
C ALA A 1222 -0.68 15.49 -30.53
N ASN A 1223 -1.06 15.47 -29.25
CA ASN A 1223 -2.30 16.08 -28.75
C ASN A 1223 -2.12 16.98 -27.51
N VAL A 1224 -0.90 17.46 -27.21
CA VAL A 1224 -0.68 18.38 -26.08
C VAL A 1224 -1.23 19.76 -26.41
N THR A 1225 -1.87 20.39 -25.42
CA THR A 1225 -2.46 21.72 -25.56
C THR A 1225 -1.76 22.72 -24.63
N ARG A 1226 -1.62 23.97 -25.08
CA ARG A 1226 -1.23 25.13 -24.25
C ARG A 1226 -2.30 26.19 -24.31
N VAL A 1227 -2.52 26.87 -23.19
CA VAL A 1227 -3.61 27.86 -23.07
C VAL A 1227 -3.07 29.17 -22.50
N LEU A 1228 -3.42 30.28 -23.15
CA LEU A 1228 -3.36 31.61 -22.57
C LEU A 1228 -4.76 32.07 -22.19
N GLN A 1229 -4.92 32.43 -20.91
CA GLN A 1229 -6.14 33.08 -20.42
C GLN A 1229 -6.14 34.55 -20.86
N VAL A 1230 -7.22 35.01 -21.52
CA VAL A 1230 -7.30 36.38 -22.07
C VAL A 1230 -8.52 37.14 -21.57
N GLU A 1231 -9.05 36.77 -20.41
CA GLU A 1231 -10.24 37.36 -19.78
C GLU A 1231 -10.12 38.89 -19.61
N ASN A 1232 -8.94 39.38 -19.22
CA ASN A 1232 -8.66 40.81 -19.06
C ASN A 1232 -8.72 41.60 -20.38
N PHE A 1233 -8.81 40.91 -21.52
CA PHE A 1233 -8.88 41.48 -22.86
C PHE A 1233 -10.19 41.11 -23.58
N ALA A 1234 -11.20 40.56 -22.89
CA ALA A 1234 -12.41 40.01 -23.47
C ALA A 1234 -13.17 40.95 -24.43
N ASP A 1235 -13.11 42.26 -24.19
CA ASP A 1235 -13.77 43.25 -25.04
C ASP A 1235 -13.00 43.54 -26.34
N LYS A 1236 -11.67 43.51 -26.30
CA LYS A 1236 -10.80 43.82 -27.45
C LYS A 1236 -10.42 42.59 -28.26
N ILE A 1237 -10.29 41.43 -27.63
CA ILE A 1237 -9.84 40.19 -28.28
C ILE A 1237 -10.82 39.69 -29.36
N LYS A 1238 -12.08 40.16 -29.32
CA LYS A 1238 -13.11 39.91 -30.34
C LYS A 1238 -12.72 40.42 -31.72
N ASP A 1239 -11.90 41.47 -31.79
CA ASP A 1239 -11.37 42.03 -33.03
C ASP A 1239 -10.18 41.23 -33.57
N GLY A 1240 -9.79 40.15 -32.86
CA GLY A 1240 -8.71 39.23 -33.20
C GLY A 1240 -7.37 39.60 -32.55
N PHE A 1241 -6.37 38.78 -32.83
CA PHE A 1241 -5.00 38.92 -32.34
C PHE A 1241 -3.99 38.51 -33.41
N PHE A 1242 -2.73 38.87 -33.19
CA PHE A 1242 -1.60 38.38 -33.99
C PHE A 1242 -0.47 37.87 -33.09
N GLN A 1243 0.43 37.09 -33.70
CA GLN A 1243 1.51 36.40 -33.01
C GLN A 1243 2.85 36.83 -33.63
N VAL A 1244 3.84 37.07 -32.77
CA VAL A 1244 5.23 37.27 -33.17
C VAL A 1244 6.02 36.08 -32.63
N VAL A 1245 6.60 35.30 -33.54
CA VAL A 1245 7.36 34.09 -33.21
C VAL A 1245 8.84 34.39 -33.39
N LYS A 1246 9.66 34.16 -32.36
CA LYS A 1246 11.11 34.33 -32.40
C LYS A 1246 11.78 33.01 -32.10
N ARG A 1247 12.73 32.61 -32.95
CA ARG A 1247 13.62 31.47 -32.74
C ARG A 1247 14.85 31.92 -31.99
N LEU A 1248 15.25 31.20 -30.96
CA LEU A 1248 16.41 31.53 -30.14
C LEU A 1248 17.65 30.80 -30.65
N GLU A 1249 18.53 31.56 -31.29
CA GLU A 1249 19.81 31.07 -31.81
C GLU A 1249 20.97 31.58 -30.93
N SER A 1250 22.13 30.95 -31.06
CA SER A 1250 23.36 31.38 -30.37
C SER A 1250 23.80 32.81 -30.73
N SER A 1251 23.39 33.28 -31.92
CA SER A 1251 23.63 34.64 -32.43
C SER A 1251 22.60 35.67 -31.94
N GLY A 1252 21.49 35.24 -31.34
CA GLY A 1252 20.38 36.10 -30.90
C GLY A 1252 19.00 35.54 -31.26
N ALA A 1253 17.94 36.27 -30.87
CA ALA A 1253 16.57 35.96 -31.27
C ALA A 1253 16.30 36.41 -32.71
N VAL A 1254 15.82 35.50 -33.56
CA VAL A 1254 15.48 35.76 -34.96
C VAL A 1254 13.97 35.62 -35.14
N GLU A 1255 13.30 36.65 -35.69
CA GLU A 1255 11.87 36.56 -35.99
C GLU A 1255 11.63 35.55 -37.12
N VAL A 1256 10.70 34.62 -36.89
CA VAL A 1256 10.32 33.59 -37.84
C VAL A 1256 9.20 34.15 -38.73
N PRO A 1257 9.32 34.09 -40.07
CA PRO A 1257 8.26 34.54 -40.97
C PRO A 1257 6.94 33.79 -40.73
N LYS A 1258 5.82 34.51 -40.86
CA LYS A 1258 4.46 33.95 -40.68
C LYS A 1258 4.17 32.73 -41.55
N GLU A 1259 4.68 32.69 -42.78
CA GLU A 1259 4.49 31.56 -43.68
C GLU A 1259 5.29 30.31 -43.28
N GLU A 1260 6.30 30.46 -42.42
CA GLU A 1260 7.07 29.35 -41.86
C GLU A 1260 6.39 28.81 -40.60
N TRP A 1261 6.16 29.66 -39.59
CA TRP A 1261 5.65 29.16 -38.29
C TRP A 1261 4.19 28.72 -38.30
N LYS A 1262 3.35 29.20 -39.23
CA LYS A 1262 1.96 28.70 -39.37
C LYS A 1262 1.89 27.21 -39.67
N ASN A 1263 2.91 26.66 -40.32
CA ASN A 1263 2.99 25.26 -40.68
C ASN A 1263 3.67 24.42 -39.59
N MET A 1264 4.14 25.06 -38.51
CA MET A 1264 4.74 24.38 -37.35
C MET A 1264 3.66 23.97 -36.34
N ARG A 1265 3.75 22.74 -35.84
CA ARG A 1265 2.79 22.17 -34.89
C ARG A 1265 2.82 22.89 -33.54
N GLY A 1266 1.67 23.33 -33.03
CA GLY A 1266 1.60 24.04 -31.75
C GLY A 1266 1.97 25.52 -31.76
N PHE A 1267 2.20 26.13 -32.94
CA PHE A 1267 2.57 27.54 -33.08
C PHE A 1267 1.39 28.46 -33.43
N VAL A 1268 0.25 27.89 -33.81
CA VAL A 1268 -0.95 28.64 -34.16
C VAL A 1268 -1.89 28.69 -32.97
N GLY A 1269 -2.00 29.85 -32.34
CA GLY A 1269 -3.06 30.13 -31.38
C GLY A 1269 -4.42 30.26 -32.06
N GLU A 1270 -5.45 29.70 -31.43
CA GLU A 1270 -6.85 29.81 -31.82
C GLU A 1270 -7.66 30.45 -30.67
N LEU A 1271 -8.45 31.48 -30.98
CA LEU A 1271 -9.38 32.06 -30.00
C LEU A 1271 -10.55 31.11 -29.78
N ALA A 1272 -10.78 30.74 -28.52
CA ALA A 1272 -11.92 29.94 -28.09
C ALA A 1272 -12.63 30.60 -26.90
N TRP A 1273 -13.92 30.30 -26.75
CA TRP A 1273 -14.74 30.75 -25.63
C TRP A 1273 -15.16 29.53 -24.83
N VAL A 1274 -14.67 29.42 -23.60
CA VAL A 1274 -14.92 28.28 -22.70
C VAL A 1274 -15.91 28.67 -21.61
N VAL A 1275 -16.73 27.70 -21.22
CA VAL A 1275 -17.93 27.85 -20.37
C VAL A 1275 -17.58 27.62 -18.91
#